data_AF-A0A1I3RSY3-F1
#
_entry.id   AF-A0A1I3RSY3-F1
#
_cell.length_a   1.000
_cell.length_b   1.000
_cell.length_c   1.000
_cell.angle_alpha   90.00
_cell.angle_beta   90.00
_cell.angle_gamma   90.00
#
_symmetry.space_group_name_H-M   'P 1'
#
loop_
_entity.id
_entity.type
_entity.pdbx_description
1 polymer ?
#
loop_
_entity_poly.entity_id
_entity_poly.type
_entity_poly.pdbx_seq_one_letter_code
_entity_poly.pdbx_strand_id
1 'polypeptide(L)'
;MFPMQEPIEPEQYCASARVVTDREKYCYAQGRHGWLVLFGLVSSTLLLVGLGRFAVIDMLWMLALPFLLTNGLYLLLSYAVMLSGSTFRLSDHLRLVDKWTSRPTDRQRASVDVFLPVCGEPLDVVLGTWAGVRQLEWSGEINVYVLDDSTDDRFRVAAQAFGFHYLRRPARELRKAGNLRYAFSHSHGDFILLLDADFRPRADMLLELMPYLLHDAQVAIVQSPQFFDVHSGMNWVQAGAGYVQELFYRLIQPARDRWGAAVCTGSCAVYRRTALQQFEGCYPIAHSEDLWTGFELLNRGYQVRYVPVILAKGLCPDRLDSFVHQQSRWCQGSLSLVTSNEFWQSRLTLAQKTCFVSGFAYYLATALNTVFTPLPPLIMVGLFPEWVHWNHAAFAALAVIYTPFLIGWWSVYPFGLHFLTTREVSCAAHLSALVDLMSRSGTHWIVTGDKYARRNWRGWPCLLLLATSLGAAALIWASVLKELTRAPDRWVHFAPPLLFATTHALICARMASMIWPSLLPQVSIPFPIVLFRLPWILTGVTVVLLSLGTVGLAWKTENAPQEADVAAPDFLNTTPAADLSDYVVVDAFPGAGLGGVMRLREHPSAPGVYFAADFHGTIREVRRHGSRWISRIVADLSGTDLGWLFSFEVHPHYPVDRRLFVIYRTDDADPGSLFCRLSALQLPTAGIADKKHEQILIEQQVASREHLFGDLAFDRQGYLLISCGDNELAGRHHNTQQLDAGFFSGILRIEVNGREDRGHPPRFQVAGTRTSGYRIPNDNPFVGTPNVLEEFWSLGFRNPFRIHCDPSGDRVWVGEVGEDEMEQIEVAQSGSNHQWSRREGSLQGPEAESTLLENWGVETPPAFEYPHTDMNLCVIGGPIIQGPMFPELQGRVVYGDNRSGRVWTLTASAGTPTTSIPLLQLPFGRTASSLVSISTDVAGNLFFTNFTSSPGVYRLQRSEPTGFPQRFSELNVFTDLSSLTPAIGTLPYDVTVPLWSDGLHKQRWIRLPRGTQIDNGAPRWKFPPGTLLIKHFDARDPELGYRHPVETRVLLVRDDGTTVGASYVWNEDRNDAILQLERETVLLPGPNGPVEYRIPGVGDCKMCHARENPILGFTPEQLVGNNEFNELQRQGVFRHRTVPKSPSLVPLDRTPASLEEQARSYLHANCSFCHHPAGVEHLDFDLRIDGTSTQELISTTSRLAHHKIDGRTAKTLLKPGSPDESAMYLRLQTTDPRHAMPWLARTRPDPAALELISEWIHSLPNSP
;
A
#
# COMPACT_ATOMS: atom_id res chain seq x y z
N MET A 1 31.93 13.13 30.94
CA MET A 1 31.54 14.35 30.19
C MET A 1 31.07 13.86 28.84
N PHE A 2 29.79 13.52 28.71
CA PHE A 2 29.22 13.08 27.43
C PHE A 2 28.85 14.32 26.61
N PRO A 3 29.12 14.35 25.29
CA PRO A 3 28.84 15.52 24.48
C PRO A 3 27.32 15.75 24.44
N MET A 4 26.90 16.99 24.66
CA MET A 4 25.50 17.39 24.55
C MET A 4 25.01 17.06 23.14
N GLN A 5 24.06 16.13 23.05
CA GLN A 5 23.39 15.75 21.82
C GLN A 5 22.48 16.90 21.36
N GLU A 6 22.50 17.13 20.05
CA GLU A 6 21.60 18.00 19.30
C GLU A 6 20.12 17.68 19.59
N PRO A 7 19.19 18.63 19.34
CA PRO A 7 17.76 18.40 19.56
C PRO A 7 17.27 17.21 18.73
N ILE A 8 16.56 16.28 19.38
CA ILE A 8 15.97 15.11 18.76
C ILE A 8 14.82 15.58 17.84
N GLU A 9 15.01 15.45 16.52
CA GLU A 9 14.02 15.77 15.48
C GLU A 9 12.81 14.81 15.56
N PRO A 10 11.55 15.29 15.68
CA PRO A 10 10.34 14.48 15.83
C PRO A 10 10.01 13.49 14.71
N GLU A 11 10.66 13.60 13.55
CA GLU A 11 10.28 12.90 12.31
C GLU A 11 10.90 11.49 12.19
N GLN A 12 11.79 11.09 13.11
CA GLN A 12 12.51 9.81 13.06
C GLN A 12 11.75 8.58 13.58
N TYR A 13 10.51 8.72 14.08
CA TYR A 13 9.79 7.62 14.74
C TYR A 13 8.68 7.02 13.85
N CYS A 14 9.06 6.13 12.92
CA CYS A 14 8.17 5.46 11.97
C CYS A 14 7.03 4.62 12.56
N ALA A 15 7.04 4.31 13.87
CA ALA A 15 6.01 3.47 14.51
C ALA A 15 4.96 4.27 15.31
N SER A 16 5.04 5.60 15.35
CA SER A 16 4.15 6.45 16.14
C SER A 16 2.94 6.94 15.36
N ALA A 17 1.84 7.26 16.06
CA ALA A 17 0.66 7.87 15.44
C ALA A 17 1.03 9.23 14.82
N ARG A 18 0.50 9.52 13.62
CA ARG A 18 0.66 10.83 12.97
C ARG A 18 -0.03 11.93 13.78
N VAL A 19 0.46 13.16 13.66
CA VAL A 19 -0.22 14.31 14.26
C VAL A 19 -1.57 14.53 13.58
N VAL A 20 -2.57 14.99 14.32
CA VAL A 20 -3.88 15.37 13.78
C VAL A 20 -3.72 16.60 12.87
N THR A 21 -4.28 16.56 11.67
CA THR A 21 -4.23 17.68 10.70
C THR A 21 -5.29 18.74 10.98
N ASP A 22 -5.16 19.93 10.39
CA ASP A 22 -6.16 21.00 10.55
C ASP A 22 -7.53 20.63 9.96
N ARG A 23 -7.54 19.84 8.87
CA ARG A 23 -8.78 19.25 8.31
C ARG A 23 -9.45 18.31 9.31
N GLU A 24 -8.67 17.42 9.92
CA GLU A 24 -9.18 16.43 10.87
C GLU A 24 -9.70 17.10 12.16
N LYS A 25 -9.03 18.15 12.64
CA LYS A 25 -9.31 18.82 13.92
C LYS A 25 -10.79 19.09 14.16
N TYR A 26 -11.52 19.58 13.16
CA TYR A 26 -12.93 19.95 13.31
C TYR A 26 -13.91 19.01 12.61
N CYS A 27 -13.46 17.88 12.03
CA CYS A 27 -14.34 17.02 11.25
C CYS A 27 -15.49 16.41 12.08
N TYR A 28 -15.28 16.19 13.39
CA TYR A 28 -16.31 15.73 14.33
C TYR A 28 -17.26 16.85 14.79
N ALA A 29 -16.86 18.11 14.64
CA ALA A 29 -17.68 19.27 14.95
C ALA A 29 -18.58 19.73 13.79
N GLN A 30 -18.36 19.19 12.58
CA GLN A 30 -19.05 19.61 11.36
C GLN A 30 -20.32 18.78 11.06
N GLY A 31 -21.42 19.50 10.79
CA GLY A 31 -22.68 18.92 10.30
C GLY A 31 -23.71 18.61 11.40
N ARG A 32 -25.00 18.79 11.07
CA ARG A 32 -26.09 18.31 11.93
C ARG A 32 -26.42 16.88 11.55
N HIS A 33 -26.11 15.94 12.42
CA HIS A 33 -26.31 14.52 12.18
C HIS A 33 -27.74 14.02 12.50
N GLY A 34 -28.68 14.92 12.76
CA GLY A 34 -30.06 14.56 13.17
C GLY A 34 -30.81 13.74 12.11
N TRP A 35 -30.54 13.96 10.83
CA TRP A 35 -31.14 13.16 9.74
C TRP A 35 -30.69 11.70 9.80
N LEU A 36 -29.42 11.45 10.15
CA LEU A 36 -28.84 10.11 10.27
C LEU A 36 -29.47 9.37 11.44
N VAL A 37 -29.64 10.06 12.58
CA VAL A 37 -30.32 9.53 13.77
C VAL A 37 -31.79 9.22 13.49
N LEU A 38 -32.49 10.11 12.76
CA LEU A 38 -33.90 9.90 12.39
C LEU A 38 -34.05 8.70 11.44
N PHE A 39 -33.21 8.61 10.41
CA PHE A 39 -33.23 7.47 9.48
C PHE A 39 -32.94 6.17 10.22
N GLY A 40 -31.94 6.16 11.10
CA GLY A 40 -31.61 5.02 11.95
C GLY A 40 -32.79 4.59 12.82
N LEU A 41 -33.50 5.54 13.43
CA LEU A 41 -34.69 5.27 14.24
C LEU A 41 -35.80 4.62 13.41
N VAL A 42 -36.15 5.19 12.24
CA VAL A 42 -37.17 4.63 11.35
C VAL A 42 -36.77 3.24 10.88
N SER A 43 -35.53 3.08 10.42
CA SER A 43 -34.97 1.81 9.97
C SER A 43 -35.04 0.74 11.06
N SER A 44 -34.58 1.06 12.27
CA SER A 44 -34.56 0.12 13.39
C SER A 44 -35.97 -0.22 13.88
N THR A 45 -36.89 0.74 13.83
CA THR A 45 -38.30 0.52 14.22
C THR A 45 -39.00 -0.41 13.22
N LEU A 46 -38.81 -0.20 11.91
CA LEU A 46 -39.38 -1.08 10.89
C LEU A 46 -38.83 -2.51 11.02
N LEU A 47 -37.54 -2.65 11.30
CA LEU A 47 -36.92 -3.96 11.52
C LEU A 47 -37.52 -4.66 12.75
N LEU A 48 -37.68 -3.95 13.88
CA LEU A 48 -38.32 -4.50 15.09
C LEU A 48 -39.79 -4.83 14.88
N VAL A 49 -40.55 -4.02 14.13
CA VAL A 49 -41.94 -4.31 13.77
C VAL A 49 -42.01 -5.56 12.89
N GLY A 50 -41.13 -5.69 11.90
CA GLY A 50 -41.03 -6.87 11.06
C GLY A 50 -40.78 -8.13 11.89
N LEU A 51 -39.74 -8.11 12.72
CA LEU A 51 -39.39 -9.22 13.62
C LEU A 51 -40.50 -9.52 14.65
N GLY A 52 -41.14 -8.48 15.20
CA GLY A 52 -42.26 -8.63 16.14
C GLY A 52 -43.49 -9.26 15.50
N ARG A 53 -43.78 -8.95 14.23
CA ARG A 53 -44.85 -9.61 13.48
C ARG A 53 -44.56 -11.09 13.25
N PHE A 54 -43.31 -11.46 13.00
CA PHE A 54 -42.92 -12.88 12.95
C PHE A 54 -43.04 -13.56 14.32
N ALA A 55 -42.65 -12.86 15.40
CA ALA A 55 -42.69 -13.38 16.77
C ALA A 55 -44.07 -13.81 17.29
N VAL A 56 -45.14 -13.27 16.72
CA VAL A 56 -46.53 -13.55 17.16
C VAL A 56 -47.24 -14.60 16.31
N ILE A 57 -46.62 -15.09 15.22
CA ILE A 57 -47.25 -16.04 14.29
C ILE A 57 -47.10 -17.50 14.76
N ASP A 58 -45.98 -17.86 15.40
CA ASP A 58 -45.71 -19.23 15.86
C ASP A 58 -44.95 -19.23 17.21
N MET A 59 -45.21 -20.21 18.07
CA MET A 59 -44.60 -20.34 19.40
C MET A 59 -43.07 -20.51 19.33
N LEU A 60 -42.54 -21.12 18.27
CA LEU A 60 -41.09 -21.25 18.03
C LEU A 60 -40.40 -19.88 17.94
N TRP A 61 -41.11 -18.85 17.50
CA TRP A 61 -40.58 -17.50 17.38
C TRP A 61 -40.51 -16.74 18.72
N MET A 62 -41.08 -17.27 19.80
CA MET A 62 -40.85 -16.73 21.15
C MET A 62 -39.37 -16.80 21.56
N LEU A 63 -38.56 -17.65 20.90
CA LEU A 63 -37.11 -17.71 21.09
C LEU A 63 -36.39 -16.43 20.62
N ALA A 64 -37.00 -15.63 19.74
CA ALA A 64 -36.48 -14.33 19.31
C ALA A 64 -36.91 -13.17 20.25
N LEU A 65 -37.78 -13.43 21.23
CA LEU A 65 -38.29 -12.41 22.14
C LEU A 65 -37.19 -11.75 23.00
N PRO A 66 -36.21 -12.49 23.57
CA PRO A 66 -35.10 -11.85 24.28
C PRO A 66 -34.29 -10.90 23.39
N PHE A 67 -34.05 -11.28 22.14
CA PHE A 67 -33.38 -10.44 21.14
C PHE A 67 -34.18 -9.16 20.85
N LEU A 68 -35.48 -9.31 20.61
CA LEU A 68 -36.41 -8.19 20.38
C LEU A 68 -36.49 -7.22 21.56
N LEU A 69 -36.63 -7.75 22.79
CA LEU A 69 -36.77 -6.93 23.99
C LEU A 69 -35.48 -6.18 24.32
N THR A 70 -34.33 -6.86 24.23
CA THR A 70 -33.04 -6.25 24.57
C THR A 70 -32.58 -5.25 23.51
N ASN A 71 -32.70 -5.57 22.22
CA ASN A 71 -32.43 -4.59 21.16
C ASN A 71 -33.46 -3.46 21.15
N GLY A 72 -34.74 -3.74 21.39
CA GLY A 72 -35.78 -2.72 21.51
C GLY A 72 -35.50 -1.73 22.64
N LEU A 73 -35.14 -2.23 23.83
CA LEU A 73 -34.75 -1.40 24.97
C LEU A 73 -33.48 -0.59 24.68
N TYR A 74 -32.45 -1.22 24.10
CA TYR A 74 -31.22 -0.53 23.70
C TYR A 74 -31.53 0.61 22.71
N LEU A 75 -32.26 0.32 21.64
CA LEU A 75 -32.58 1.28 20.59
C LEU A 75 -33.42 2.43 21.15
N LEU A 76 -34.43 2.13 21.97
CA LEU A 76 -35.24 3.15 22.65
C LEU A 76 -34.37 4.10 23.48
N LEU A 77 -33.50 3.57 24.34
CA LEU A 77 -32.64 4.37 25.20
C LEU A 77 -31.59 5.14 24.39
N SER A 78 -30.97 4.48 23.41
CA SER A 78 -29.91 5.05 22.56
C SER A 78 -30.45 6.20 21.71
N TYR A 79 -31.58 6.02 21.02
CA TYR A 79 -32.20 7.10 20.24
C TYR A 79 -32.77 8.20 21.14
N ALA A 80 -33.29 7.90 22.34
CA ALA A 80 -33.69 8.94 23.28
C ALA A 80 -32.52 9.88 23.65
N VAL A 81 -31.31 9.33 23.80
CA VAL A 81 -30.10 10.12 24.00
C VAL A 81 -29.70 10.85 22.71
N MET A 82 -29.53 10.15 21.59
CA MET A 82 -29.01 10.74 20.34
C MET A 82 -29.91 11.81 19.71
N LEU A 83 -31.24 11.69 19.81
CA LEU A 83 -32.19 12.68 19.28
C LEU A 83 -32.09 14.03 19.99
N SER A 84 -31.53 14.07 21.20
CA SER A 84 -31.27 15.33 21.89
C SER A 84 -30.23 16.20 21.17
N GLY A 85 -29.38 15.56 20.35
CA GLY A 85 -28.35 16.20 19.55
C GLY A 85 -27.24 16.86 20.38
N SER A 86 -26.31 17.49 19.67
CA SER A 86 -25.21 18.23 20.31
C SER A 86 -25.62 19.66 20.68
N THR A 87 -25.16 20.14 21.84
CA THR A 87 -25.18 21.58 22.18
C THR A 87 -23.96 22.32 21.65
N PHE A 88 -22.92 21.59 21.24
CA PHE A 88 -21.68 22.16 20.75
C PHE A 88 -21.91 22.88 19.42
N ARG A 89 -21.41 24.11 19.34
CA ARG A 89 -21.33 24.87 18.09
C ARG A 89 -19.89 25.29 17.88
N LEU A 90 -19.36 24.95 16.71
CA LEU A 90 -17.99 25.31 16.35
C LEU A 90 -17.74 26.83 16.47
N SER A 91 -18.70 27.66 16.08
CA SER A 91 -18.57 29.12 16.20
C SER A 91 -18.54 29.63 17.64
N ASP A 92 -19.23 28.98 18.59
CA ASP A 92 -19.14 29.32 20.02
C ASP A 92 -17.79 28.90 20.60
N HIS A 93 -17.32 27.72 20.21
CA HIS A 93 -16.02 27.20 20.60
C HIS A 93 -14.88 28.11 20.12
N LEU A 94 -14.84 28.44 18.82
CA LEU A 94 -13.83 29.35 18.27
C LEU A 94 -13.85 30.73 18.94
N ARG A 95 -15.03 31.28 19.25
CA ARG A 95 -15.16 32.53 20.02
C ARG A 95 -14.62 32.39 21.44
N LEU A 96 -14.84 31.25 22.10
CA LEU A 96 -14.33 31.01 23.43
C LEU A 96 -12.80 30.93 23.40
N VAL A 97 -12.23 30.15 22.47
CA VAL A 97 -10.79 30.01 22.28
C VAL A 97 -10.16 31.37 21.96
N ASP A 98 -10.65 32.08 20.95
CA ASP A 98 -10.17 33.41 20.57
C ASP A 98 -10.22 34.41 21.73
N LYS A 99 -11.33 34.44 22.49
CA LYS A 99 -11.45 35.31 23.67
C LYS A 99 -10.36 35.02 24.72
N TRP A 100 -9.99 33.76 24.88
CA TRP A 100 -9.02 33.32 25.88
C TRP A 100 -7.58 33.31 25.36
N THR A 101 -7.33 33.28 24.05
CA THR A 101 -5.98 33.40 23.47
C THR A 101 -5.59 34.86 23.21
N SER A 102 -6.54 35.73 22.85
CA SER A 102 -6.30 37.15 22.51
C SER A 102 -6.10 38.10 23.70
N ARG A 103 -6.40 37.67 24.95
CA ARG A 103 -6.35 38.52 26.15
C ARG A 103 -5.38 38.02 27.22
N PRO A 104 -4.14 38.55 27.28
CA PRO A 104 -3.17 38.22 28.31
C PRO A 104 -3.52 38.88 29.64
N THR A 105 -4.39 38.23 30.41
CA THR A 105 -4.67 38.58 31.81
C THR A 105 -4.18 37.46 32.73
N ASP A 106 -3.93 37.76 34.00
CA ASP A 106 -3.26 36.93 35.03
C ASP A 106 -3.78 35.47 35.18
N ARG A 107 -4.93 35.11 34.58
CA ARG A 107 -5.48 33.75 34.53
C ARG A 107 -4.85 32.84 33.47
N GLN A 108 -4.07 33.38 32.53
CA GLN A 108 -3.30 32.64 31.52
C GLN A 108 -1.98 32.03 32.06
N ARG A 109 -1.75 32.04 33.38
CA ARG A 109 -0.54 31.46 34.00
C ARG A 109 -0.76 30.11 34.69
N ALA A 110 -1.95 29.52 34.58
CA ALA A 110 -2.26 28.25 35.23
C ALA A 110 -1.30 27.16 34.76
N SER A 111 -0.68 26.46 35.71
CA SER A 111 0.27 25.39 35.40
C SER A 111 -0.46 24.11 35.01
N VAL A 112 0.14 23.35 34.09
CA VAL A 112 -0.40 22.09 33.58
C VAL A 112 0.65 21.00 33.74
N ASP A 113 0.32 19.95 34.49
CA ASP A 113 1.11 18.74 34.53
C ASP A 113 0.66 17.79 33.42
N VAL A 114 1.58 17.32 32.58
CA VAL A 114 1.28 16.33 31.55
C VAL A 114 1.69 14.95 32.06
N PHE A 115 0.73 14.06 32.25
CA PHE A 115 0.94 12.69 32.71
C PHE A 115 1.01 11.73 31.53
N LEU A 116 2.14 11.03 31.42
CA LEU A 116 2.46 10.08 30.35
C LEU A 116 2.73 8.69 30.95
N PRO A 117 1.67 7.91 31.27
CA PRO A 117 1.83 6.55 31.76
C PRO A 117 2.42 5.62 30.69
N VAL A 118 3.42 4.83 31.09
CA VAL A 118 4.04 3.78 30.28
C VAL A 118 4.14 2.48 31.08
N CYS A 119 3.85 1.34 30.48
CA CYS A 119 3.88 0.01 31.09
C CYS A 119 4.48 -1.06 30.14
N GLY A 120 5.49 -0.68 29.34
CA GLY A 120 6.26 -1.60 28.50
C GLY A 120 5.97 -1.50 27.01
N GLU A 121 5.39 -0.39 26.57
CA GLU A 121 5.14 -0.05 25.17
C GLU A 121 6.45 0.07 24.38
N PRO A 122 6.44 -0.12 23.05
CA PRO A 122 7.60 0.11 22.21
C PRO A 122 8.13 1.55 22.35
N LEU A 123 9.46 1.69 22.45
CA LEU A 123 10.09 2.97 22.75
C LEU A 123 9.86 4.00 21.65
N ASP A 124 9.85 3.60 20.39
CA ASP A 124 9.54 4.44 19.23
C ASP A 124 8.12 5.02 19.25
N VAL A 125 7.12 4.22 19.64
CA VAL A 125 5.74 4.68 19.85
C VAL A 125 5.69 5.77 20.92
N VAL A 126 6.31 5.49 22.07
CA VAL A 126 6.38 6.40 23.22
C VAL A 126 7.09 7.71 22.84
N LEU A 127 8.22 7.61 22.14
CA LEU A 127 9.02 8.77 21.73
C LEU A 127 8.27 9.66 20.72
N GLY A 128 7.48 9.10 19.80
CA GLY A 128 6.65 9.89 18.90
C GLY A 128 5.55 10.67 19.63
N THR A 129 4.90 10.06 20.62
CA THR A 129 3.94 10.76 21.51
C THR A 129 4.62 11.88 22.27
N TRP A 130 5.80 11.61 22.86
CA TRP A 130 6.57 12.58 23.63
C TRP A 130 7.07 13.75 22.79
N ALA A 131 7.39 13.51 21.51
CA ALA A 131 7.73 14.56 20.57
C ALA A 131 6.54 15.51 20.32
N GLY A 132 5.30 14.98 20.24
CA GLY A 132 4.09 15.81 20.20
C GLY A 132 3.86 16.60 21.49
N VAL A 133 4.05 15.95 22.66
CA VAL A 133 3.91 16.61 23.97
C VAL A 133 4.88 17.77 24.14
N ARG A 134 6.12 17.64 23.64
CA ARG A 134 7.13 18.70 23.70
C ARG A 134 6.74 19.95 22.90
N GLN A 135 5.82 19.82 21.95
CA GLN A 135 5.30 20.91 21.13
C GLN A 135 4.03 21.56 21.70
N LEU A 136 3.53 21.11 22.86
CA LEU A 136 2.33 21.70 23.45
C LEU A 136 2.51 23.19 23.72
N GLU A 137 1.55 23.97 23.23
CA GLU A 137 1.50 25.41 23.38
C GLU A 137 0.57 25.78 24.53
N TRP A 138 1.15 26.40 25.56
CA TRP A 138 0.41 27.02 26.64
C TRP A 138 1.22 28.18 27.22
N SER A 139 0.53 29.20 27.73
CA SER A 139 1.17 30.39 28.31
C SER A 139 1.59 30.19 29.77
N GLY A 140 1.02 29.20 30.47
CA GLY A 140 1.44 28.77 31.80
C GLY A 140 2.56 27.74 31.78
N GLU A 141 3.06 27.37 32.96
CA GLU A 141 4.09 26.33 33.10
C GLU A 141 3.54 24.95 32.68
N ILE A 142 4.26 24.25 31.81
CA ILE A 142 3.98 22.86 31.43
C ILE A 142 5.04 21.96 32.07
N ASN A 143 4.63 21.08 32.98
CA ASN A 143 5.51 20.10 33.62
C ASN A 143 5.19 18.70 33.12
N VAL A 144 6.12 18.05 32.42
CA VAL A 144 5.86 16.72 31.84
C VAL A 144 6.39 15.63 32.75
N TYR A 145 5.54 14.66 33.10
CA TYR A 145 5.84 13.53 33.97
C TYR A 145 5.64 12.20 33.23
N VAL A 146 6.72 11.47 33.04
CA VAL A 146 6.73 10.08 32.56
C VAL A 146 6.48 9.16 33.74
N LEU A 147 5.39 8.41 33.69
CA LEU A 147 4.94 7.55 34.79
C LEU A 147 5.21 6.09 34.43
N ASP A 148 6.40 5.61 34.77
CA ASP A 148 6.88 4.30 34.35
C ASP A 148 6.45 3.20 35.33
N ASP A 149 5.52 2.38 34.84
CA ASP A 149 5.02 1.17 35.46
C ASP A 149 5.66 -0.09 34.86
N SER A 150 6.78 0.03 34.13
CA SER A 150 7.59 -1.06 33.59
C SER A 150 8.83 -1.35 34.47
N THR A 151 9.70 -2.26 34.04
CA THR A 151 11.04 -2.48 34.64
C THR A 151 12.15 -2.01 33.70
N ASP A 152 11.80 -1.19 32.71
CA ASP A 152 12.67 -0.82 31.61
C ASP A 152 13.29 0.55 31.84
N ASP A 153 14.60 0.58 32.08
CA ASP A 153 15.33 1.82 32.32
C ASP A 153 15.51 2.69 31.08
N ARG A 154 15.15 2.20 29.88
CA ARG A 154 15.20 3.01 28.65
C ARG A 154 14.25 4.20 28.72
N PHE A 155 13.08 4.08 29.37
CA PHE A 155 12.17 5.21 29.55
C PHE A 155 12.75 6.29 30.46
N ARG A 156 13.55 5.91 31.45
CA ARG A 156 14.26 6.87 32.32
C ARG A 156 15.29 7.68 31.54
N VAL A 157 16.09 7.00 30.72
CA VAL A 157 17.10 7.65 29.87
C VAL A 157 16.42 8.57 28.85
N ALA A 158 15.37 8.09 28.20
CA ALA A 158 14.60 8.88 27.23
C ALA A 158 13.93 10.09 27.89
N ALA A 159 13.30 9.93 29.06
CA ALA A 159 12.68 11.04 29.79
C ALA A 159 13.72 12.13 30.12
N GLN A 160 14.92 11.72 30.56
CA GLN A 160 16.02 12.64 30.82
C GLN A 160 16.47 13.39 29.55
N ALA A 161 16.56 12.72 28.41
CA ALA A 161 16.90 13.34 27.13
C ALA A 161 15.84 14.36 26.67
N PHE A 162 14.56 14.09 26.93
CA PHE A 162 13.46 15.01 26.64
C PHE A 162 13.33 16.14 27.67
N GLY A 163 14.05 16.07 28.80
CA GLY A 163 13.92 17.01 29.91
C GLY A 163 12.64 16.81 30.73
N PHE A 164 12.03 15.63 30.65
CA PHE A 164 10.80 15.28 31.36
C PHE A 164 11.12 14.71 32.75
N HIS A 165 10.23 14.96 33.71
CA HIS A 165 10.31 14.33 35.02
C HIS A 165 9.99 12.85 34.89
N TYR A 166 10.81 12.02 35.52
CA TYR A 166 10.64 10.58 35.50
C TYR A 166 10.22 10.08 36.88
N LEU A 167 9.09 9.36 36.94
CA LEU A 167 8.57 8.75 38.15
C LEU A 167 8.38 7.26 37.93
N ARG A 168 8.95 6.46 38.83
CA ARG A 168 8.67 5.03 38.97
C ARG A 168 8.27 4.79 40.42
N ARG A 169 7.10 4.21 40.64
CA ARG A 169 6.58 3.96 41.99
C ARG A 169 7.17 2.70 42.62
N PRO A 170 7.22 2.59 43.97
CA PRO A 170 7.79 1.42 44.65
C PRO A 170 6.97 0.13 44.47
N ALA A 171 5.64 0.25 44.36
CA ALA A 171 4.71 -0.89 44.29
C ALA A 171 3.63 -0.68 43.23
N ARG A 172 3.29 -1.74 42.48
CA ARG A 172 2.31 -1.72 41.37
C ARG A 172 0.87 -2.01 41.82
N GLU A 173 0.40 -1.28 42.82
CA GLU A 173 -0.98 -1.42 43.31
C GLU A 173 -1.96 -0.62 42.44
N LEU A 174 -3.20 -1.08 42.23
CA LEU A 174 -4.22 -0.36 41.43
C LEU A 174 -3.83 -0.01 39.97
N ARG A 175 -2.74 -0.55 39.43
CA ARG A 175 -2.33 -0.41 38.00
C ARG A 175 -2.26 1.05 37.55
N LYS A 176 -2.79 1.42 36.38
CA LYS A 176 -2.77 2.79 35.85
C LYS A 176 -3.31 3.80 36.86
N ALA A 177 -4.42 3.48 37.56
CA ALA A 177 -4.97 4.35 38.59
C ALA A 177 -3.95 4.65 39.71
N GLY A 178 -3.27 3.62 40.21
CA GLY A 178 -2.24 3.82 41.23
C GLY A 178 -1.02 4.58 40.70
N ASN A 179 -0.67 4.44 39.42
CA ASN A 179 0.42 5.18 38.80
C ASN A 179 0.10 6.68 38.70
N LEU A 180 -1.12 7.01 38.28
CA LEU A 180 -1.63 8.39 38.23
C LEU A 180 -1.72 9.03 39.62
N ARG A 181 -2.15 8.27 40.64
CA ARG A 181 -2.18 8.74 42.04
C ARG A 181 -0.78 9.00 42.60
N TYR A 182 0.18 8.13 42.28
CA TYR A 182 1.57 8.33 42.67
C TYR A 182 2.14 9.59 42.02
N ALA A 183 1.87 9.81 40.72
CA ALA A 183 2.23 11.05 40.06
C ALA A 183 1.56 12.28 40.69
N PHE A 184 0.28 12.17 41.04
CA PHE A 184 -0.50 13.24 41.65
C PHE A 184 0.13 13.74 42.96
N SER A 185 0.71 12.85 43.79
CA SER A 185 1.38 13.23 45.03
C SER A 185 2.78 13.85 44.84
N HIS A 186 3.36 13.73 43.64
CA HIS A 186 4.71 14.22 43.29
C HIS A 186 4.69 15.39 42.28
N SER A 187 3.52 15.95 42.01
CA SER A 187 3.29 17.03 41.03
C SER A 187 2.29 18.05 41.59
N HIS A 188 2.37 19.29 41.14
CA HIS A 188 1.69 20.42 41.79
C HIS A 188 0.97 21.39 40.83
N GLY A 189 0.89 21.06 39.54
CA GLY A 189 0.24 21.92 38.54
C GLY A 189 -1.25 22.08 38.76
N ASP A 190 -1.81 23.25 38.45
CA ASP A 190 -3.24 23.55 38.66
C ASP A 190 -4.19 22.58 37.90
N PHE A 191 -3.71 22.09 36.75
CA PHE A 191 -4.43 21.18 35.87
C PHE A 191 -3.53 20.00 35.46
N ILE A 192 -4.15 18.92 35.01
CA ILE A 192 -3.45 17.70 34.59
C ILE A 192 -3.94 17.31 33.20
N LEU A 193 -3.05 17.26 32.20
CA LEU A 193 -3.32 16.64 30.90
C LEU A 193 -2.92 15.17 30.97
N LEU A 194 -3.84 14.25 30.69
CA LEU A 194 -3.55 12.82 30.61
C LEU A 194 -3.55 12.35 29.15
N LEU A 195 -2.43 11.75 28.74
CA LEU A 195 -2.26 11.14 27.41
C LEU A 195 -1.67 9.75 27.57
N ASP A 196 -2.32 8.75 26.96
CA ASP A 196 -1.75 7.41 26.83
C ASP A 196 -0.50 7.40 25.95
N ALA A 197 0.35 6.39 26.15
CA ALA A 197 1.67 6.27 25.51
C ALA A 197 1.65 6.33 23.97
N ASP A 198 0.52 5.97 23.36
CA ASP A 198 0.32 5.88 21.90
C ASP A 198 -0.49 7.06 21.32
N PHE A 199 -0.93 8.02 22.14
CA PHE A 199 -1.70 9.18 21.68
C PHE A 199 -0.84 10.44 21.51
N ARG A 200 -0.47 10.73 20.26
CA ARG A 200 0.30 11.92 19.91
C ARG A 200 -0.61 13.17 19.84
N PRO A 201 -0.38 14.20 20.68
CA PRO A 201 -1.18 15.41 20.68
C PRO A 201 -0.76 16.41 19.59
N ARG A 202 -1.65 17.33 19.24
CA ARG A 202 -1.34 18.58 18.54
C ARG A 202 -0.76 19.61 19.50
N ALA A 203 0.05 20.51 18.96
CA ALA A 203 0.61 21.65 19.69
C ALA A 203 -0.47 22.50 20.38
N ASP A 204 -1.56 22.80 19.69
CA ASP A 204 -2.65 23.67 20.17
C ASP A 204 -3.66 22.97 21.12
N MET A 205 -3.43 21.73 21.53
CA MET A 205 -4.39 20.96 22.35
C MET A 205 -4.82 21.69 23.64
N LEU A 206 -3.89 22.30 24.37
CA LEU A 206 -4.21 23.02 25.60
C LEU A 206 -4.97 24.31 25.32
N LEU A 207 -4.64 25.02 24.23
CA LEU A 207 -5.35 26.22 23.80
C LEU A 207 -6.82 25.95 23.50
N GLU A 208 -7.14 24.74 23.06
CA GLU A 208 -8.50 24.33 22.69
C GLU A 208 -9.33 23.82 23.89
N LEU A 209 -8.70 23.16 24.86
CA LEU A 209 -9.40 22.53 25.99
C LEU A 209 -9.43 23.38 27.26
N MET A 210 -8.34 24.07 27.59
CA MET A 210 -8.23 24.89 28.80
C MET A 210 -9.29 26.01 28.91
N PRO A 211 -9.72 26.68 27.83
CA PRO A 211 -10.76 27.70 27.92
C PRO A 211 -12.03 27.24 28.61
N TYR A 212 -12.43 25.97 28.49
CA TYR A 212 -13.60 25.43 29.17
C TYR A 212 -13.42 25.33 30.69
N LEU A 213 -12.23 24.91 31.14
CA LEU A 213 -11.86 24.85 32.56
C LEU A 213 -11.70 26.25 33.16
N LEU A 214 -11.16 27.19 32.41
CA LEU A 214 -10.96 28.56 32.89
C LEU A 214 -12.26 29.38 32.87
N HIS A 215 -13.20 29.01 32.00
CA HIS A 215 -14.51 29.66 31.91
C HIS A 215 -15.46 29.25 33.04
N ASP A 216 -15.47 27.96 33.43
CA ASP A 216 -16.37 27.44 34.46
C ASP A 216 -15.62 26.58 35.49
N ALA A 217 -15.65 27.04 36.75
CA ALA A 217 -15.01 26.37 37.88
C ALA A 217 -15.68 25.03 38.24
N GLN A 218 -16.94 24.80 37.84
CA GLN A 218 -17.64 23.53 38.04
C GLN A 218 -17.18 22.44 37.06
N VAL A 219 -16.52 22.81 35.96
CA VAL A 219 -15.95 21.84 35.03
C VAL A 219 -14.69 21.24 35.66
N ALA A 220 -14.73 19.93 35.90
CA ALA A 220 -13.64 19.17 36.48
C ALA A 220 -12.82 18.41 35.42
N ILE A 221 -13.46 18.00 34.33
CA ILE A 221 -12.81 17.29 33.22
C ILE A 221 -13.29 17.88 31.89
N VAL A 222 -12.35 18.11 30.97
CA VAL A 222 -12.64 18.39 29.57
C VAL A 222 -12.05 17.28 28.73
N GLN A 223 -12.92 16.55 28.01
CA GLN A 223 -12.58 15.39 27.20
C GLN A 223 -12.60 15.75 25.71
N SER A 224 -11.49 15.49 25.01
CA SER A 224 -11.41 15.48 23.55
C SER A 224 -11.66 14.06 23.00
N PRO A 225 -12.15 13.88 21.76
CA PRO A 225 -12.13 12.62 21.06
C PRO A 225 -10.77 11.91 21.12
N GLN A 226 -10.80 10.59 21.24
CA GLN A 226 -9.69 9.72 20.86
C GLN A 226 -9.87 9.33 19.41
N PHE A 227 -9.06 9.91 18.53
CA PHE A 227 -9.07 9.64 17.10
C PHE A 227 -7.94 8.69 16.76
N PHE A 228 -8.14 7.77 15.82
CA PHE A 228 -7.15 6.73 15.53
C PHE A 228 -6.52 6.94 14.15
N ASP A 229 -5.23 6.65 14.05
CA ASP A 229 -4.51 6.71 12.80
C ASP A 229 -4.83 5.47 11.96
N VAL A 230 -5.52 5.68 10.84
CA VAL A 230 -5.86 4.62 9.89
C VAL A 230 -5.37 5.03 8.50
N HIS A 231 -4.62 4.13 7.85
CA HIS A 231 -4.16 4.31 6.46
C HIS A 231 -4.30 3.00 5.66
N SER A 232 -4.21 3.10 4.33
CA SER A 232 -4.47 1.99 3.39
C SER A 232 -3.55 0.77 3.56
N GLY A 233 -2.34 0.95 4.09
CA GLY A 233 -1.40 -0.14 4.39
C GLY A 233 -1.67 -0.90 5.70
N MET A 234 -2.70 -0.53 6.48
CA MET A 234 -3.01 -1.21 7.74
C MET A 234 -3.86 -2.46 7.53
N ASN A 235 -3.74 -3.45 8.44
CA ASN A 235 -4.56 -4.66 8.36
C ASN A 235 -6.05 -4.39 8.67
N TRP A 236 -6.92 -5.36 8.41
CA TRP A 236 -8.36 -5.16 8.55
C TRP A 236 -8.83 -4.88 10.00
N VAL A 237 -8.12 -5.36 11.02
CA VAL A 237 -8.42 -5.06 12.43
C VAL A 237 -8.13 -3.60 12.71
N GLN A 238 -6.96 -3.13 12.27
CA GLN A 238 -6.56 -1.72 12.40
C GLN A 238 -7.50 -0.80 11.63
N ALA A 239 -7.82 -1.15 10.39
CA ALA A 239 -8.73 -0.39 9.54
C ALA A 239 -10.16 -0.31 10.11
N GLY A 240 -10.62 -1.36 10.81
CA GLY A 240 -11.95 -1.39 11.42
C GLY A 240 -12.02 -0.79 12.83
N ALA A 241 -10.92 -0.78 13.59
CA ALA A 241 -10.92 -0.35 15.00
C ALA A 241 -11.30 1.13 15.19
N GLY A 242 -10.79 2.03 14.36
CA GLY A 242 -11.10 3.46 14.43
C GLY A 242 -12.59 3.76 14.22
N TYR A 243 -13.23 3.03 13.30
CA TYR A 243 -14.67 3.17 13.02
C TYR A 243 -15.52 2.85 14.26
N VAL A 244 -15.22 1.76 14.99
CA VAL A 244 -16.04 1.30 16.12
C VAL A 244 -16.20 2.42 17.17
N GLN A 245 -15.22 3.32 17.24
CA GLN A 245 -15.21 4.46 18.16
C GLN A 245 -15.79 5.76 17.56
N GLU A 246 -15.88 5.90 16.24
CA GLU A 246 -16.40 7.13 15.61
C GLU A 246 -17.84 7.44 16.04
N LEU A 247 -18.73 6.44 16.05
CA LEU A 247 -20.12 6.63 16.49
C LEU A 247 -20.18 7.18 17.92
N PHE A 248 -19.33 6.66 18.79
CA PHE A 248 -19.27 7.07 20.19
C PHE A 248 -18.80 8.52 20.34
N TYR A 249 -17.69 8.89 19.70
CA TYR A 249 -17.11 10.22 19.83
C TYR A 249 -17.85 11.30 19.02
N ARG A 250 -18.38 10.98 17.84
CA ARG A 250 -18.99 11.96 16.94
C ARG A 250 -20.50 12.16 17.14
N LEU A 251 -21.22 11.16 17.65
CA LEU A 251 -22.68 11.26 17.89
C LEU A 251 -23.07 11.11 19.35
N ILE A 252 -22.58 10.07 20.03
CA ILE A 252 -23.07 9.70 21.35
C ILE A 252 -22.53 10.66 22.43
N GLN A 253 -21.22 10.89 22.50
CA GLN A 253 -20.60 11.80 23.48
C GLN A 253 -21.14 13.24 23.41
N PRO A 254 -21.30 13.87 22.23
CA PRO A 254 -21.93 15.19 22.14
C PRO A 254 -23.38 15.21 22.65
N ALA A 255 -24.15 14.16 22.37
CA ALA A 255 -25.51 14.03 22.88
C ALA A 255 -25.53 13.83 24.40
N ARG A 256 -24.60 13.03 24.95
CA ARG A 256 -24.45 12.85 26.40
C ARG A 256 -24.02 14.14 27.11
N ASP A 257 -23.13 14.92 26.51
CA ASP A 257 -22.68 16.20 27.05
C ASP A 257 -23.84 17.19 27.24
N ARG A 258 -24.82 17.18 26.33
CA ARG A 258 -26.06 17.97 26.47
C ARG A 258 -26.83 17.64 27.75
N TRP A 259 -26.79 16.38 28.20
CA TRP A 259 -27.42 15.94 29.44
C TRP A 259 -26.49 16.03 30.66
N GLY A 260 -25.30 16.63 30.51
CA GLY A 260 -24.29 16.66 31.57
C GLY A 260 -23.79 15.27 31.95
N ALA A 261 -23.77 14.33 31.01
CA ALA A 261 -23.44 12.92 31.21
C ALA A 261 -22.29 12.45 30.31
N ALA A 262 -21.45 13.38 29.82
CA ALA A 262 -20.23 13.06 29.10
C ALA A 262 -19.33 12.13 29.93
N VAL A 263 -18.63 11.23 29.25
CA VAL A 263 -17.79 10.22 29.89
C VAL A 263 -16.33 10.56 29.69
N CYS A 264 -15.55 10.45 30.76
CA CYS A 264 -14.09 10.48 30.71
C CYS A 264 -13.58 9.12 30.19
N THR A 265 -12.71 9.15 29.18
CA THR A 265 -12.25 7.94 28.46
C THR A 265 -10.76 7.64 28.66
N GLY A 266 -10.14 8.27 29.66
CA GLY A 266 -8.85 7.85 30.21
C GLY A 266 -7.60 8.35 29.46
N SER A 267 -7.79 9.06 28.35
CA SER A 267 -6.76 9.75 27.58
C SER A 267 -7.40 10.91 26.81
N CYS A 268 -6.59 11.83 26.30
CA CYS A 268 -7.02 13.03 25.59
C CYS A 268 -7.92 13.96 26.44
N ALA A 269 -7.62 14.07 27.73
CA ALA A 269 -8.44 14.82 28.68
C ALA A 269 -7.61 15.69 29.61
N VAL A 270 -8.16 16.86 29.95
CA VAL A 270 -7.58 17.77 30.96
C VAL A 270 -8.45 17.78 32.21
N TYR A 271 -7.82 17.57 33.35
CA TYR A 271 -8.45 17.47 34.67
C TYR A 271 -8.09 18.69 35.51
N ARG A 272 -9.05 19.18 36.29
CA ARG A 272 -8.81 20.16 37.35
C ARG A 272 -8.25 19.46 38.59
N ARG A 273 -7.06 19.85 39.03
CA ARG A 273 -6.39 19.23 40.19
C ARG A 273 -7.24 19.31 41.47
N THR A 274 -7.82 20.48 41.77
CA THR A 274 -8.63 20.68 42.99
C THR A 274 -9.86 19.77 43.04
N ALA A 275 -10.43 19.39 41.89
CA ALA A 275 -11.55 18.45 41.83
C ALA A 275 -11.12 17.01 42.11
N LEU A 276 -9.87 16.66 41.77
CA LEU A 276 -9.27 15.34 42.00
C LEU A 276 -8.67 15.16 43.40
N GLN A 277 -8.39 16.26 44.12
CA GLN A 277 -7.71 16.23 45.41
C GLN A 277 -8.42 15.39 46.47
N GLN A 278 -9.75 15.33 46.43
CA GLN A 278 -10.57 14.49 47.31
C GLN A 278 -10.36 12.99 47.13
N PHE A 279 -9.84 12.58 45.97
CA PHE A 279 -9.45 11.20 45.70
C PHE A 279 -7.93 11.05 45.77
N GLU A 280 -7.15 12.09 46.06
CA GLU A 280 -5.68 12.07 45.91
C GLU A 280 -5.24 11.69 44.47
N GLY A 281 -6.01 12.17 43.48
CA GLY A 281 -5.80 11.85 42.06
C GLY A 281 -7.05 11.23 41.44
N CYS A 282 -6.91 10.08 40.78
CA CYS A 282 -8.05 9.37 40.22
C CYS A 282 -8.69 8.42 41.25
N TYR A 283 -9.91 7.97 40.94
CA TYR A 283 -10.66 7.04 41.77
C TYR A 283 -9.86 5.73 41.99
N PRO A 284 -9.74 5.21 43.23
CA PRO A 284 -8.86 4.09 43.56
C PRO A 284 -9.48 2.74 43.18
N ILE A 285 -9.65 2.50 41.88
CA ILE A 285 -10.13 1.23 41.33
C ILE A 285 -9.12 0.67 40.33
N ALA A 286 -8.96 -0.65 40.31
CA ALA A 286 -7.97 -1.31 39.45
C ALA A 286 -8.37 -1.38 37.96
N HIS A 287 -9.61 -1.06 37.61
CA HIS A 287 -10.14 -1.14 36.24
C HIS A 287 -11.08 0.03 35.96
N SER A 288 -11.04 0.57 34.73
CA SER A 288 -11.94 1.63 34.26
C SER A 288 -11.98 2.84 35.21
N GLU A 289 -10.81 3.21 35.71
CA GLU A 289 -10.65 4.30 36.68
C GLU A 289 -11.10 5.64 36.11
N ASP A 290 -11.00 5.82 34.80
CA ASP A 290 -11.45 6.96 34.03
C ASP A 290 -12.97 7.17 34.13
N LEU A 291 -13.74 6.12 33.85
CA LEU A 291 -15.19 6.12 33.93
C LEU A 291 -15.64 6.39 35.37
N TRP A 292 -15.03 5.72 36.35
CA TRP A 292 -15.34 5.89 37.77
C TRP A 292 -14.97 7.29 38.29
N THR A 293 -13.81 7.82 37.90
CA THR A 293 -13.41 9.18 38.27
C THR A 293 -14.40 10.21 37.72
N GLY A 294 -14.79 10.07 36.44
CA GLY A 294 -15.81 10.93 35.85
C GLY A 294 -17.16 10.82 36.57
N PHE A 295 -17.63 9.60 36.83
CA PHE A 295 -18.89 9.35 37.55
C PHE A 295 -18.89 9.96 38.96
N GLU A 296 -17.82 9.76 39.74
CA GLU A 296 -17.76 10.26 41.12
C GLU A 296 -17.65 11.78 41.21
N LEU A 297 -17.10 12.42 40.19
CA LEU A 297 -17.12 13.88 40.03
C LEU A 297 -18.55 14.37 39.73
N LEU A 298 -19.25 13.73 38.78
CA LEU A 298 -20.66 14.04 38.49
C LEU A 298 -21.54 13.85 39.73
N ASN A 299 -21.34 12.77 40.50
CA ASN A 299 -22.06 12.48 41.74
C ASN A 299 -21.89 13.58 42.80
N ARG A 300 -20.78 14.31 42.75
CA ARG A 300 -20.46 15.42 43.65
C ARG A 300 -20.85 16.79 43.10
N GLY A 301 -21.48 16.84 41.94
CA GLY A 301 -22.00 18.07 41.32
C GLY A 301 -21.02 18.77 40.39
N TYR A 302 -19.82 18.22 40.16
CA TYR A 302 -18.92 18.71 39.12
C TYR A 302 -19.45 18.33 37.74
N GLN A 303 -18.91 18.97 36.71
CA GLN A 303 -19.22 18.71 35.32
C GLN A 303 -18.04 18.05 34.59
N VAL A 304 -18.38 17.10 33.73
CA VAL A 304 -17.50 16.57 32.69
C VAL A 304 -17.99 17.15 31.38
N ARG A 305 -17.13 17.85 30.63
CA ARG A 305 -17.46 18.48 29.35
C ARG A 305 -16.80 17.72 28.22
N TYR A 306 -17.54 17.46 27.15
CA TYR A 306 -17.00 16.88 25.92
C TYR A 306 -16.86 17.96 24.84
N VAL A 307 -15.69 18.02 24.22
CA VAL A 307 -15.37 18.95 23.13
C VAL A 307 -15.08 18.11 21.89
N PRO A 308 -15.98 18.07 20.87
CA PRO A 308 -15.83 17.25 19.67
C PRO A 308 -14.80 17.82 18.67
N VAL A 309 -13.63 18.20 19.18
CA VAL A 309 -12.50 18.73 18.43
C VAL A 309 -11.35 17.75 18.60
N ILE A 310 -10.84 17.24 17.49
CA ILE A 310 -9.82 16.19 17.49
C ILE A 310 -8.46 16.85 17.75
N LEU A 311 -7.82 16.50 18.87
CA LEU A 311 -6.57 17.13 19.30
C LEU A 311 -5.42 16.16 19.55
N ALA A 312 -5.67 14.86 19.46
CA ALA A 312 -4.64 13.84 19.50
C ALA A 312 -5.07 12.62 18.67
N LYS A 313 -4.08 11.90 18.14
CA LYS A 313 -4.27 10.68 17.34
C LYS A 313 -3.56 9.51 17.99
N GLY A 314 -4.24 8.37 18.10
CA GLY A 314 -3.73 7.14 18.70
C GLY A 314 -3.52 6.02 17.69
N LEU A 315 -2.84 4.95 18.10
CA LEU A 315 -2.64 3.77 17.26
C LEU A 315 -3.81 2.78 17.41
N CYS A 316 -4.21 2.16 16.30
CA CYS A 316 -5.18 1.07 16.34
C CYS A 316 -4.53 -0.24 16.82
N PRO A 317 -5.27 -1.11 17.53
CA PRO A 317 -4.83 -2.48 17.78
C PRO A 317 -4.52 -3.20 16.46
N ASP A 318 -3.30 -3.70 16.35
CA ASP A 318 -2.81 -4.44 15.18
C ASP A 318 -3.21 -5.92 15.20
N ARG A 319 -3.64 -6.43 16.35
CA ARG A 319 -3.99 -7.83 16.57
C ARG A 319 -5.40 -8.02 17.10
N LEU A 320 -6.03 -9.11 16.68
CA LEU A 320 -7.37 -9.49 17.10
C LEU A 320 -7.51 -9.69 18.61
N ASP A 321 -6.52 -10.34 19.26
CA ASP A 321 -6.53 -10.57 20.70
C ASP A 321 -6.46 -9.26 21.50
N SER A 322 -5.64 -8.31 21.02
CA SER A 322 -5.51 -6.99 21.64
C SER A 322 -6.78 -6.16 21.49
N PHE A 323 -7.42 -6.21 20.32
CA PHE A 323 -8.72 -5.57 20.08
C PHE A 323 -9.83 -6.16 20.97
N VAL A 324 -9.96 -7.49 21.03
CA VAL A 324 -10.96 -8.18 21.87
C VAL A 324 -10.77 -7.82 23.35
N HIS A 325 -9.54 -7.87 23.86
CA HIS A 325 -9.26 -7.48 25.25
C HIS A 325 -9.62 -6.02 25.53
N GLN A 326 -9.35 -5.10 24.58
CA GLN A 326 -9.75 -3.71 24.72
C GLN A 326 -11.28 -3.56 24.84
N GLN A 327 -12.04 -4.16 23.91
CA GLN A 327 -13.51 -4.10 23.93
C GLN A 327 -14.11 -4.76 25.19
N SER A 328 -13.58 -5.91 25.60
CA SER A 328 -14.04 -6.59 26.82
C SER A 328 -13.80 -5.76 28.08
N ARG A 329 -12.66 -5.06 28.20
CA ARG A 329 -12.38 -4.20 29.36
C ARG A 329 -13.37 -3.04 29.46
N TRP A 330 -13.67 -2.37 28.34
CA TRP A 330 -14.65 -1.27 28.32
C TRP A 330 -16.07 -1.73 28.67
N CYS A 331 -16.46 -2.90 28.16
CA CYS A 331 -17.71 -3.54 28.52
C CYS A 331 -17.78 -3.84 30.04
N GLN A 332 -16.76 -4.51 30.59
CA GLN A 332 -16.70 -4.83 32.03
C GLN A 332 -16.76 -3.57 32.91
N GLY A 333 -16.07 -2.50 32.55
CA GLY A 333 -16.11 -1.23 33.27
C GLY A 333 -17.50 -0.60 33.33
N SER A 334 -18.19 -0.58 32.20
CA SER A 334 -19.56 -0.04 32.13
C SER A 334 -20.56 -0.92 32.88
N LEU A 335 -20.40 -2.25 32.78
CA LEU A 335 -21.22 -3.22 33.51
C LEU A 335 -20.99 -3.08 35.02
N SER A 336 -19.74 -2.96 35.49
CA SER A 336 -19.43 -2.89 36.92
C SER A 336 -19.97 -1.61 37.56
N LEU A 337 -19.94 -0.48 36.84
CA LEU A 337 -20.52 0.76 37.32
C LEU A 337 -22.05 0.68 37.43
N VAL A 338 -22.76 0.33 36.35
CA VAL A 338 -24.24 0.36 36.34
C VAL A 338 -24.88 -0.70 37.23
N THR A 339 -24.18 -1.81 37.50
CA THR A 339 -24.64 -2.85 38.42
C THR A 339 -24.27 -2.57 39.89
N SER A 340 -23.47 -1.53 40.17
CA SER A 340 -23.10 -1.12 41.53
C SER A 340 -24.24 -0.41 42.26
N ASN A 341 -24.26 -0.52 43.59
CA ASN A 341 -25.25 0.20 44.42
C ASN A 341 -24.97 1.71 44.41
N GLU A 342 -23.70 2.08 44.33
CA GLU A 342 -23.17 3.44 44.28
C GLU A 342 -23.81 4.22 43.12
N PHE A 343 -23.91 3.61 41.94
CA PHE A 343 -24.57 4.21 40.78
C PHE A 343 -26.04 4.57 41.05
N TRP A 344 -26.80 3.64 41.63
CA TRP A 344 -28.24 3.85 41.85
C TRP A 344 -28.52 4.82 42.99
N GLN A 345 -27.67 4.84 44.03
CA GLN A 345 -27.75 5.77 45.17
C GLN A 345 -27.14 7.15 44.87
N SER A 346 -26.48 7.32 43.73
CA SER A 346 -25.87 8.58 43.33
C SER A 346 -26.88 9.72 43.15
N ARG A 347 -26.37 10.95 43.25
CA ARG A 347 -27.09 12.21 43.05
C ARG A 347 -27.31 12.57 41.58
N LEU A 348 -26.92 11.70 40.65
CA LEU A 348 -27.13 11.91 39.21
C LEU A 348 -28.64 12.04 38.94
N THR A 349 -28.97 12.96 38.03
CA THR A 349 -30.33 13.14 37.52
C THR A 349 -30.80 11.89 36.77
N LEU A 350 -32.12 11.73 36.61
CA LEU A 350 -32.68 10.63 35.84
C LEU A 350 -32.10 10.59 34.41
N ALA A 351 -31.97 11.75 33.77
CA ALA A 351 -31.42 11.85 32.42
C ALA A 351 -29.93 11.43 32.34
N GLN A 352 -29.12 11.81 33.32
CA GLN A 352 -27.74 11.34 33.41
C GLN A 352 -27.70 9.82 33.60
N LYS A 353 -28.51 9.28 34.51
CA LYS A 353 -28.62 7.82 34.72
C LYS A 353 -29.05 7.10 33.44
N THR A 354 -30.02 7.64 32.68
CA THR A 354 -30.44 7.11 31.37
C THR A 354 -29.28 7.03 30.38
N CYS A 355 -28.39 8.03 30.34
CA CYS A 355 -27.20 7.97 29.47
C CYS A 355 -26.28 6.79 29.85
N PHE A 356 -25.98 6.58 31.13
CA PHE A 356 -25.16 5.44 31.56
C PHE A 356 -25.85 4.08 31.31
N VAL A 357 -27.15 3.98 31.60
CA VAL A 357 -27.96 2.78 31.35
C VAL A 357 -28.06 2.48 29.84
N SER A 358 -28.11 3.50 28.98
CA SER A 358 -28.07 3.31 27.52
C SER A 358 -26.77 2.64 27.06
N GLY A 359 -25.62 3.04 27.61
CA GLY A 359 -24.33 2.38 27.35
C GLY A 359 -24.30 0.93 27.83
N PHE A 360 -24.86 0.65 29.01
CA PHE A 360 -25.07 -0.71 29.50
C PHE A 360 -25.94 -1.55 28.55
N ALA A 361 -27.08 -1.00 28.12
CA ALA A 361 -28.01 -1.68 27.22
C ALA A 361 -27.38 -1.97 25.86
N TYR A 362 -26.49 -1.11 25.36
CA TYR A 362 -25.69 -1.36 24.16
C TYR A 362 -24.81 -2.60 24.30
N TYR A 363 -24.04 -2.69 25.38
CA TYR A 363 -23.17 -3.85 25.63
C TYR A 363 -23.97 -5.14 25.79
N LEU A 364 -25.12 -5.07 26.48
CA LEU A 364 -26.01 -6.22 26.62
C LEU A 364 -26.62 -6.66 25.27
N ALA A 365 -27.14 -5.72 24.48
CA ALA A 365 -27.74 -6.04 23.17
C ALA A 365 -26.70 -6.63 22.21
N THR A 366 -25.52 -6.01 22.11
CA THR A 366 -24.45 -6.49 21.22
C THR A 366 -23.90 -7.85 21.64
N ALA A 367 -23.76 -8.12 22.94
CA ALA A 367 -23.39 -9.44 23.45
C ALA A 367 -24.39 -10.52 23.04
N LEU A 368 -25.69 -10.24 23.14
CA LEU A 368 -26.74 -11.19 22.77
C LEU A 368 -26.84 -11.37 21.25
N ASN A 369 -26.54 -10.34 20.47
CA ASN A 369 -26.58 -10.41 19.00
C ASN A 369 -25.63 -11.49 18.44
N THR A 370 -24.52 -11.79 19.11
CA THR A 370 -23.62 -12.91 18.74
C THR A 370 -24.34 -14.25 18.64
N VAL A 371 -25.36 -14.49 19.48
CA VAL A 371 -26.09 -15.76 19.53
C VAL A 371 -27.41 -15.70 18.77
N PHE A 372 -28.13 -14.58 18.87
CA PHE A 372 -29.51 -14.50 18.38
C PHE A 372 -29.64 -13.97 16.95
N THR A 373 -28.67 -13.22 16.40
CA THR A 373 -28.75 -12.67 15.03
C THR A 373 -28.89 -13.75 13.94
N PRO A 374 -28.23 -14.92 14.02
CA PRO A 374 -28.36 -15.95 12.99
C PRO A 374 -29.68 -16.75 13.07
N LEU A 375 -30.38 -16.73 14.21
CA LEU A 375 -31.53 -17.62 14.46
C LEU A 375 -32.76 -17.30 13.59
N PRO A 376 -33.18 -16.03 13.41
CA PRO A 376 -34.32 -15.73 12.57
C PRO A 376 -34.22 -16.23 11.12
N PRO A 377 -33.17 -15.93 10.34
CA PRO A 377 -33.09 -16.44 8.96
C PRO A 377 -32.98 -17.98 8.92
N LEU A 378 -32.33 -18.61 9.90
CA LEU A 378 -32.28 -20.06 10.05
C LEU A 378 -33.67 -20.69 10.22
N ILE A 379 -34.48 -20.15 11.14
CA ILE A 379 -35.83 -20.65 11.42
C ILE A 379 -36.74 -20.41 10.19
N MET A 380 -36.64 -19.24 9.56
CA MET A 380 -37.43 -18.91 8.36
C MET A 380 -37.13 -19.85 7.20
N VAL A 381 -35.88 -20.01 6.80
CA VAL A 381 -35.52 -20.80 5.62
C VAL A 381 -35.58 -22.30 5.91
N GLY A 382 -35.24 -22.72 7.13
CA GLY A 382 -35.18 -24.13 7.51
C GLY A 382 -36.54 -24.77 7.80
N LEU A 383 -37.45 -24.06 8.49
CA LEU A 383 -38.71 -24.62 8.97
C LEU A 383 -39.95 -24.05 8.26
N PHE A 384 -39.89 -22.79 7.81
CA PHE A 384 -41.02 -22.09 7.18
C PHE A 384 -40.66 -21.46 5.82
N PRO A 385 -40.00 -22.18 4.90
CA PRO A 385 -39.54 -21.62 3.62
C PRO A 385 -40.68 -21.03 2.79
N GLU A 386 -41.89 -21.57 2.95
CA GLU A 386 -43.11 -21.10 2.30
C GLU A 386 -43.45 -19.65 2.63
N TRP A 387 -43.07 -19.17 3.82
CA TRP A 387 -43.37 -17.82 4.31
C TRP A 387 -42.28 -16.80 3.94
N VAL A 388 -41.18 -17.26 3.34
CA VAL A 388 -40.11 -16.40 2.85
C VAL A 388 -40.62 -15.71 1.58
N HIS A 389 -40.86 -14.41 1.70
CA HIS A 389 -41.24 -13.58 0.57
C HIS A 389 -40.43 -12.28 0.52
N TRP A 390 -40.00 -11.90 -0.68
CA TRP A 390 -39.19 -10.68 -0.89
C TRP A 390 -39.90 -9.41 -0.40
N ASN A 391 -41.23 -9.33 -0.46
CA ASN A 391 -42.00 -8.18 0.03
C ASN A 391 -41.92 -8.01 1.55
N HIS A 392 -41.67 -9.09 2.32
CA HIS A 392 -41.40 -9.00 3.75
C HIS A 392 -40.00 -8.44 4.04
N ALA A 393 -39.05 -8.59 3.09
CA ALA A 393 -37.73 -7.98 3.19
C ALA A 393 -37.80 -6.43 3.12
N ALA A 394 -38.94 -5.84 2.72
CA ALA A 394 -39.14 -4.39 2.77
C ALA A 394 -38.96 -3.80 4.18
N PHE A 395 -39.31 -4.55 5.25
CA PHE A 395 -39.09 -4.12 6.63
C PHE A 395 -37.60 -4.09 7.02
N ALA A 396 -36.77 -4.87 6.34
CA ALA A 396 -35.31 -4.91 6.54
C ALA A 396 -34.55 -4.04 5.52
N ALA A 397 -35.18 -3.64 4.42
CA ALA A 397 -34.53 -2.91 3.33
C ALA A 397 -33.86 -1.61 3.80
N LEU A 398 -34.52 -0.83 4.68
CA LEU A 398 -33.90 0.38 5.22
C LEU A 398 -32.70 0.05 6.12
N ALA A 399 -32.67 -1.08 6.82
CA ALA A 399 -31.52 -1.49 7.64
C ALA A 399 -30.32 -1.91 6.76
N VAL A 400 -30.61 -2.57 5.63
CA VAL A 400 -29.63 -2.92 4.58
C VAL A 400 -29.08 -1.68 3.88
N ILE A 401 -29.85 -0.58 3.80
CA ILE A 401 -29.34 0.70 3.29
C ILE A 401 -28.56 1.46 4.36
N TYR A 402 -29.08 1.51 5.59
CA TYR A 402 -28.53 2.31 6.68
C TYR A 402 -27.09 1.92 7.02
N THR A 403 -26.84 0.63 7.25
CA THR A 403 -25.56 0.18 7.80
C THR A 403 -24.40 0.25 6.79
N PRO A 404 -24.50 -0.33 5.57
CA PRO A 404 -23.40 -0.29 4.60
C PRO A 404 -23.30 1.01 3.78
N PHE A 405 -24.39 1.74 3.55
CA PHE A 405 -24.35 2.90 2.65
C PHE A 405 -24.40 4.22 3.42
N LEU A 406 -25.39 4.44 4.29
CA LEU A 406 -25.53 5.73 4.95
C LEU A 406 -24.47 5.96 6.02
N ILE A 407 -24.18 4.94 6.85
CA ILE A 407 -23.09 5.06 7.82
C ILE A 407 -21.74 5.04 7.10
N GLY A 408 -21.58 4.23 6.05
CA GLY A 408 -20.36 4.22 5.24
C GLY A 408 -20.05 5.56 4.59
N TRP A 409 -21.07 6.26 4.09
CA TRP A 409 -20.94 7.61 3.54
C TRP A 409 -20.69 8.68 4.62
N TRP A 410 -21.27 8.51 5.81
CA TRP A 410 -21.09 9.47 6.91
C TRP A 410 -19.73 9.36 7.62
N SER A 411 -19.17 8.15 7.68
CA SER A 411 -17.91 7.81 8.34
C SER A 411 -16.72 8.59 7.78
N VAL A 412 -15.82 9.07 8.65
CA VAL A 412 -14.52 9.62 8.22
C VAL A 412 -13.48 8.52 7.97
N TYR A 413 -13.72 7.31 8.48
CA TYR A 413 -12.89 6.15 8.21
C TYR A 413 -13.34 5.41 6.94
N PRO A 414 -12.42 4.77 6.20
CA PRO A 414 -12.76 3.99 5.01
C PRO A 414 -13.70 2.84 5.38
N PHE A 415 -14.87 2.80 4.73
CA PHE A 415 -15.89 1.80 4.95
C PHE A 415 -15.68 0.56 4.07
N GLY A 416 -15.89 -0.63 4.64
CA GLY A 416 -15.81 -1.89 3.90
C GLY A 416 -16.13 -3.09 4.77
N LEU A 417 -15.86 -4.29 4.24
CA LEU A 417 -16.15 -5.54 4.97
C LEU A 417 -15.39 -5.64 6.31
N HIS A 418 -14.22 -4.99 6.44
CA HIS A 418 -13.43 -4.93 7.68
C HIS A 418 -14.16 -4.26 8.83
N PHE A 419 -15.00 -3.27 8.54
CA PHE A 419 -15.88 -2.66 9.54
C PHE A 419 -16.89 -3.69 10.07
N LEU A 420 -17.61 -4.38 9.18
CA LEU A 420 -18.60 -5.37 9.59
C LEU A 420 -17.94 -6.48 10.41
N THR A 421 -16.74 -6.92 10.00
CA THR A 421 -15.96 -7.92 10.73
C THR A 421 -15.57 -7.45 12.14
N THR A 422 -15.00 -6.25 12.29
CA THR A 422 -14.61 -5.72 13.62
C THR A 422 -15.80 -5.45 14.53
N ARG A 423 -16.95 -5.07 13.98
CA ARG A 423 -18.20 -4.93 14.73
C ARG A 423 -18.69 -6.28 15.28
N GLU A 424 -18.69 -7.33 14.47
CA GLU A 424 -19.06 -8.68 14.94
C GLU A 424 -18.09 -9.23 15.98
N VAL A 425 -16.79 -8.99 15.81
CA VAL A 425 -15.77 -9.30 16.83
C VAL A 425 -16.04 -8.57 18.14
N SER A 426 -16.47 -7.30 18.09
CA SER A 426 -16.83 -6.53 19.29
C SER A 426 -18.02 -7.15 20.03
N CYS A 427 -19.04 -7.64 19.30
CA CYS A 427 -20.15 -8.38 19.88
C CYS A 427 -19.67 -9.63 20.66
N ALA A 428 -18.76 -10.41 20.07
CA ALA A 428 -18.18 -11.57 20.73
C ALA A 428 -17.35 -11.20 21.98
N ALA A 429 -16.62 -10.07 21.93
CA ALA A 429 -15.87 -9.54 23.07
C ALA A 429 -16.80 -9.11 24.23
N HIS A 430 -17.96 -8.52 23.91
CA HIS A 430 -18.98 -8.14 24.90
C HIS A 430 -19.65 -9.37 25.53
N LEU A 431 -19.91 -10.43 24.75
CA LEU A 431 -20.42 -11.69 25.27
C LEU A 431 -19.44 -12.33 26.27
N SER A 432 -18.13 -12.31 25.95
CA SER A 432 -17.09 -12.78 26.88
C SER A 432 -17.13 -12.01 28.20
N ALA A 433 -17.18 -10.68 28.13
CA ALA A 433 -17.23 -9.82 29.31
C ALA A 433 -18.46 -10.09 30.19
N LEU A 434 -19.63 -10.33 29.57
CA LEU A 434 -20.87 -10.63 30.28
C LEU A 434 -20.80 -12.01 30.97
N VAL A 435 -20.27 -13.03 30.29
CA VAL A 435 -20.10 -14.38 30.88
C VAL A 435 -19.10 -14.36 32.04
N ASP A 436 -18.00 -13.62 31.92
CA ASP A 436 -17.02 -13.47 32.99
C ASP A 436 -17.66 -12.81 34.23
N LEU A 437 -18.47 -11.76 34.03
CA LEU A 437 -19.22 -11.12 35.11
C LEU A 437 -20.21 -12.08 35.80
N MET A 438 -20.99 -12.84 35.02
CA MET A 438 -21.99 -13.78 35.55
C MET A 438 -21.36 -14.97 36.28
N SER A 439 -20.23 -15.47 35.77
CA SER A 439 -19.57 -16.67 36.31
C SER A 439 -18.90 -16.43 37.67
N ARG A 440 -18.78 -15.18 38.13
CA ARG A 440 -17.99 -14.77 39.32
C ARG A 440 -16.55 -15.31 39.31
N SER A 441 -16.08 -15.83 38.17
CA SER A 441 -14.70 -16.24 38.00
C SER A 441 -13.91 -14.94 37.90
N GLY A 442 -13.27 -14.54 39.00
CA GLY A 442 -12.41 -13.37 39.06
C GLY A 442 -11.19 -13.57 38.16
N THR A 443 -11.40 -13.54 36.84
CA THR A 443 -10.33 -13.59 35.85
C THR A 443 -9.46 -12.38 36.10
N HIS A 444 -8.24 -12.66 36.56
CA HIS A 444 -7.23 -11.64 36.80
C HIS A 444 -7.10 -10.75 35.57
N TRP A 445 -7.34 -9.46 35.78
CA TRP A 445 -7.21 -8.40 34.79
C TRP A 445 -5.84 -8.45 34.11
N ILE A 446 -5.78 -8.28 32.79
CA ILE A 446 -4.55 -8.34 31.99
C ILE A 446 -4.39 -7.01 31.22
N VAL A 447 -3.18 -6.41 31.25
CA VAL A 447 -2.88 -5.14 30.55
C VAL A 447 -2.85 -5.37 29.04
N THR A 448 -3.33 -4.42 28.23
CA THR A 448 -3.07 -4.38 26.80
C THR A 448 -1.55 -4.19 26.60
N GLY A 449 -0.87 -5.15 25.98
CA GLY A 449 0.60 -5.18 25.86
C GLY A 449 1.35 -6.12 26.82
N ASP A 450 0.64 -6.78 27.76
CA ASP A 450 1.27 -7.75 28.67
C ASP A 450 1.64 -9.05 27.93
N LYS A 451 2.91 -9.45 27.95
CA LYS A 451 3.40 -10.70 27.34
C LYS A 451 2.70 -11.94 27.92
N TYR A 452 2.19 -11.86 29.14
CA TYR A 452 1.45 -12.95 29.79
C TYR A 452 -0.01 -13.07 29.31
N ALA A 453 -0.56 -12.09 28.59
CA ALA A 453 -1.91 -12.11 28.03
C ALA A 453 -2.15 -13.27 27.05
N ARG A 454 -1.10 -13.67 26.32
CA ARG A 454 -1.14 -14.78 25.36
C ARG A 454 -1.56 -16.12 25.98
N ARG A 455 -1.35 -16.31 27.29
CA ARG A 455 -1.59 -17.59 27.97
C ARG A 455 -3.05 -17.78 28.41
N ASN A 456 -3.83 -16.70 28.49
CA ASN A 456 -5.22 -16.69 28.97
C ASN A 456 -6.24 -16.22 27.91
N TRP A 457 -5.83 -16.04 26.64
CA TRP A 457 -6.75 -15.65 25.58
C TRP A 457 -7.86 -16.69 25.40
N ARG A 458 -9.07 -16.30 25.79
CA ARG A 458 -10.29 -17.07 25.61
C ARG A 458 -10.82 -16.83 24.20
N GLY A 459 -10.21 -17.47 23.20
CA GLY A 459 -10.69 -17.41 21.80
C GLY A 459 -12.10 -18.02 21.60
N TRP A 460 -12.66 -18.67 22.63
CA TRP A 460 -13.94 -19.39 22.54
C TRP A 460 -15.16 -18.54 22.12
N PRO A 461 -15.33 -17.24 22.47
CA PRO A 461 -16.45 -16.43 21.98
C PRO A 461 -16.34 -16.12 20.50
N CYS A 462 -15.12 -15.90 20.01
CA CYS A 462 -14.87 -15.73 18.57
C CYS A 462 -15.07 -17.06 17.82
N LEU A 463 -14.68 -18.19 18.43
CA LEU A 463 -14.96 -19.53 17.92
C LEU A 463 -16.45 -19.87 17.94
N LEU A 464 -17.19 -19.45 18.97
CA LEU A 464 -18.64 -19.60 19.06
C LEU A 464 -19.33 -18.77 17.97
N LEU A 465 -18.90 -17.52 17.77
CA LEU A 465 -19.39 -16.66 16.69
C LEU A 465 -19.11 -17.27 15.31
N LEU A 466 -17.88 -17.76 15.08
CA LEU A 466 -17.49 -18.47 13.87
C LEU A 466 -18.36 -19.72 13.64
N ALA A 467 -18.50 -20.58 14.65
CA ALA A 467 -19.26 -21.83 14.56
C ALA A 467 -20.75 -21.57 14.31
N THR A 468 -21.35 -20.64 15.06
CA THR A 468 -22.77 -20.29 14.91
C THR A 468 -23.05 -19.60 13.58
N SER A 469 -22.19 -18.70 13.12
CA SER A 469 -22.37 -17.96 11.87
C SER A 469 -22.09 -18.79 10.63
N LEU A 470 -21.03 -19.61 10.61
CA LEU A 470 -20.75 -20.53 9.50
C LEU A 470 -21.77 -21.65 9.44
N GLY A 471 -22.16 -22.21 10.59
CA GLY A 471 -23.23 -23.21 10.67
C GLY A 471 -24.56 -22.64 10.16
N ALA A 472 -24.92 -21.43 10.59
CA ALA A 472 -26.12 -20.75 10.11
C ALA A 472 -26.05 -20.45 8.60
N ALA A 473 -24.94 -19.92 8.10
CA ALA A 473 -24.77 -19.64 6.68
C ALA A 473 -24.88 -20.91 5.83
N ALA A 474 -24.21 -21.99 6.23
CA ALA A 474 -24.25 -23.28 5.54
C ALA A 474 -25.67 -23.88 5.53
N LEU A 475 -26.38 -23.81 6.66
CA LEU A 475 -27.76 -24.26 6.75
C LEU A 475 -28.71 -23.39 5.91
N ILE A 476 -28.54 -22.07 5.89
CA ILE A 476 -29.31 -21.18 5.01
C ILE A 476 -29.05 -21.53 3.54
N TRP A 477 -27.79 -21.71 3.14
CA TRP A 477 -27.43 -22.12 1.78
C TRP A 477 -28.04 -23.47 1.40
N ALA A 478 -27.94 -24.48 2.28
CA ALA A 478 -28.49 -25.80 2.05
C ALA A 478 -30.03 -25.76 1.95
N SER A 479 -30.70 -25.01 2.83
CA SER A 479 -32.15 -24.86 2.82
C SER A 479 -32.64 -24.08 1.60
N VAL A 480 -31.95 -23.02 1.17
CA VAL A 480 -32.28 -22.32 -0.08
C VAL A 480 -32.08 -23.24 -1.29
N LEU A 481 -30.96 -23.95 -1.38
CA LEU A 481 -30.69 -24.85 -2.49
C LEU A 481 -31.75 -25.95 -2.61
N LYS A 482 -32.15 -26.54 -1.47
CA LYS A 482 -33.26 -27.50 -1.40
C LYS A 482 -34.55 -26.90 -1.95
N GLU A 483 -34.90 -25.68 -1.60
CA GLU A 483 -36.14 -25.05 -2.09
C GLU A 483 -36.05 -24.62 -3.55
N LEU A 484 -34.89 -24.18 -4.03
CA LEU A 484 -34.66 -23.90 -5.45
C LEU A 484 -34.80 -25.16 -6.32
N THR A 485 -34.45 -26.34 -5.80
CA THR A 485 -34.70 -27.60 -6.53
C THR A 485 -36.17 -28.00 -6.58
N ARG A 486 -36.99 -27.55 -5.62
CA ARG A 486 -38.43 -27.86 -5.55
C ARG A 486 -39.29 -26.87 -6.34
N ALA A 487 -38.94 -25.59 -6.27
CA ALA A 487 -39.69 -24.48 -6.87
C ALA A 487 -38.70 -23.43 -7.44
N PRO A 488 -38.07 -23.71 -8.59
CA PRO A 488 -37.03 -22.86 -9.15
C PRO A 488 -37.52 -21.46 -9.55
N ASP A 489 -38.82 -21.30 -9.80
CA ASP A 489 -39.49 -20.04 -10.07
C ASP A 489 -39.52 -19.09 -8.85
N ARG A 490 -39.34 -19.61 -7.63
CA ARG A 490 -39.38 -18.82 -6.39
C ARG A 490 -38.04 -18.21 -5.96
N TRP A 491 -37.00 -18.33 -6.78
CA TRP A 491 -35.63 -17.91 -6.42
C TRP A 491 -35.52 -16.48 -5.89
N VAL A 492 -36.33 -15.56 -6.42
CA VAL A 492 -36.31 -14.14 -6.03
C VAL A 492 -36.67 -13.93 -4.54
N HIS A 493 -37.50 -14.79 -3.96
CA HIS A 493 -37.87 -14.72 -2.55
C HIS A 493 -36.69 -15.07 -1.63
N PHE A 494 -35.73 -15.86 -2.10
CA PHE A 494 -34.58 -16.33 -1.35
C PHE A 494 -33.31 -15.49 -1.55
N ALA A 495 -33.33 -14.48 -2.43
CA ALA A 495 -32.19 -13.58 -2.64
C ALA A 495 -31.74 -12.83 -1.35
N PRO A 496 -32.63 -12.30 -0.50
CA PRO A 496 -32.20 -11.63 0.74
C PRO A 496 -31.53 -12.56 1.77
N PRO A 497 -32.06 -13.76 2.08
CA PRO A 497 -31.35 -14.75 2.90
C PRO A 497 -30.00 -15.18 2.33
N LEU A 498 -29.87 -15.34 1.01
CA LEU A 498 -28.60 -15.66 0.35
C LEU A 498 -27.58 -14.53 0.51
N LEU A 499 -28.00 -13.28 0.32
CA LEU A 499 -27.14 -12.11 0.54
C LEU A 499 -26.66 -12.05 2.00
N PHE A 500 -27.56 -12.30 2.95
CA PHE A 500 -27.23 -12.36 4.38
C PHE A 500 -26.20 -13.47 4.69
N ALA A 501 -26.44 -14.69 4.19
CA ALA A 501 -25.55 -15.84 4.40
C ALA A 501 -24.18 -15.64 3.75
N THR A 502 -24.14 -15.06 2.55
CA THR A 502 -22.89 -14.73 1.84
C THR A 502 -22.08 -13.69 2.62
N THR A 503 -22.73 -12.61 3.08
CA THR A 503 -22.07 -11.56 3.86
C THR A 503 -21.49 -12.11 5.17
N HIS A 504 -22.24 -12.96 5.88
CA HIS A 504 -21.75 -13.61 7.10
C HIS A 504 -20.60 -14.59 6.84
N ALA A 505 -20.67 -15.38 5.76
CA ALA A 505 -19.58 -16.27 5.38
C ALA A 505 -18.27 -15.51 5.10
N LEU A 506 -18.35 -14.35 4.42
CA LEU A 506 -17.19 -13.49 4.16
C LEU A 506 -16.61 -12.87 5.44
N ILE A 507 -17.47 -12.45 6.38
CA ILE A 507 -17.03 -11.97 7.71
C ILE A 507 -16.30 -13.09 8.45
N CYS A 508 -16.87 -14.30 8.47
CA CYS A 508 -16.27 -15.46 9.12
C CYS A 508 -14.94 -15.87 8.47
N ALA A 509 -14.84 -15.87 7.14
CA ALA A 509 -13.60 -16.17 6.43
C ALA A 509 -12.46 -15.21 6.84
N ARG A 510 -12.75 -13.90 6.95
CA ARG A 510 -11.78 -12.92 7.45
C ARG A 510 -11.39 -13.15 8.90
N MET A 511 -12.34 -13.45 9.79
CA MET A 511 -12.03 -13.79 11.19
C MET A 511 -11.16 -15.05 11.29
N ALA A 512 -11.49 -16.09 10.51
CA ALA A 512 -10.75 -17.35 10.47
C ALA A 512 -9.30 -17.13 10.04
N SER A 513 -9.05 -16.26 9.06
CA SER A 513 -7.68 -15.96 8.57
C SER A 513 -6.71 -15.47 9.66
N MET A 514 -7.20 -14.84 10.74
CA MET A 514 -6.36 -14.38 11.86
C MET A 514 -6.41 -15.29 13.10
N ILE A 515 -7.52 -16.00 13.32
CA ILE A 515 -7.69 -16.92 14.45
C ILE A 515 -6.96 -18.24 14.21
N TRP A 516 -7.05 -18.77 12.99
CA TRP A 516 -6.51 -20.08 12.64
C TRP A 516 -4.99 -20.20 12.87
N PRO A 517 -4.16 -19.21 12.46
CA PRO A 517 -2.72 -19.24 12.74
C PRO A 517 -2.39 -19.18 14.24
N SER A 518 -3.29 -18.65 15.08
CA SER A 518 -3.06 -18.45 16.52
C SER A 518 -3.50 -19.65 17.37
N LEU A 519 -4.38 -20.52 16.85
CA LEU A 519 -4.86 -21.73 17.52
C LEU A 519 -4.01 -22.97 17.21
N LEU A 520 -3.41 -23.03 16.03
CA LEU A 520 -2.53 -24.14 15.60
C LEU A 520 -1.37 -24.44 16.58
N PRO A 521 -0.71 -23.45 17.22
CA PRO A 521 0.39 -23.73 18.15
C PRO A 521 -0.06 -24.12 19.58
N GLN A 522 -1.34 -23.93 19.95
CA GLN A 522 -1.85 -24.18 21.31
C GLN A 522 -2.69 -25.46 21.44
N VAL A 523 -2.93 -26.15 20.33
CA VAL A 523 -3.74 -27.38 20.30
C VAL A 523 -2.81 -28.59 20.23
N SER A 524 -2.24 -28.97 21.36
CA SER A 524 -1.70 -30.32 21.58
C SER A 524 -2.81 -31.30 22.01
N ILE A 525 -4.01 -31.11 21.47
CA ILE A 525 -5.14 -32.01 21.59
C ILE A 525 -5.41 -32.48 20.17
N PRO A 526 -5.44 -33.80 19.88
CA PRO A 526 -5.55 -34.28 18.52
C PRO A 526 -6.80 -33.67 17.86
N PHE A 527 -6.64 -33.24 16.62
CA PHE A 527 -7.61 -32.56 15.77
C PHE A 527 -9.04 -33.19 15.73
N PRO A 528 -9.27 -34.48 16.09
CA PRO A 528 -10.62 -35.02 16.27
C PRO A 528 -11.36 -34.50 17.52
N ILE A 529 -10.69 -34.05 18.60
CA ILE A 529 -11.39 -33.80 19.89
C ILE A 529 -12.17 -32.48 19.92
N VAL A 530 -11.76 -31.47 19.15
CA VAL A 530 -12.53 -30.21 19.03
C VAL A 530 -13.81 -30.44 18.22
N LEU A 531 -13.77 -31.33 17.21
CA LEU A 531 -14.94 -31.84 16.50
C LEU A 531 -15.77 -32.84 17.31
N PHE A 532 -15.24 -33.42 18.40
CA PHE A 532 -16.00 -34.28 19.33
C PHE A 532 -16.68 -33.51 20.47
N ARG A 533 -16.34 -32.23 20.72
CA ARG A 533 -17.05 -31.36 21.69
C ARG A 533 -17.96 -30.32 21.06
N LEU A 534 -17.77 -29.97 19.78
CA LEU A 534 -18.76 -29.21 19.01
C LEU A 534 -20.15 -29.89 18.96
N PRO A 535 -20.26 -31.24 18.90
CA PRO A 535 -21.52 -31.95 19.06
C PRO A 535 -22.11 -31.62 20.43
N TRP A 536 -21.44 -31.69 21.57
CA TRP A 536 -22.13 -31.42 22.85
C TRP A 536 -22.73 -30.00 23.00
N ILE A 537 -22.21 -29.00 22.30
CA ILE A 537 -22.80 -27.64 22.25
C ILE A 537 -23.87 -27.54 21.14
N LEU A 538 -23.62 -28.13 19.97
CA LEU A 538 -24.60 -28.27 18.89
C LEU A 538 -25.73 -29.19 19.33
N THR A 539 -25.52 -30.46 19.67
CA THR A 539 -26.39 -31.33 20.48
C THR A 539 -26.97 -30.64 21.73
N GLY A 540 -26.35 -29.67 22.39
CA GLY A 540 -27.02 -28.92 23.47
C GLY A 540 -28.15 -28.00 22.95
N VAL A 541 -27.86 -27.24 21.90
CA VAL A 541 -28.79 -26.33 21.21
C VAL A 541 -29.80 -27.11 20.36
N THR A 542 -29.36 -28.12 19.65
CA THR A 542 -30.08 -29.11 18.86
C THR A 542 -30.88 -30.07 19.75
N VAL A 543 -30.48 -30.43 20.98
CA VAL A 543 -31.36 -31.16 21.92
C VAL A 543 -32.42 -30.22 22.46
N VAL A 544 -32.14 -28.95 22.74
CA VAL A 544 -33.21 -27.99 23.08
C VAL A 544 -34.19 -27.78 21.92
N LEU A 545 -33.69 -27.73 20.67
CA LEU A 545 -34.51 -27.58 19.46
C LEU A 545 -35.20 -28.89 19.02
N LEU A 546 -34.60 -30.06 19.25
CA LEU A 546 -35.17 -31.39 18.93
C LEU A 546 -36.10 -31.89 20.04
N SER A 547 -35.90 -31.53 21.31
CA SER A 547 -36.82 -31.84 22.41
C SER A 547 -38.17 -31.13 22.25
N LEU A 548 -38.20 -30.03 21.50
CA LEU A 548 -39.42 -29.32 21.11
C LEU A 548 -39.97 -29.80 19.75
N GLY A 549 -39.18 -30.57 18.99
CA GLY A 549 -39.49 -31.07 17.66
C GLY A 549 -39.98 -32.53 17.61
N THR A 550 -40.13 -33.23 18.73
CA THR A 550 -40.64 -34.62 18.80
C THR A 550 -42.15 -34.76 18.58
N VAL A 551 -42.73 -33.96 17.68
CA VAL A 551 -44.05 -34.21 17.07
C VAL A 551 -43.87 -34.10 15.56
N GLY A 552 -43.24 -35.11 14.92
CA GLY A 552 -43.11 -35.13 13.46
C GLY A 552 -42.03 -36.07 12.90
N LEU A 553 -42.23 -37.38 13.07
CA LEU A 553 -41.66 -38.54 12.35
C LEU A 553 -40.77 -38.25 11.10
N ALA A 554 -39.50 -38.69 11.04
CA ALA A 554 -38.95 -40.05 10.81
C ALA A 554 -38.78 -40.48 9.33
N TRP A 555 -37.52 -40.61 8.85
CA TRP A 555 -36.95 -41.73 8.05
C TRP A 555 -35.53 -41.36 7.53
N LYS A 556 -34.47 -42.09 7.95
CA LYS A 556 -33.65 -43.09 7.20
C LYS A 556 -32.90 -42.50 5.97
N THR A 557 -31.61 -42.73 5.69
CA THR A 557 -30.56 -43.70 6.10
C THR A 557 -29.27 -43.24 5.39
N GLU A 558 -28.12 -43.17 6.09
CA GLU A 558 -26.93 -44.05 5.95
C GLU A 558 -25.80 -43.60 4.98
N ASN A 559 -24.58 -43.70 5.54
CA ASN A 559 -23.26 -43.97 4.94
C ASN A 559 -22.25 -42.82 4.79
N ALA A 560 -21.41 -42.69 5.82
CA ALA A 560 -20.01 -42.23 5.78
C ALA A 560 -19.12 -43.35 5.18
N PRO A 561 -17.83 -43.13 4.78
CA PRO A 561 -16.74 -42.90 5.76
C PRO A 561 -15.49 -42.08 5.32
N GLN A 562 -14.79 -41.55 6.35
CA GLN A 562 -13.32 -41.46 6.65
C GLN A 562 -12.33 -40.86 5.64
N GLU A 563 -11.68 -39.71 5.95
CA GLU A 563 -10.50 -39.44 6.83
C GLU A 563 -9.13 -39.79 6.21
N ALA A 564 -8.24 -38.78 6.08
CA ALA A 564 -6.85 -38.83 6.52
C ALA A 564 -6.12 -37.46 6.39
N ASP A 565 -5.58 -36.99 7.53
CA ASP A 565 -4.67 -35.85 7.74
C ASP A 565 -3.31 -36.01 7.04
N VAL A 566 -2.65 -34.90 6.63
CA VAL A 566 -1.22 -34.64 6.92
C VAL A 566 -0.92 -33.12 7.03
N ALA A 567 -0.33 -32.78 8.17
CA ALA A 567 0.40 -31.61 8.68
C ALA A 567 0.94 -30.50 7.73
N ALA A 568 0.86 -29.27 8.27
CA ALA A 568 1.64 -28.08 7.88
C ALA A 568 2.89 -27.91 8.77
N PRO A 569 3.89 -27.11 8.33
CA PRO A 569 4.70 -26.32 9.25
C PRO A 569 4.77 -24.81 8.94
N ASP A 570 4.99 -24.08 10.02
CA ASP A 570 5.06 -22.63 10.27
C ASP A 570 6.18 -21.86 9.51
N PHE A 571 6.09 -20.52 9.42
CA PHE A 571 6.84 -19.56 10.27
C PHE A 571 6.65 -18.05 9.87
N LEU A 572 6.97 -17.17 10.85
CA LEU A 572 6.70 -15.73 11.07
C LEU A 572 7.81 -14.70 10.71
N ASN A 573 7.38 -13.43 10.46
CA ASN A 573 7.97 -12.04 10.53
C ASN A 573 8.17 -11.29 9.19
N THR A 574 8.24 -9.94 9.21
CA THR A 574 9.15 -9.10 8.39
C THR A 574 9.12 -7.62 8.84
N THR A 575 10.23 -6.94 8.55
CA THR A 575 10.71 -5.57 8.88
C THR A 575 10.21 -4.51 7.86
N PRO A 576 10.23 -3.18 8.14
CA PRO A 576 9.56 -2.16 7.31
C PRO A 576 10.30 -1.75 6.02
N ALA A 577 9.52 -1.18 5.10
CA ALA A 577 9.80 -0.76 3.73
C ALA A 577 10.56 0.57 3.58
N ALA A 578 11.53 0.63 2.65
CA ALA A 578 12.15 1.84 2.10
C ALA A 578 11.22 2.52 1.07
N ASP A 579 11.30 3.85 1.00
CA ASP A 579 10.47 4.73 0.15
C ASP A 579 11.13 4.98 -1.22
N LEU A 580 10.34 5.03 -2.30
CA LEU A 580 10.82 5.07 -3.70
C LEU A 580 11.52 6.38 -4.11
N SER A 581 11.44 7.42 -3.27
CA SER A 581 11.88 8.78 -3.61
C SER A 581 13.36 9.08 -3.28
N ASP A 582 14.01 8.19 -2.54
CA ASP A 582 15.38 8.40 -2.03
C ASP A 582 16.48 8.08 -3.04
N TYR A 583 16.16 7.43 -4.16
CA TYR A 583 17.16 6.95 -5.11
C TYR A 583 16.85 7.29 -6.57
N VAL A 584 17.92 7.55 -7.33
CA VAL A 584 17.94 7.72 -8.78
C VAL A 584 19.03 6.82 -9.37
N VAL A 585 19.03 6.68 -10.70
CA VAL A 585 20.13 6.03 -11.40
C VAL A 585 20.88 7.03 -12.27
N VAL A 586 22.19 6.84 -12.36
CA VAL A 586 23.08 7.61 -13.24
C VAL A 586 23.89 6.67 -14.11
N ASP A 587 24.37 7.15 -15.27
CA ASP A 587 25.33 6.39 -16.08
C ASP A 587 26.56 6.07 -15.22
N ALA A 588 26.86 4.78 -15.07
CA ALA A 588 27.97 4.29 -14.28
C ALA A 588 29.32 4.59 -14.94
N PHE A 589 29.36 4.56 -16.28
CA PHE A 589 30.58 4.62 -17.07
C PHE A 589 30.44 5.59 -18.25
N PRO A 590 30.18 6.89 -17.98
CA PRO A 590 29.93 7.87 -19.03
C PRO A 590 31.09 7.95 -20.02
N GLY A 591 30.77 7.77 -21.31
CA GLY A 591 31.72 7.82 -22.41
C GLY A 591 32.56 6.54 -22.61
N ALA A 592 32.30 5.45 -21.87
CA ALA A 592 33.05 4.20 -22.01
C ALA A 592 32.61 3.34 -23.22
N GLY A 593 31.54 3.72 -23.92
CA GLY A 593 31.05 3.04 -25.12
C GLY A 593 30.49 1.64 -24.84
N LEU A 594 29.75 1.49 -23.75
CA LEU A 594 29.19 0.21 -23.32
C LEU A 594 27.74 0.07 -23.81
N GLY A 595 27.58 -0.59 -24.95
CA GLY A 595 26.27 -0.89 -25.53
C GLY A 595 25.86 -2.35 -25.28
N GLY A 596 24.58 -2.63 -25.00
CA GLY A 596 24.07 -4.01 -24.99
C GLY A 596 24.61 -4.91 -23.88
N VAL A 597 24.98 -4.35 -22.73
CA VAL A 597 25.63 -5.11 -21.64
C VAL A 597 24.63 -6.08 -20.98
N MET A 598 24.96 -7.37 -21.03
CA MET A 598 24.18 -8.47 -20.47
C MET A 598 24.56 -8.78 -19.02
N ARG A 599 25.84 -8.64 -18.67
CA ARG A 599 26.38 -8.94 -17.34
C ARG A 599 27.57 -8.05 -17.00
N LEU A 600 27.70 -7.71 -15.72
CA LEU A 600 28.81 -6.94 -15.15
C LEU A 600 29.42 -7.71 -13.97
N ARG A 601 30.76 -7.74 -13.88
CA ARG A 601 31.51 -8.27 -12.74
C ARG A 601 32.64 -7.34 -12.33
N GLU A 602 32.81 -7.12 -11.04
CA GLU A 602 34.00 -6.44 -10.54
C GLU A 602 35.22 -7.36 -10.68
N HIS A 603 36.38 -6.77 -10.96
CA HIS A 603 37.64 -7.47 -11.00
C HIS A 603 38.03 -7.97 -9.61
N PRO A 604 38.20 -9.30 -9.37
CA PRO A 604 38.33 -9.87 -8.02
C PRO A 604 39.49 -9.32 -7.17
N SER A 605 40.54 -8.80 -7.82
CA SER A 605 41.74 -8.27 -7.18
C SER A 605 41.99 -6.77 -7.43
N ALA A 606 41.08 -6.07 -8.11
CA ALA A 606 41.24 -4.65 -8.42
C ALA A 606 39.90 -3.91 -8.28
N PRO A 607 39.52 -3.52 -7.05
CA PRO A 607 38.27 -2.80 -6.82
C PRO A 607 38.13 -1.54 -7.68
N GLY A 608 36.95 -1.31 -8.24
CA GLY A 608 36.68 -0.22 -9.18
C GLY A 608 37.13 -0.46 -10.63
N VAL A 609 37.62 -1.67 -10.95
CA VAL A 609 37.80 -2.17 -12.33
C VAL A 609 36.73 -3.22 -12.59
N TYR A 610 36.08 -3.19 -13.75
CA TYR A 610 34.96 -4.06 -14.06
C TYR A 610 35.16 -4.80 -15.38
N PHE A 611 34.61 -6.01 -15.49
CA PHE A 611 34.38 -6.70 -16.74
C PHE A 611 32.91 -6.53 -17.12
N ALA A 612 32.64 -6.13 -18.37
CA ALA A 612 31.31 -5.96 -18.93
C ALA A 612 31.19 -6.80 -20.20
N ALA A 613 30.19 -7.68 -20.23
CA ALA A 613 29.89 -8.55 -21.36
C ALA A 613 28.68 -8.04 -22.11
N ASP A 614 28.77 -7.92 -23.44
CA ASP A 614 27.63 -7.57 -24.30
C ASP A 614 27.01 -8.80 -24.97
N PHE A 615 25.79 -8.64 -25.47
CA PHE A 615 25.04 -9.73 -26.11
C PHE A 615 25.67 -10.21 -27.43
N HIS A 616 26.60 -9.44 -28.02
CA HIS A 616 27.32 -9.80 -29.23
C HIS A 616 28.51 -10.73 -28.97
N GLY A 617 28.85 -11.02 -27.71
CA GLY A 617 29.94 -11.92 -27.35
C GLY A 617 31.27 -11.22 -27.11
N THR A 618 31.27 -9.90 -26.89
CA THR A 618 32.48 -9.17 -26.49
C THR A 618 32.49 -8.97 -24.98
N ILE A 619 33.65 -9.21 -24.34
CA ILE A 619 33.90 -8.88 -22.93
C ILE A 619 34.94 -7.78 -22.87
N ARG A 620 34.58 -6.67 -22.22
CA ARG A 620 35.41 -5.48 -22.04
C ARG A 620 35.83 -5.32 -20.59
N GLU A 621 37.09 -4.97 -20.38
CA GLU A 621 37.54 -4.44 -19.10
C GLU A 621 37.37 -2.91 -19.10
N VAL A 622 36.70 -2.41 -18.06
CA VAL A 622 36.33 -1.01 -17.87
C VAL A 622 37.07 -0.48 -16.66
N ARG A 623 37.79 0.62 -16.84
CA ARG A 623 38.58 1.24 -15.77
C ARG A 623 38.60 2.76 -15.90
N ARG A 624 39.01 3.43 -14.84
CA ARG A 624 39.17 4.89 -14.81
C ARG A 624 40.58 5.30 -15.26
N HIS A 625 40.67 6.31 -16.12
CA HIS A 625 41.92 6.95 -16.52
C HIS A 625 41.78 8.48 -16.36
N GLY A 626 42.32 9.02 -15.27
CA GLY A 626 42.06 10.40 -14.84
C GLY A 626 40.58 10.61 -14.49
N SER A 627 39.93 11.59 -15.12
CA SER A 627 38.50 11.88 -14.92
C SER A 627 37.57 11.10 -15.87
N ARG A 628 38.11 10.32 -16.81
CA ARG A 628 37.32 9.60 -17.84
C ARG A 628 37.31 8.10 -17.60
N TRP A 629 36.22 7.47 -18.02
CA TRP A 629 36.15 6.02 -18.15
C TRP A 629 36.67 5.58 -19.50
N ILE A 630 37.42 4.49 -19.51
CA ILE A 630 37.92 3.83 -20.73
C ILE A 630 37.54 2.35 -20.67
N SER A 631 37.23 1.78 -21.83
CA SER A 631 37.01 0.35 -21.99
C SER A 631 38.00 -0.25 -22.97
N ARG A 632 38.44 -1.49 -22.73
CA ARG A 632 39.25 -2.28 -23.66
C ARG A 632 38.65 -3.67 -23.82
N ILE A 633 38.63 -4.20 -25.03
CA ILE A 633 38.22 -5.58 -25.26
C ILE A 633 39.29 -6.51 -24.68
N VAL A 634 38.85 -7.50 -23.89
CA VAL A 634 39.72 -8.56 -23.34
C VAL A 634 39.37 -9.93 -23.88
N ALA A 635 38.13 -10.12 -24.31
CA ALA A 635 37.68 -11.30 -25.05
C ALA A 635 36.69 -10.91 -26.15
N ASP A 636 36.76 -11.61 -27.28
CA ASP A 636 35.87 -11.46 -28.41
C ASP A 636 35.52 -12.84 -28.97
N LEU A 637 34.27 -13.25 -28.74
CA LEU A 637 33.70 -14.49 -29.26
C LEU A 637 32.71 -14.22 -30.41
N SER A 638 32.64 -12.97 -30.91
CA SER A 638 31.70 -12.57 -31.95
C SER A 638 32.00 -13.25 -33.30
N GLY A 639 30.95 -13.61 -34.05
CA GLY A 639 31.01 -14.35 -35.32
C GLY A 639 29.78 -14.11 -36.19
N THR A 640 29.78 -14.62 -37.43
CA THR A 640 28.82 -14.20 -38.48
C THR A 640 27.40 -14.74 -38.35
N ASP A 641 27.11 -15.75 -37.53
CA ASP A 641 25.74 -16.22 -37.32
C ASP A 641 25.48 -16.65 -35.87
N LEU A 642 24.52 -15.97 -35.23
CA LEU A 642 23.73 -16.35 -34.04
C LEU A 642 24.39 -16.63 -32.67
N GLY A 643 25.65 -16.22 -32.45
CA GLY A 643 26.30 -16.20 -31.14
C GLY A 643 25.68 -15.18 -30.16
N TRP A 644 24.84 -15.63 -29.21
CA TRP A 644 24.27 -14.79 -28.14
C TRP A 644 24.97 -15.14 -26.82
N LEU A 645 25.75 -14.21 -26.26
CA LEU A 645 26.36 -14.37 -24.93
C LEU A 645 25.33 -14.02 -23.85
N PHE A 646 25.00 -14.98 -22.98
CA PHE A 646 23.97 -14.82 -21.95
C PHE A 646 24.54 -14.30 -20.63
N SER A 647 25.66 -14.87 -20.20
CA SER A 647 26.36 -14.50 -18.97
C SER A 647 27.83 -14.91 -19.00
N PHE A 648 28.60 -14.40 -18.05
CA PHE A 648 29.96 -14.81 -17.76
C PHE A 648 30.26 -14.72 -16.26
N GLU A 649 31.28 -15.44 -15.81
CA GLU A 649 31.83 -15.35 -14.47
C GLU A 649 33.35 -15.35 -14.48
N VAL A 650 33.96 -14.63 -13.53
CA VAL A 650 35.41 -14.54 -13.37
C VAL A 650 35.87 -15.59 -12.37
N HIS A 651 36.97 -16.31 -12.67
CA HIS A 651 37.51 -17.26 -11.71
C HIS A 651 37.90 -16.57 -10.37
N PRO A 652 37.57 -17.15 -9.19
CA PRO A 652 37.77 -16.48 -7.89
C PRO A 652 39.24 -16.15 -7.58
N HIS A 653 40.19 -16.92 -8.12
CA HIS A 653 41.63 -16.70 -7.97
C HIS A 653 42.24 -15.77 -9.03
N TYR A 654 41.43 -14.97 -9.74
CA TYR A 654 41.95 -13.98 -10.70
C TYR A 654 42.80 -12.91 -9.99
N PRO A 655 44.04 -12.62 -10.45
CA PRO A 655 44.57 -12.87 -11.79
C PRO A 655 45.57 -14.04 -11.85
N VAL A 656 45.65 -14.88 -10.82
CA VAL A 656 46.52 -16.07 -10.83
C VAL A 656 45.98 -17.09 -11.83
N ASP A 657 44.69 -17.37 -11.72
CA ASP A 657 43.95 -18.11 -12.73
C ASP A 657 43.16 -17.11 -13.58
N ARG A 658 43.51 -17.03 -14.86
CA ARG A 658 43.00 -16.03 -15.80
C ARG A 658 41.90 -16.57 -16.70
N ARG A 659 41.16 -17.58 -16.21
CA ARG A 659 39.98 -18.10 -16.90
C ARG A 659 38.75 -17.24 -16.64
N LEU A 660 37.98 -16.99 -17.69
CA LEU A 660 36.59 -16.54 -17.64
C LEU A 660 35.69 -17.72 -18.01
N PHE A 661 34.58 -17.90 -17.32
CA PHE A 661 33.57 -18.87 -17.71
C PHE A 661 32.46 -18.14 -18.44
N VAL A 662 32.05 -18.64 -19.59
CA VAL A 662 31.06 -17.97 -20.46
C VAL A 662 29.97 -18.95 -20.86
N ILE A 663 28.73 -18.46 -20.93
CA ILE A 663 27.60 -19.19 -21.46
C ILE A 663 27.05 -18.46 -22.68
N TYR A 664 26.96 -19.17 -23.79
CA TYR A 664 26.45 -18.61 -25.03
C TYR A 664 25.80 -19.67 -25.92
N ARG A 665 24.97 -19.21 -26.86
CA ARG A 665 24.37 -20.06 -27.90
C ARG A 665 25.27 -20.13 -29.13
N THR A 666 25.35 -21.29 -29.77
CA THR A 666 26.13 -21.51 -31.00
C THR A 666 25.53 -22.61 -31.87
N ASP A 667 25.92 -22.66 -33.14
CA ASP A 667 25.70 -23.77 -34.08
C ASP A 667 27.03 -24.35 -34.60
N ASP A 668 28.17 -23.96 -34.01
CA ASP A 668 29.52 -24.34 -34.47
C ASP A 668 29.73 -25.86 -34.57
N ALA A 669 29.07 -26.64 -33.69
CA ALA A 669 29.25 -28.08 -33.63
C ALA A 669 28.57 -28.82 -34.79
N ASP A 670 27.42 -28.31 -35.25
CA ASP A 670 26.64 -28.87 -36.35
C ASP A 670 25.78 -27.75 -36.98
N PRO A 671 26.23 -27.13 -38.09
CA PRO A 671 25.52 -26.01 -38.72
C PRO A 671 24.06 -26.36 -39.06
N GLY A 672 23.12 -25.62 -38.47
CA GLY A 672 21.67 -25.89 -38.57
C GLY A 672 21.04 -26.47 -37.30
N SER A 673 21.85 -27.02 -36.40
CA SER A 673 21.46 -27.40 -35.04
C SER A 673 21.85 -26.30 -34.05
N LEU A 674 21.03 -26.08 -33.02
CA LEU A 674 21.32 -25.09 -31.97
C LEU A 674 21.91 -25.77 -30.73
N PHE A 675 22.93 -25.14 -30.15
CA PHE A 675 23.58 -25.59 -28.93
C PHE A 675 23.67 -24.45 -27.92
N CYS A 676 23.51 -24.78 -26.64
CA CYS A 676 23.90 -23.95 -25.52
C CYS A 676 25.24 -24.47 -24.97
N ARG A 677 26.22 -23.57 -24.81
CA ARG A 677 27.59 -23.95 -24.44
C ARG A 677 28.07 -23.21 -23.21
N LEU A 678 28.66 -23.95 -22.27
CA LEU A 678 29.50 -23.46 -21.19
C LEU A 678 30.96 -23.68 -21.55
N SER A 679 31.77 -22.63 -21.48
CA SER A 679 33.19 -22.72 -21.79
C SER A 679 34.07 -21.98 -20.78
N ALA A 680 35.25 -22.51 -20.53
CA ALA A 680 36.34 -21.82 -19.86
C ALA A 680 37.24 -21.16 -20.91
N LEU A 681 37.28 -19.82 -20.91
CA LEU A 681 38.09 -19.01 -21.80
C LEU A 681 39.35 -18.53 -21.09
N GLN A 682 40.52 -18.97 -21.56
CA GLN A 682 41.80 -18.58 -20.98
C GLN A 682 42.26 -17.21 -21.49
N LEU A 683 42.31 -16.19 -20.62
CA LEU A 683 42.79 -14.87 -21.03
C LEU A 683 44.32 -14.83 -21.18
N PRO A 684 44.86 -14.37 -22.32
CA PRO A 684 46.30 -14.24 -22.53
C PRO A 684 46.90 -13.03 -21.78
N THR A 685 48.20 -13.05 -21.49
CA THR A 685 48.91 -11.96 -20.75
C THR A 685 48.94 -10.65 -21.52
N ALA A 686 48.92 -10.72 -22.85
CA ALA A 686 48.71 -9.60 -23.74
C ALA A 686 47.83 -10.04 -24.92
N GLY A 687 47.01 -9.13 -25.44
CA GLY A 687 46.07 -9.39 -26.55
C GLY A 687 44.64 -9.63 -26.09
N ILE A 688 43.83 -10.16 -27.02
CA ILE A 688 42.40 -10.45 -26.84
C ILE A 688 42.22 -11.97 -26.88
N ALA A 689 41.44 -12.52 -25.95
CA ALA A 689 41.01 -13.93 -26.01
C ALA A 689 39.93 -14.11 -27.07
N ASP A 690 39.99 -15.21 -27.80
CA ASP A 690 39.08 -15.57 -28.89
C ASP A 690 38.76 -17.07 -28.80
N LYS A 691 37.99 -17.61 -29.76
CA LYS A 691 37.59 -19.04 -29.77
C LYS A 691 38.77 -20.04 -29.71
N LYS A 692 40.02 -19.65 -30.04
CA LYS A 692 41.17 -20.59 -29.93
C LYS A 692 41.68 -20.77 -28.50
N HIS A 693 41.29 -19.87 -27.60
CA HIS A 693 41.60 -19.92 -26.18
C HIS A 693 40.49 -20.59 -25.36
N GLU A 694 39.48 -21.11 -26.03
CA GLU A 694 38.28 -21.67 -25.43
C GLU A 694 38.45 -23.17 -25.14
N GLN A 695 38.09 -23.57 -23.92
CA GLN A 695 37.86 -24.96 -23.56
C GLN A 695 36.37 -25.17 -23.29
N ILE A 696 35.73 -25.99 -24.12
CA ILE A 696 34.31 -26.34 -23.99
C ILE A 696 34.13 -27.29 -22.79
N LEU A 697 33.34 -26.88 -21.80
CA LEU A 697 33.07 -27.68 -20.62
C LEU A 697 31.77 -28.48 -20.76
N ILE A 698 30.68 -27.81 -21.12
CA ILE A 698 29.37 -28.42 -21.38
C ILE A 698 28.85 -27.88 -22.71
N GLU A 699 28.36 -28.76 -23.55
CA GLU A 699 27.66 -28.44 -24.78
C GLU A 699 26.37 -29.26 -24.84
N GLN A 700 25.23 -28.58 -24.89
CA GLN A 700 23.89 -29.15 -24.85
C GLN A 700 23.16 -28.75 -26.13
N GLN A 701 22.70 -29.73 -26.92
CA GLN A 701 21.81 -29.47 -28.04
C GLN A 701 20.45 -28.99 -27.52
N VAL A 702 19.91 -27.96 -28.16
CA VAL A 702 18.65 -27.31 -27.80
C VAL A 702 17.74 -27.19 -29.02
N ALA A 703 16.44 -27.30 -28.82
CA ALA A 703 15.45 -27.22 -29.90
C ALA A 703 14.83 -25.83 -30.03
N SER A 704 14.80 -25.05 -28.94
CA SER A 704 14.32 -23.67 -28.92
C SER A 704 15.47 -22.67 -28.75
N ARG A 705 15.18 -21.40 -29.07
CA ARG A 705 16.05 -20.25 -28.81
C ARG A 705 15.76 -19.58 -27.46
N GLU A 706 14.74 -20.08 -26.75
CA GLU A 706 14.20 -19.55 -25.51
C GLU A 706 14.42 -20.54 -24.36
N HIS A 707 14.36 -20.03 -23.12
CA HIS A 707 14.58 -20.74 -21.86
C HIS A 707 15.85 -21.63 -21.88
N LEU A 708 16.97 -21.00 -22.21
CA LEU A 708 18.28 -21.64 -22.29
C LEU A 708 19.02 -21.58 -20.94
N PHE A 709 20.34 -21.76 -20.95
CA PHE A 709 21.13 -21.51 -19.74
C PHE A 709 21.10 -20.02 -19.38
N GLY A 710 20.91 -19.72 -18.10
CA GLY A 710 20.67 -18.37 -17.62
C GLY A 710 21.95 -17.65 -17.21
N ASP A 711 22.61 -18.15 -16.16
CA ASP A 711 23.64 -17.39 -15.45
C ASP A 711 24.67 -18.29 -14.74
N LEU A 712 25.76 -17.67 -14.29
CA LEU A 712 26.92 -18.30 -13.65
C LEU A 712 27.22 -17.64 -12.30
N ALA A 713 27.64 -18.45 -11.33
CA ALA A 713 28.17 -17.98 -10.05
C ALA A 713 29.15 -18.99 -9.45
N PHE A 714 30.11 -18.54 -8.64
CA PHE A 714 30.91 -19.44 -7.80
C PHE A 714 30.31 -19.51 -6.40
N ASP A 715 30.23 -20.72 -5.84
CA ASP A 715 29.92 -20.89 -4.43
C ASP A 715 31.14 -20.58 -3.55
N ARG A 716 30.93 -20.54 -2.23
CA ARG A 716 32.00 -20.24 -1.27
C ARG A 716 33.12 -21.30 -1.25
N GLN A 717 32.83 -22.53 -1.65
CA GLN A 717 33.84 -23.59 -1.72
C GLN A 717 34.62 -23.57 -3.05
N GLY A 718 34.24 -22.71 -4.00
CA GLY A 718 34.89 -22.52 -5.29
C GLY A 718 34.40 -23.47 -6.39
N TYR A 719 33.22 -24.06 -6.24
CA TYR A 719 32.55 -24.77 -7.32
C TYR A 719 31.75 -23.80 -8.19
N LEU A 720 31.65 -24.10 -9.49
CA LEU A 720 30.89 -23.29 -10.44
C LEU A 720 29.45 -23.78 -10.49
N LEU A 721 28.51 -22.85 -10.31
CA LEU A 721 27.08 -23.05 -10.45
C LEU A 721 26.60 -22.53 -11.81
N ILE A 722 25.70 -23.29 -12.44
CA ILE A 722 25.16 -23.00 -13.78
C ILE A 722 23.64 -23.16 -13.75
N SER A 723 22.89 -22.11 -14.10
CA SER A 723 21.43 -22.22 -14.21
C SER A 723 20.98 -22.62 -15.63
N CYS A 724 20.01 -23.54 -15.71
CA CYS A 724 19.51 -24.13 -16.94
C CYS A 724 17.98 -24.07 -17.00
N GLY A 725 17.42 -23.43 -18.03
CA GLY A 725 15.98 -23.44 -18.31
C GLY A 725 15.49 -24.75 -18.95
N ASP A 726 14.19 -24.79 -19.24
CA ASP A 726 13.47 -25.97 -19.76
C ASP A 726 13.49 -26.11 -21.30
N ASN A 727 14.02 -25.11 -22.00
CA ASN A 727 14.13 -25.02 -23.44
C ASN A 727 12.80 -24.95 -24.23
N GLU A 728 11.75 -24.36 -23.65
CA GLU A 728 10.47 -23.93 -24.29
C GLU A 728 10.09 -24.67 -25.60
N LEU A 729 9.44 -25.83 -25.47
CA LEU A 729 9.13 -26.72 -26.60
C LEU A 729 7.70 -26.56 -27.13
N ALA A 730 7.19 -25.33 -27.19
CA ALA A 730 5.84 -24.97 -27.64
C ALA A 730 4.76 -25.72 -26.83
N GLY A 731 4.80 -25.59 -25.50
CA GLY A 731 3.86 -26.22 -24.57
C GLY A 731 4.08 -27.72 -24.34
N ARG A 732 5.27 -28.25 -24.63
CA ARG A 732 5.70 -29.60 -24.24
C ARG A 732 6.71 -29.51 -23.11
N HIS A 733 6.41 -30.07 -21.94
CA HIS A 733 7.26 -29.93 -20.75
C HIS A 733 8.07 -31.19 -20.41
N HIS A 734 8.34 -32.02 -21.42
CA HIS A 734 9.04 -33.31 -21.30
C HIS A 734 10.52 -33.22 -20.90
N ASN A 735 11.09 -32.03 -20.73
CA ASN A 735 12.47 -31.83 -20.26
C ASN A 735 12.54 -31.33 -18.81
N THR A 736 11.40 -31.25 -18.12
CA THR A 736 11.31 -30.74 -16.75
C THR A 736 11.42 -31.89 -15.74
N GLN A 737 12.08 -31.63 -14.61
CA GLN A 737 12.25 -32.58 -13.49
C GLN A 737 12.84 -33.95 -13.87
N GLN A 738 13.68 -34.02 -14.90
CA GLN A 738 14.37 -35.25 -15.31
C GLN A 738 15.87 -35.12 -15.14
N LEU A 739 16.51 -36.15 -14.58
CA LEU A 739 17.95 -36.18 -14.38
C LEU A 739 18.71 -36.93 -15.49
N ASP A 740 18.00 -37.52 -16.46
CA ASP A 740 18.54 -38.38 -17.52
C ASP A 740 18.22 -37.89 -18.94
N ALA A 741 17.58 -36.72 -19.09
CA ALA A 741 17.13 -36.15 -20.37
C ALA A 741 18.02 -35.01 -20.91
N GLY A 742 19.10 -34.67 -20.21
CA GLY A 742 19.99 -33.55 -20.51
C GLY A 742 20.00 -32.48 -19.41
N PHE A 743 20.77 -31.42 -19.62
CA PHE A 743 20.92 -30.34 -18.64
C PHE A 743 19.81 -29.30 -18.76
N PHE A 744 18.59 -29.66 -18.40
CA PHE A 744 17.42 -28.79 -18.44
C PHE A 744 16.80 -28.60 -17.05
N SER A 745 16.08 -27.50 -16.86
CA SER A 745 15.22 -27.29 -15.69
C SER A 745 15.93 -27.44 -14.33
N GLY A 746 17.11 -26.85 -14.17
CA GLY A 746 17.92 -27.06 -12.97
C GLY A 746 19.10 -26.13 -12.79
N ILE A 747 19.79 -26.28 -11.66
CA ILE A 747 21.09 -25.66 -11.38
C ILE A 747 22.12 -26.78 -11.24
N LEU A 748 23.18 -26.69 -12.02
CA LEU A 748 24.32 -27.61 -11.97
C LEU A 748 25.40 -27.07 -11.03
N ARG A 749 26.18 -27.97 -10.41
CA ARG A 749 27.36 -27.61 -9.60
C ARG A 749 28.56 -28.47 -10.02
N ILE A 750 29.64 -27.84 -10.48
CA ILE A 750 30.83 -28.52 -11.02
C ILE A 750 32.15 -28.00 -10.42
N GLU A 751 33.16 -28.86 -10.35
CA GLU A 751 34.54 -28.55 -9.93
C GLU A 751 35.42 -28.30 -11.15
N VAL A 752 35.92 -27.07 -11.27
CA VAL A 752 36.66 -26.60 -12.46
C VAL A 752 38.17 -26.46 -12.25
N ASN A 753 38.71 -26.84 -11.08
CA ASN A 753 40.14 -26.77 -10.77
C ASN A 753 40.87 -28.11 -10.92
N GLY A 754 40.16 -29.19 -11.23
CA GLY A 754 40.72 -30.53 -11.42
C GLY A 754 41.11 -31.23 -10.12
N ARG A 755 40.51 -30.87 -8.97
CA ARG A 755 40.84 -31.44 -7.66
C ARG A 755 40.20 -32.82 -7.46
N GLU A 756 41.03 -33.87 -7.45
CA GLU A 756 40.56 -35.26 -7.35
C GLU A 756 39.95 -35.62 -5.99
N ASP A 757 40.40 -34.97 -4.91
CA ASP A 757 39.88 -35.16 -3.56
C ASP A 757 38.47 -34.58 -3.39
N ARG A 758 38.07 -33.68 -4.30
CA ARG A 758 36.83 -32.90 -4.21
C ARG A 758 35.78 -33.27 -5.25
N GLY A 759 36.12 -34.12 -6.21
CA GLY A 759 35.18 -34.55 -7.25
C GLY A 759 35.68 -35.70 -8.14
N HIS A 760 34.76 -36.28 -8.88
CA HIS A 760 34.99 -37.42 -9.78
C HIS A 760 34.61 -37.06 -11.24
N PRO A 761 35.13 -37.77 -12.26
CA PRO A 761 34.72 -37.53 -13.64
C PRO A 761 33.23 -37.90 -13.84
N PRO A 762 32.51 -37.24 -14.76
CA PRO A 762 31.15 -37.62 -15.13
C PRO A 762 31.05 -39.11 -15.51
N ARG A 763 30.08 -39.82 -14.94
CA ARG A 763 29.88 -41.26 -15.14
C ARG A 763 28.78 -41.60 -16.14
N PHE A 764 27.89 -40.65 -16.39
CA PHE A 764 26.74 -40.79 -17.27
C PHE A 764 26.73 -39.63 -18.29
N GLN A 765 26.32 -39.92 -19.53
CA GLN A 765 26.11 -38.92 -20.57
C GLN A 765 24.85 -39.25 -21.35
N VAL A 766 24.15 -38.21 -21.74
CA VAL A 766 22.89 -38.29 -22.51
C VAL A 766 23.16 -37.88 -23.95
N ALA A 767 22.42 -38.47 -24.90
CA ALA A 767 22.51 -38.08 -26.31
C ALA A 767 22.22 -36.58 -26.49
N GLY A 768 22.98 -35.91 -27.36
CA GLY A 768 22.88 -34.45 -27.55
C GLY A 768 23.62 -33.62 -26.50
N THR A 769 24.30 -34.26 -25.55
CA THR A 769 25.17 -33.59 -24.57
C THR A 769 26.64 -33.98 -24.78
N ARG A 770 27.54 -33.04 -24.51
CA ARG A 770 28.99 -33.29 -24.46
C ARG A 770 29.59 -32.59 -23.27
N THR A 771 30.28 -33.35 -22.43
CA THR A 771 30.91 -32.83 -21.22
C THR A 771 32.41 -33.13 -21.20
N SER A 772 33.23 -32.17 -20.74
CA SER A 772 34.68 -32.34 -20.62
C SER A 772 35.31 -31.31 -19.67
N GLY A 773 36.52 -31.57 -19.17
CA GLY A 773 37.33 -30.54 -18.50
C GLY A 773 36.88 -30.10 -17.10
N TYR A 774 35.90 -30.77 -16.49
CA TYR A 774 35.46 -30.56 -15.10
C TYR A 774 35.27 -31.89 -14.36
N ARG A 775 35.06 -31.81 -13.05
CA ARG A 775 34.67 -32.94 -12.18
C ARG A 775 33.35 -32.64 -11.47
N ILE A 776 32.61 -33.67 -11.09
CA ILE A 776 31.38 -33.57 -10.31
C ILE A 776 31.74 -33.58 -8.83
N PRO A 777 31.31 -32.59 -8.04
CA PRO A 777 31.53 -32.57 -6.59
C PRO A 777 31.01 -33.83 -5.92
N ASN A 778 31.81 -34.42 -5.02
CA ASN A 778 31.44 -35.67 -4.35
C ASN A 778 30.23 -35.52 -3.41
N ASP A 779 29.88 -34.29 -3.05
CA ASP A 779 28.77 -33.91 -2.18
C ASP A 779 27.53 -33.43 -2.94
N ASN A 780 27.49 -33.54 -4.27
CA ASN A 780 26.26 -33.28 -5.04
C ASN A 780 25.15 -34.28 -4.64
N PRO A 781 23.89 -33.84 -4.63
CA PRO A 781 22.78 -34.59 -4.02
C PRO A 781 22.44 -35.91 -4.73
N PHE A 782 22.79 -36.05 -6.01
CA PHE A 782 22.43 -37.22 -6.82
C PHE A 782 23.62 -38.14 -7.12
N VAL A 783 24.77 -37.91 -6.50
CA VAL A 783 25.96 -38.75 -6.67
C VAL A 783 25.67 -40.18 -6.20
N GLY A 784 26.02 -41.15 -7.04
CA GLY A 784 25.81 -42.58 -6.77
C GLY A 784 24.48 -43.13 -7.25
N THR A 785 23.57 -42.28 -7.76
CA THR A 785 22.33 -42.74 -8.41
C THR A 785 22.66 -43.31 -9.80
N PRO A 786 22.24 -44.54 -10.14
CA PRO A 786 22.51 -45.12 -11.45
C PRO A 786 21.80 -44.36 -12.58
N ASN A 787 22.49 -44.18 -13.73
CA ASN A 787 21.95 -43.66 -14.98
C ASN A 787 21.34 -42.24 -14.91
N VAL A 788 21.89 -41.36 -14.06
CA VAL A 788 21.48 -39.95 -14.00
C VAL A 788 22.68 -39.02 -14.12
N LEU A 789 22.43 -37.77 -14.50
CA LEU A 789 23.41 -36.70 -14.52
C LEU A 789 23.67 -36.22 -13.08
N GLU A 790 24.81 -36.61 -12.51
CA GLU A 790 25.20 -36.28 -11.13
C GLU A 790 25.59 -34.78 -10.95
N GLU A 791 25.65 -34.01 -12.04
CA GLU A 791 25.92 -32.57 -12.03
C GLU A 791 24.80 -31.73 -11.40
N PHE A 792 23.56 -32.23 -11.41
CA PHE A 792 22.43 -31.49 -10.85
C PHE A 792 22.61 -31.27 -9.35
N TRP A 793 22.48 -30.01 -8.95
CA TRP A 793 22.50 -29.57 -7.57
C TRP A 793 21.10 -29.17 -7.09
N SER A 794 20.26 -28.65 -7.98
CA SER A 794 18.85 -28.33 -7.75
C SER A 794 18.08 -28.48 -9.07
N LEU A 795 16.77 -28.71 -9.03
CA LEU A 795 15.93 -28.95 -10.22
C LEU A 795 14.56 -28.27 -10.13
N GLY A 796 13.76 -28.38 -11.19
CA GLY A 796 12.36 -27.95 -11.22
C GLY A 796 12.16 -26.47 -11.52
N PHE A 797 13.03 -25.88 -12.33
CA PHE A 797 12.92 -24.48 -12.80
C PHE A 797 12.40 -24.41 -14.24
N ARG A 798 11.71 -23.34 -14.62
CA ARG A 798 11.32 -23.07 -16.02
C ARG A 798 12.39 -22.28 -16.74
N ASN A 799 12.72 -21.10 -16.20
CA ASN A 799 13.67 -20.16 -16.76
C ASN A 799 14.39 -19.39 -15.63
N PRO A 800 15.39 -20.02 -14.97
CA PRO A 800 16.16 -19.42 -13.88
C PRO A 800 17.19 -18.42 -14.43
N PHE A 801 16.71 -17.25 -14.87
CA PHE A 801 17.44 -16.33 -15.74
C PHE A 801 18.64 -15.66 -15.07
N ARG A 802 18.58 -15.39 -13.76
CA ARG A 802 19.68 -14.79 -12.97
C ARG A 802 19.81 -15.47 -11.62
N ILE A 803 21.05 -15.79 -11.25
CA ILE A 803 21.38 -16.43 -9.96
C ILE A 803 22.39 -15.60 -9.17
N HIS A 804 22.24 -15.61 -7.85
CA HIS A 804 23.14 -14.94 -6.91
C HIS A 804 23.35 -15.79 -5.66
N CYS A 805 24.60 -16.19 -5.41
CA CYS A 805 24.97 -16.90 -4.19
C CYS A 805 24.79 -15.99 -2.97
N ASP A 806 24.24 -16.55 -1.89
CA ASP A 806 24.23 -15.85 -0.61
C ASP A 806 25.65 -15.79 0.01
N PRO A 807 25.88 -14.89 0.96
CA PRO A 807 27.21 -14.73 1.56
C PRO A 807 27.67 -15.92 2.40
N SER A 808 26.75 -16.79 2.86
CA SER A 808 27.13 -18.02 3.56
C SER A 808 27.66 -19.06 2.57
N GLY A 809 27.16 -19.03 1.33
CA GLY A 809 27.48 -19.94 0.25
C GLY A 809 26.59 -21.18 0.21
N ASP A 810 25.54 -21.23 1.05
CA ASP A 810 24.68 -22.41 1.21
C ASP A 810 23.35 -22.29 0.46
N ARG A 811 23.04 -21.09 -0.04
CA ARG A 811 21.80 -20.80 -0.77
C ARG A 811 22.08 -19.97 -2.01
N VAL A 812 21.26 -20.18 -3.03
CA VAL A 812 21.29 -19.42 -4.27
C VAL A 812 19.94 -18.76 -4.48
N TRP A 813 19.92 -17.44 -4.59
CA TRP A 813 18.73 -16.68 -4.94
C TRP A 813 18.57 -16.68 -6.45
N VAL A 814 17.37 -17.01 -6.92
CA VAL A 814 17.07 -17.20 -8.33
C VAL A 814 15.87 -16.34 -8.71
N GLY A 815 16.01 -15.54 -9.76
CA GLY A 815 14.86 -14.94 -10.44
C GLY A 815 14.32 -15.93 -11.47
N GLU A 816 13.13 -16.45 -11.21
CA GLU A 816 12.49 -17.52 -11.97
C GLU A 816 11.31 -16.97 -12.76
N VAL A 817 11.42 -16.98 -14.09
CA VAL A 817 10.40 -16.37 -14.97
C VAL A 817 9.29 -17.38 -15.28
N GLY A 818 8.08 -17.07 -14.80
CA GLY A 818 6.90 -17.92 -15.01
C GLY A 818 6.32 -17.81 -16.42
N GLU A 819 5.24 -18.55 -16.66
CA GLU A 819 4.64 -18.70 -17.99
C GLU A 819 3.65 -17.59 -18.30
N ASP A 820 2.52 -17.54 -17.60
CA ASP A 820 1.39 -16.68 -17.97
C ASP A 820 0.87 -15.80 -16.83
N GLU A 821 1.09 -16.19 -15.57
CA GLU A 821 0.35 -15.59 -14.45
C GLU A 821 1.27 -15.06 -13.35
N MET A 822 2.40 -15.73 -13.07
CA MET A 822 3.21 -15.46 -11.89
C MET A 822 4.69 -15.32 -12.20
N GLU A 823 5.34 -14.42 -11.47
CA GLU A 823 6.80 -14.29 -11.43
C GLU A 823 7.33 -14.66 -10.05
N GLN A 824 8.51 -15.29 -9.98
CA GLN A 824 8.99 -15.92 -8.75
C GLN A 824 10.42 -15.52 -8.36
N ILE A 825 10.65 -15.35 -7.07
CA ILE A 825 11.98 -15.34 -6.46
C ILE A 825 12.13 -16.63 -5.64
N GLU A 826 13.03 -17.48 -6.08
CA GLU A 826 13.30 -18.81 -5.52
C GLU A 826 14.59 -18.81 -4.69
N VAL A 827 14.66 -19.73 -3.72
CA VAL A 827 15.88 -19.97 -2.92
C VAL A 827 16.30 -21.42 -3.10
N ALA A 828 17.27 -21.65 -3.98
CA ALA A 828 17.78 -22.97 -4.29
C ALA A 828 18.81 -23.45 -3.26
N GLN A 829 18.74 -24.73 -2.92
CA GLN A 829 19.64 -25.45 -2.02
C GLN A 829 19.98 -26.82 -2.61
N SER A 830 20.99 -27.48 -2.05
CA SER A 830 21.39 -28.82 -2.48
C SER A 830 20.22 -29.80 -2.37
N GLY A 831 19.80 -30.34 -3.51
CA GLY A 831 18.70 -31.29 -3.64
C GLY A 831 17.30 -30.67 -3.67
N SER A 832 17.14 -29.33 -3.71
CA SER A 832 15.83 -28.70 -3.83
C SER A 832 15.20 -28.94 -5.20
N ASN A 833 13.86 -29.02 -5.24
CA ASN A 833 13.05 -29.13 -6.44
C ASN A 833 11.96 -28.05 -6.46
N HIS A 834 11.99 -27.15 -7.43
CA HIS A 834 11.10 -25.98 -7.54
C HIS A 834 9.82 -26.26 -8.35
N GLN A 835 9.56 -27.54 -8.62
CA GLN A 835 8.27 -28.12 -9.04
C GLN A 835 7.79 -27.78 -10.46
N TRP A 836 8.49 -26.95 -11.27
CA TRP A 836 8.12 -26.76 -12.67
C TRP A 836 8.21 -28.08 -13.47
N SER A 837 7.23 -28.48 -14.29
CA SER A 837 6.03 -27.75 -14.73
C SER A 837 4.73 -28.12 -13.99
N ARG A 838 4.82 -28.72 -12.81
CA ARG A 838 3.65 -29.05 -11.97
C ARG A 838 3.08 -27.83 -11.26
N ARG A 839 3.90 -26.81 -11.02
CA ARG A 839 3.49 -25.54 -10.39
C ARG A 839 4.12 -24.34 -11.07
N GLU A 840 3.36 -23.25 -11.10
CA GLU A 840 3.82 -21.90 -11.41
C GLU A 840 3.57 -21.03 -10.17
N GLY A 841 4.60 -20.82 -9.35
CA GLY A 841 4.45 -20.29 -8.00
C GLY A 841 3.50 -21.15 -7.14
N SER A 842 2.51 -20.50 -6.53
CA SER A 842 1.45 -21.17 -5.77
C SER A 842 0.34 -21.79 -6.64
N LEU A 843 0.32 -21.52 -7.96
CA LEU A 843 -0.68 -22.02 -8.89
C LEU A 843 -0.35 -23.43 -9.41
N GLN A 844 -1.37 -24.11 -9.95
CA GLN A 844 -1.18 -25.35 -10.69
C GLN A 844 -0.54 -25.04 -12.04
N GLY A 845 0.56 -25.72 -12.36
CA GLY A 845 1.22 -25.62 -13.66
C GLY A 845 0.58 -26.54 -14.71
N PRO A 846 1.03 -26.46 -15.97
CA PRO A 846 0.43 -27.17 -17.09
C PRO A 846 0.49 -28.70 -16.97
N GLU A 847 1.41 -29.27 -16.18
CA GLU A 847 1.51 -30.72 -15.95
C GLU A 847 1.15 -31.14 -14.51
N ALA A 848 0.30 -30.37 -13.80
CA ALA A 848 -0.07 -30.65 -12.40
C ALA A 848 -0.61 -32.06 -12.14
N GLU A 849 -1.28 -32.69 -13.12
CA GLU A 849 -1.83 -34.05 -13.02
C GLU A 849 -0.95 -35.14 -13.67
N SER A 850 0.23 -34.78 -14.21
CA SER A 850 1.10 -35.73 -14.90
C SER A 850 1.70 -36.74 -13.93
N THR A 851 1.39 -38.02 -14.14
CA THR A 851 1.98 -39.15 -13.40
C THR A 851 3.31 -39.63 -13.98
N LEU A 852 3.76 -39.01 -15.08
CA LEU A 852 4.99 -39.36 -15.78
C LEU A 852 6.24 -38.70 -15.16
N LEU A 853 6.05 -37.69 -14.31
CA LEU A 853 7.14 -36.98 -13.65
C LEU A 853 7.51 -37.68 -12.34
N GLU A 854 8.75 -38.15 -12.24
CA GLU A 854 9.29 -38.72 -11.00
C GLU A 854 9.63 -37.61 -9.98
N ASN A 855 9.36 -37.86 -8.70
CA ASN A 855 9.66 -36.92 -7.62
C ASN A 855 11.15 -37.01 -7.22
N TRP A 856 12.01 -36.27 -7.93
CA TRP A 856 13.41 -36.09 -7.55
C TRP A 856 13.59 -34.89 -6.59
N GLY A 857 14.44 -35.02 -5.58
CA GLY A 857 14.76 -33.93 -4.65
C GLY A 857 13.66 -33.58 -3.63
N VAL A 858 13.80 -32.42 -2.99
CA VAL A 858 12.89 -31.89 -1.96
C VAL A 858 12.06 -30.76 -2.55
N GLU A 859 10.75 -30.97 -2.69
CA GLU A 859 9.82 -29.95 -3.17
C GLU A 859 9.89 -28.68 -2.32
N THR A 860 10.20 -27.57 -2.99
CA THR A 860 10.50 -26.28 -2.37
C THR A 860 9.60 -25.22 -3.01
N PRO A 861 8.82 -24.46 -2.22
CA PRO A 861 7.99 -23.37 -2.74
C PRO A 861 8.81 -22.08 -2.97
N PRO A 862 8.28 -21.14 -3.77
CA PRO A 862 8.88 -19.82 -3.94
C PRO A 862 9.05 -19.08 -2.61
N ALA A 863 10.15 -18.33 -2.49
CA ALA A 863 10.36 -17.43 -1.35
C ALA A 863 9.54 -16.15 -1.47
N PHE A 864 9.24 -15.72 -2.69
CA PHE A 864 8.34 -14.62 -3.00
C PHE A 864 7.77 -14.78 -4.42
N GLU A 865 6.54 -14.33 -4.64
CA GLU A 865 5.89 -14.39 -5.94
C GLU A 865 5.03 -13.14 -6.17
N TYR A 866 4.84 -12.74 -7.42
CA TYR A 866 3.95 -11.62 -7.78
C TYR A 866 3.24 -11.86 -9.12
N PRO A 867 1.99 -11.36 -9.30
CA PRO A 867 1.21 -11.63 -10.50
C PRO A 867 1.57 -10.70 -11.67
N HIS A 868 1.23 -11.15 -12.89
CA HIS A 868 1.38 -10.43 -14.15
C HIS A 868 0.45 -9.21 -14.28
N THR A 869 0.68 -8.19 -13.46
CA THR A 869 -0.13 -6.96 -13.39
C THR A 869 0.74 -5.71 -13.55
N ASP A 870 0.15 -4.61 -14.00
CA ASP A 870 0.82 -3.31 -14.14
C ASP A 870 2.14 -3.34 -14.93
N MET A 871 2.19 -4.14 -16.00
CA MET A 871 3.37 -4.38 -16.85
C MET A 871 4.52 -5.16 -16.17
N ASN A 872 4.33 -5.72 -14.98
CA ASN A 872 5.29 -6.65 -14.40
C ASN A 872 5.06 -8.03 -15.02
N LEU A 873 6.01 -8.54 -15.80
CA LEU A 873 5.83 -9.71 -16.68
C LEU A 873 7.08 -10.58 -16.85
N CYS A 874 8.21 -10.20 -16.24
CA CYS A 874 9.45 -10.96 -16.39
C CYS A 874 10.44 -10.52 -15.30
N VAL A 875 10.61 -11.36 -14.28
CA VAL A 875 11.48 -11.07 -13.15
C VAL A 875 12.95 -11.13 -13.50
N ILE A 876 13.72 -10.23 -12.91
CA ILE A 876 15.18 -10.21 -12.94
C ILE A 876 15.68 -10.28 -11.50
N GLY A 877 16.21 -11.44 -11.12
CA GLY A 877 16.82 -11.66 -9.82
C GLY A 877 18.12 -10.86 -9.63
N GLY A 878 18.32 -10.31 -8.44
CA GLY A 878 19.49 -9.53 -8.06
C GLY A 878 20.17 -10.04 -6.78
N PRO A 879 21.33 -9.45 -6.42
CA PRO A 879 22.12 -9.90 -5.27
C PRO A 879 21.48 -9.53 -3.93
N ILE A 880 22.02 -10.10 -2.85
CA ILE A 880 21.84 -9.52 -1.52
C ILE A 880 22.72 -8.29 -1.41
N ILE A 881 22.14 -7.16 -0.98
CA ILE A 881 22.86 -5.90 -0.80
C ILE A 881 23.82 -6.04 0.37
N GLN A 882 25.11 -5.86 0.08
CA GLN A 882 26.20 -5.87 1.04
C GLN A 882 27.07 -4.63 0.87
N GLY A 883 27.83 -4.28 1.91
CA GLY A 883 28.76 -3.15 1.86
C GLY A 883 28.19 -1.83 2.39
N PRO A 884 29.05 -0.81 2.58
CA PRO A 884 28.70 0.41 3.30
C PRO A 884 27.96 1.47 2.47
N MET A 885 27.81 1.32 1.15
CA MET A 885 27.26 2.38 0.30
C MET A 885 25.77 2.69 0.61
N PHE A 886 24.98 1.67 0.95
CA PHE A 886 23.56 1.81 1.31
C PHE A 886 23.25 1.04 2.60
N PRO A 887 23.68 1.55 3.79
CA PRO A 887 23.52 0.83 5.06
C PRO A 887 22.08 0.45 5.37
N GLU A 888 21.12 1.28 4.98
CA GLU A 888 19.68 1.09 5.15
C GLU A 888 19.10 -0.09 4.33
N LEU A 889 19.79 -0.50 3.26
CA LEU A 889 19.39 -1.60 2.40
C LEU A 889 20.13 -2.91 2.72
N GLN A 890 21.06 -2.88 3.67
CA GLN A 890 21.96 -4.00 3.95
C GLN A 890 21.19 -5.28 4.34
N GLY A 891 21.56 -6.40 3.71
CA GLY A 891 20.95 -7.71 3.95
C GLY A 891 19.63 -7.95 3.22
N ARG A 892 19.15 -6.99 2.41
CA ARG A 892 17.97 -7.17 1.56
C ARG A 892 18.37 -7.73 0.19
N VAL A 893 17.55 -8.61 -0.38
CA VAL A 893 17.68 -9.08 -1.77
C VAL A 893 17.10 -8.01 -2.69
N VAL A 894 17.81 -7.59 -3.72
CA VAL A 894 17.26 -6.70 -4.74
C VAL A 894 16.73 -7.53 -5.92
N TYR A 895 15.60 -7.13 -6.48
CA TYR A 895 15.06 -7.73 -7.70
C TYR A 895 14.34 -6.66 -8.51
N GLY A 896 14.09 -6.92 -9.79
CA GLY A 896 13.33 -5.99 -10.63
C GLY A 896 12.56 -6.72 -11.71
N ASP A 897 11.80 -5.97 -12.48
CA ASP A 897 11.03 -6.52 -13.59
C ASP A 897 11.56 -5.95 -14.91
N ASN A 898 11.82 -6.84 -15.86
CA ASN A 898 12.30 -6.50 -17.19
C ASN A 898 11.35 -5.53 -17.88
N ARG A 899 10.03 -5.76 -17.85
CA ARG A 899 9.05 -5.05 -18.68
C ARG A 899 8.58 -3.75 -18.05
N SER A 900 8.34 -3.71 -16.75
CA SER A 900 7.95 -2.47 -16.06
C SER A 900 9.15 -1.58 -15.71
N GLY A 901 10.34 -2.16 -15.52
CA GLY A 901 11.55 -1.43 -15.11
C GLY A 901 11.53 -0.98 -13.66
N ARG A 902 10.57 -1.47 -12.88
CA ARG A 902 10.53 -1.29 -11.44
C ARG A 902 11.56 -2.20 -10.78
N VAL A 903 12.13 -1.70 -9.69
CA VAL A 903 13.09 -2.41 -8.85
C VAL A 903 12.58 -2.35 -7.42
N TRP A 904 12.70 -3.47 -6.72
CA TRP A 904 12.27 -3.65 -5.35
C TRP A 904 13.37 -4.32 -4.52
N THR A 905 13.18 -4.33 -3.21
CA THR A 905 13.97 -5.11 -2.27
C THR A 905 13.08 -6.05 -1.46
N LEU A 906 13.61 -7.21 -1.09
CA LEU A 906 13.00 -8.22 -0.24
C LEU A 906 13.85 -8.39 1.01
N THR A 907 13.23 -8.47 2.17
CA THR A 907 13.93 -8.88 3.40
C THR A 907 14.28 -10.36 3.35
N ALA A 908 15.57 -10.69 3.39
CA ALA A 908 16.06 -12.06 3.45
C ALA A 908 15.98 -12.61 4.89
N SER A 909 14.88 -13.27 5.25
CA SER A 909 14.86 -14.12 6.45
C SER A 909 14.09 -15.41 6.15
N ALA A 910 14.58 -16.51 6.71
CA ALA A 910 13.97 -17.82 6.53
C ALA A 910 12.76 -17.94 7.45
N GLY A 911 11.61 -18.35 6.90
CA GLY A 911 10.38 -18.55 7.66
C GLY A 911 9.69 -17.26 8.07
N THR A 912 9.67 -16.25 7.20
CA THR A 912 9.11 -14.92 7.42
C THR A 912 8.35 -14.53 6.15
N PRO A 913 7.06 -14.13 6.16
CA PRO A 913 6.41 -13.62 4.94
C PRO A 913 7.25 -12.49 4.36
N THR A 914 7.87 -12.73 3.21
CA THR A 914 8.80 -11.83 2.56
C THR A 914 8.10 -10.53 2.18
N THR A 915 8.45 -9.42 2.82
CA THR A 915 7.89 -8.09 2.48
C THR A 915 8.68 -7.52 1.32
N SER A 916 8.00 -7.27 0.20
CA SER A 916 8.54 -6.55 -0.96
C SER A 916 8.37 -5.05 -0.80
N ILE A 917 9.42 -4.33 -1.16
CA ILE A 917 9.63 -2.94 -0.83
C ILE A 917 10.12 -2.24 -2.09
N PRO A 918 9.33 -1.33 -2.67
CA PRO A 918 9.73 -0.63 -3.87
C PRO A 918 11.00 0.22 -3.64
N LEU A 919 11.98 0.13 -4.56
CA LEU A 919 13.29 0.82 -4.44
C LEU A 919 13.44 1.97 -5.43
N LEU A 920 13.17 1.74 -6.72
CA LEU A 920 13.15 2.80 -7.74
C LEU A 920 12.44 2.35 -9.03
N GLN A 921 12.06 3.33 -9.86
CA GLN A 921 11.62 3.11 -11.25
C GLN A 921 12.75 3.50 -12.21
N LEU A 922 13.21 2.56 -13.04
CA LEU A 922 14.26 2.85 -14.02
C LEU A 922 13.73 3.79 -15.12
N PRO A 923 14.54 4.73 -15.61
CA PRO A 923 14.13 5.74 -16.60
C PRO A 923 13.92 5.18 -18.01
N PHE A 924 14.07 3.87 -18.22
CA PHE A 924 13.96 3.18 -19.53
C PHE A 924 12.50 2.91 -19.93
N GLY A 925 11.59 3.85 -19.66
CA GLY A 925 10.15 3.67 -19.77
C GLY A 925 9.55 4.43 -20.96
N ARG A 926 9.61 3.85 -22.17
CA ARG A 926 8.74 4.31 -23.26
C ARG A 926 7.80 3.26 -23.84
N THR A 927 8.12 1.97 -23.81
CA THR A 927 7.18 0.91 -24.30
C THR A 927 7.49 -0.52 -23.83
N ALA A 928 8.63 -0.75 -23.19
CA ALA A 928 8.98 -1.92 -22.38
C ALA A 928 10.35 -1.57 -21.78
N SER A 929 10.54 -1.72 -20.48
CA SER A 929 11.89 -1.71 -19.93
C SER A 929 12.66 -2.92 -20.50
N SER A 930 13.97 -2.93 -20.30
CA SER A 930 14.86 -4.00 -20.73
C SER A 930 15.96 -4.21 -19.71
N LEU A 931 15.59 -4.19 -18.43
CA LEU A 931 16.47 -4.59 -17.34
C LEU A 931 16.92 -6.04 -17.58
N VAL A 932 18.22 -6.27 -17.69
CA VAL A 932 18.78 -7.60 -17.99
C VAL A 932 19.52 -8.19 -16.81
N SER A 933 20.20 -7.35 -16.05
CA SER A 933 20.93 -7.80 -14.87
C SER A 933 21.00 -6.72 -13.81
N ILE A 934 21.03 -7.19 -12.56
CA ILE A 934 21.37 -6.42 -11.38
C ILE A 934 22.67 -6.99 -10.84
N SER A 935 23.63 -6.14 -10.46
CA SER A 935 24.93 -6.56 -9.95
C SER A 935 25.39 -5.64 -8.83
N THR A 936 26.28 -6.13 -7.96
CA THR A 936 26.90 -5.33 -6.89
C THR A 936 28.43 -5.42 -6.99
N ASP A 937 29.10 -4.40 -6.47
CA ASP A 937 30.56 -4.43 -6.21
C ASP A 937 30.86 -4.59 -4.72
N VAL A 938 32.15 -4.74 -4.37
CA VAL A 938 32.58 -4.91 -2.96
C VAL A 938 32.29 -3.69 -2.07
N ALA A 939 32.09 -2.51 -2.67
CA ALA A 939 31.72 -1.30 -1.95
C ALA A 939 30.20 -1.22 -1.69
N GLY A 940 29.41 -2.07 -2.34
CA GLY A 940 27.95 -2.09 -2.24
C GLY A 940 27.24 -1.19 -3.24
N ASN A 941 27.92 -0.75 -4.31
CA ASN A 941 27.25 -0.05 -5.40
C ASN A 941 26.37 -1.04 -6.17
N LEU A 942 25.13 -0.66 -6.41
CA LEU A 942 24.21 -1.43 -7.26
C LEU A 942 24.26 -0.94 -8.70
N PHE A 943 24.36 -1.88 -9.64
CA PHE A 943 24.41 -1.64 -11.07
C PHE A 943 23.25 -2.33 -11.78
N PHE A 944 22.67 -1.64 -12.77
CA PHE A 944 21.57 -2.10 -13.62
C PHE A 944 21.99 -2.04 -15.08
N THR A 945 21.78 -3.11 -15.84
CA THR A 945 22.14 -3.16 -17.26
C THR A 945 20.91 -3.23 -18.17
N ASN A 946 21.01 -2.61 -19.35
CA ASN A 946 19.96 -2.53 -20.36
C ASN A 946 20.51 -2.81 -21.77
N PHE A 947 19.70 -3.50 -22.61
CA PHE A 947 20.03 -3.84 -24.00
C PHE A 947 19.29 -3.05 -25.10
N THR A 948 18.44 -2.07 -24.76
CA THR A 948 17.67 -1.23 -25.73
C THR A 948 18.43 0.02 -26.21
N SER A 949 17.79 0.83 -27.05
CA SER A 949 18.26 2.01 -27.81
C SER A 949 18.92 3.16 -27.03
N SER A 950 18.80 3.20 -25.70
CA SER A 950 19.69 3.97 -24.81
C SER A 950 20.58 3.02 -24.00
N PRO A 951 21.49 2.29 -24.67
CA PRO A 951 22.20 1.19 -24.04
C PRO A 951 23.25 1.74 -23.07
N GLY A 952 23.37 1.11 -21.90
CA GLY A 952 24.29 1.57 -20.88
C GLY A 952 24.23 0.75 -19.60
N VAL A 953 25.21 0.99 -18.74
CA VAL A 953 25.24 0.48 -17.37
C VAL A 953 24.93 1.64 -16.44
N TYR A 954 23.97 1.45 -15.55
CA TYR A 954 23.50 2.47 -14.64
C TYR A 954 23.84 2.09 -13.21
N ARG A 955 24.20 3.07 -12.39
CA ARG A 955 24.50 2.86 -10.97
C ARG A 955 23.45 3.56 -10.12
N LEU A 956 23.03 2.90 -9.04
CA LEU A 956 22.19 3.50 -8.01
C LEU A 956 22.92 4.68 -7.36
N GLN A 957 22.20 5.78 -7.16
CA GLN A 957 22.66 6.95 -6.44
C GLN A 957 21.50 7.47 -5.59
N ARG A 958 21.81 8.06 -4.42
CA ARG A 958 20.78 8.81 -3.68
C ARG A 958 20.30 10.00 -4.50
N SER A 959 19.00 10.25 -4.48
CA SER A 959 18.42 11.42 -5.14
C SER A 959 18.99 12.68 -4.48
N GLU A 960 19.52 13.60 -5.29
CA GLU A 960 19.78 14.96 -4.80
C GLU A 960 18.41 15.61 -4.51
N PRO A 961 18.29 16.46 -3.47
CA PRO A 961 17.07 17.20 -3.21
C PRO A 961 16.60 17.85 -4.51
N THR A 962 15.29 17.79 -4.81
CA THR A 962 14.70 18.23 -6.09
C THR A 962 15.00 19.69 -6.47
N GLY A 963 15.59 20.48 -5.56
CA GLY A 963 15.82 21.92 -5.65
C GLY A 963 14.55 22.72 -5.37
N PHE A 964 13.45 22.03 -5.13
CA PHE A 964 12.15 22.60 -4.83
C PHE A 964 11.88 22.51 -3.33
N PRO A 965 11.38 23.58 -2.70
CA PRO A 965 10.95 23.54 -1.31
C PRO A 965 9.75 22.62 -1.14
N GLN A 966 9.57 22.09 0.08
CA GLN A 966 8.43 21.24 0.43
C GLN A 966 7.10 21.98 0.30
N ARG A 967 7.07 23.29 0.56
CA ARG A 967 5.87 24.13 0.40
C ARG A 967 5.97 25.02 -0.83
N PHE A 968 4.87 25.18 -1.54
CA PHE A 968 4.80 26.04 -2.71
C PHE A 968 5.03 27.52 -2.36
N SER A 969 4.53 27.96 -1.20
CA SER A 969 4.74 29.33 -0.67
C SER A 969 6.22 29.73 -0.57
N GLU A 970 7.12 28.80 -0.27
CA GLU A 970 8.55 29.06 -0.13
C GLU A 970 9.24 29.43 -1.46
N LEU A 971 8.61 29.15 -2.60
CA LEU A 971 9.09 29.65 -3.89
C LEU A 971 8.95 31.18 -4.02
N ASN A 972 8.15 31.81 -3.15
CA ASN A 972 7.95 33.27 -3.11
C ASN A 972 7.57 33.86 -4.48
N VAL A 973 6.81 33.10 -5.29
CA VAL A 973 6.37 33.50 -6.65
C VAL A 973 5.06 34.30 -6.62
N PHE A 974 4.31 34.20 -5.52
CA PHE A 974 3.12 34.98 -5.23
C PHE A 974 3.28 35.70 -3.89
N THR A 975 2.76 36.92 -3.77
CA THR A 975 2.70 37.65 -2.48
C THR A 975 1.49 37.24 -1.65
N ASP A 976 0.47 36.70 -2.31
CA ASP A 976 -0.73 36.14 -1.68
C ASP A 976 -1.20 34.94 -2.52
N LEU A 977 -1.15 33.75 -1.93
CA LEU A 977 -1.55 32.51 -2.58
C LEU A 977 -3.06 32.34 -2.69
N SER A 978 -3.85 32.98 -1.81
CA SER A 978 -5.31 32.86 -1.82
C SER A 978 -5.95 33.55 -3.04
N SER A 979 -5.35 34.66 -3.47
CA SER A 979 -5.73 35.42 -4.66
C SER A 979 -4.82 35.14 -5.87
N LEU A 980 -3.77 34.33 -5.69
CA LEU A 980 -2.68 34.13 -6.66
C LEU A 980 -2.10 35.46 -7.17
N THR A 981 -1.95 36.44 -6.28
CA THR A 981 -1.38 37.76 -6.62
C THR A 981 0.12 37.60 -6.90
N PRO A 982 0.60 37.84 -8.14
CA PRO A 982 1.99 37.58 -8.52
C PRO A 982 2.98 38.45 -7.76
N ALA A 983 4.08 37.86 -7.31
CA ALA A 983 5.19 38.63 -6.77
C ALA A 983 5.90 39.44 -7.86
N ILE A 984 6.66 40.47 -7.47
CA ILE A 984 7.42 41.30 -8.42
C ILE A 984 8.35 40.42 -9.27
N GLY A 985 8.18 40.48 -10.59
CA GLY A 985 8.95 39.69 -11.56
C GLY A 985 8.30 38.35 -11.97
N THR A 986 7.17 37.98 -11.38
CA THR A 986 6.31 36.88 -11.83
C THR A 986 5.22 37.45 -12.74
N LEU A 987 5.20 37.05 -14.00
CA LEU A 987 4.31 37.61 -15.02
C LEU A 987 3.28 36.58 -15.47
N PRO A 988 1.97 36.88 -15.44
CA PRO A 988 0.95 35.98 -15.97
C PRO A 988 1.07 35.89 -17.49
N TYR A 989 0.70 34.74 -18.06
CA TYR A 989 0.51 34.60 -19.50
C TYR A 989 -0.58 33.59 -19.83
N ASP A 990 -1.12 33.66 -21.05
CA ASP A 990 -2.08 32.68 -21.55
C ASP A 990 -1.62 32.01 -22.86
N VAL A 991 -2.24 30.88 -23.19
CA VAL A 991 -1.92 30.08 -24.37
C VAL A 991 -3.17 29.93 -25.24
N THR A 992 -2.99 29.87 -26.54
CA THR A 992 -4.13 29.79 -27.47
C THR A 992 -4.91 28.48 -27.35
N VAL A 993 -4.23 27.33 -27.16
CA VAL A 993 -4.86 26.02 -26.98
C VAL A 993 -4.34 25.34 -25.72
N PRO A 994 -5.14 25.19 -24.66
CA PRO A 994 -4.69 24.58 -23.41
C PRO A 994 -4.59 23.06 -23.51
N LEU A 995 -3.62 22.48 -22.80
CA LEU A 995 -3.57 21.03 -22.56
C LEU A 995 -4.86 20.54 -21.88
N TRP A 996 -5.47 19.47 -22.37
CA TRP A 996 -6.58 18.76 -21.75
C TRP A 996 -6.13 18.10 -20.45
N SER A 997 -6.90 18.31 -19.38
CA SER A 997 -6.62 17.74 -18.06
C SER A 997 -7.94 17.59 -17.31
N ASP A 998 -8.81 16.73 -17.86
CA ASP A 998 -10.15 16.44 -17.34
C ASP A 998 -11.00 17.68 -17.05
N GLY A 999 -10.92 18.70 -17.93
CA GLY A 999 -11.71 19.92 -17.79
C GLY A 999 -11.26 20.90 -16.69
N LEU A 1000 -10.13 20.65 -16.01
CA LEU A 1000 -9.57 21.61 -15.05
C LEU A 1000 -9.22 22.94 -15.73
N HIS A 1001 -9.57 24.04 -15.06
CA HIS A 1001 -9.19 25.39 -15.46
C HIS A 1001 -7.70 25.60 -15.17
N LYS A 1002 -6.99 26.37 -16.01
CA LYS A 1002 -5.55 26.58 -15.84
C LYS A 1002 -5.18 28.06 -15.89
N GLN A 1003 -4.32 28.47 -14.97
CA GLN A 1003 -3.63 29.76 -14.98
C GLN A 1003 -2.13 29.54 -15.06
N ARG A 1004 -1.39 30.47 -15.67
CA ARG A 1004 0.05 30.31 -15.91
C ARG A 1004 0.83 31.58 -15.64
N TRP A 1005 2.06 31.39 -15.17
CA TRP A 1005 3.02 32.46 -14.93
C TRP A 1005 4.43 32.05 -15.33
N ILE A 1006 5.24 33.06 -15.65
CA ILE A 1006 6.67 32.92 -15.86
C ILE A 1006 7.43 33.88 -14.95
N ARG A 1007 8.52 33.43 -14.35
CA ARG A 1007 9.43 34.26 -13.58
C ARG A 1007 10.85 34.10 -14.10
N LEU A 1008 11.45 35.23 -14.50
CA LEU A 1008 12.84 35.29 -14.95
C LEU A 1008 13.76 35.77 -13.82
N PRO A 1009 15.02 35.31 -13.77
CA PRO A 1009 16.03 35.94 -12.93
C PRO A 1009 16.17 37.43 -13.23
N ARG A 1010 16.39 38.23 -12.18
CA ARG A 1010 16.42 39.70 -12.29
C ARG A 1010 17.45 40.16 -13.32
N GLY A 1011 17.01 40.99 -14.27
CA GLY A 1011 17.86 41.57 -15.31
C GLY A 1011 18.18 40.64 -16.49
N THR A 1012 17.58 39.45 -16.54
CA THR A 1012 17.73 38.51 -17.66
C THR A 1012 16.55 38.57 -18.62
N GLN A 1013 16.73 38.07 -19.84
CA GLN A 1013 15.70 38.00 -20.89
C GLN A 1013 15.81 36.66 -21.62
N ILE A 1014 14.70 36.18 -22.17
CA ILE A 1014 14.68 35.00 -23.05
C ILE A 1014 15.32 35.37 -24.38
N ASP A 1015 16.31 34.58 -24.81
CA ASP A 1015 16.90 34.72 -26.13
C ASP A 1015 16.02 34.01 -27.17
N ASN A 1016 15.21 34.80 -27.86
CA ASN A 1016 14.28 34.38 -28.91
C ASN A 1016 14.83 34.57 -30.33
N GLY A 1017 16.15 34.71 -30.50
CA GLY A 1017 16.77 34.93 -31.82
C GLY A 1017 16.96 33.64 -32.64
N ALA A 1018 16.94 32.48 -31.99
CA ALA A 1018 17.02 31.17 -32.64
C ALA A 1018 15.63 30.51 -32.75
N PRO A 1019 15.43 29.56 -33.68
CA PRO A 1019 14.18 28.79 -33.78
C PRO A 1019 13.76 28.13 -32.47
N ARG A 1020 14.74 27.76 -31.63
CA ARG A 1020 14.54 27.30 -30.27
C ARG A 1020 15.00 28.37 -29.28
N TRP A 1021 14.07 28.86 -28.47
CA TRP A 1021 14.35 29.88 -27.49
C TRP A 1021 15.25 29.34 -26.37
N LYS A 1022 16.18 30.17 -25.91
CA LYS A 1022 17.04 29.86 -24.76
C LYS A 1022 16.55 30.62 -23.54
N PHE A 1023 16.31 29.87 -22.47
CA PHE A 1023 15.80 30.39 -21.21
C PHE A 1023 16.96 30.55 -20.23
N PRO A 1024 17.09 31.69 -19.54
CA PRO A 1024 18.11 31.86 -18.51
C PRO A 1024 17.97 30.81 -17.38
N PRO A 1025 19.06 30.24 -16.86
CA PRO A 1025 19.03 29.42 -15.65
C PRO A 1025 18.35 30.14 -14.48
N GLY A 1026 17.55 29.42 -13.70
CA GLY A 1026 16.70 29.98 -12.64
C GLY A 1026 15.33 30.47 -13.13
N THR A 1027 15.00 30.32 -14.41
CA THR A 1027 13.64 30.59 -14.92
C THR A 1027 12.65 29.59 -14.34
N LEU A 1028 11.53 30.09 -13.82
CA LEU A 1028 10.40 29.29 -13.34
C LEU A 1028 9.20 29.46 -14.29
N LEU A 1029 8.61 28.34 -14.72
CA LEU A 1029 7.28 28.33 -15.34
C LEU A 1029 6.30 27.64 -14.40
N ILE A 1030 5.18 28.31 -14.13
CA ILE A 1030 4.19 27.89 -13.14
C ILE A 1030 2.87 27.66 -13.87
N LYS A 1031 2.24 26.51 -13.63
CA LYS A 1031 0.92 26.17 -14.14
C LYS A 1031 0.03 25.71 -12.99
N HIS A 1032 -0.98 26.50 -12.69
CA HIS A 1032 -1.95 26.24 -11.63
C HIS A 1032 -3.22 25.63 -12.21
N PHE A 1033 -3.83 24.68 -11.52
CA PHE A 1033 -5.02 23.96 -11.97
C PHE A 1033 -6.14 24.08 -10.94
N ASP A 1034 -7.30 24.55 -11.39
CA ASP A 1034 -8.51 24.68 -10.57
C ASP A 1034 -9.60 23.72 -11.03
N ALA A 1035 -10.29 23.13 -10.08
CA ALA A 1035 -11.57 22.46 -10.31
C ALA A 1035 -12.72 23.44 -10.08
N ARG A 1036 -13.72 23.39 -10.96
CA ARG A 1036 -14.97 24.13 -10.76
C ARG A 1036 -15.92 23.25 -9.96
N ASP A 1037 -16.44 23.78 -8.86
CA ASP A 1037 -17.50 23.13 -8.12
C ASP A 1037 -18.82 23.23 -8.92
N PRO A 1038 -19.43 22.10 -9.31
CA PRO A 1038 -20.64 22.11 -10.12
C PRO A 1038 -21.89 22.58 -9.37
N GLU A 1039 -21.93 22.50 -8.03
CA GLU A 1039 -23.08 22.91 -7.22
C GLU A 1039 -22.95 24.36 -6.72
N LEU A 1040 -21.74 24.75 -6.32
CA LEU A 1040 -21.48 26.05 -5.69
C LEU A 1040 -20.89 27.08 -6.66
N GLY A 1041 -20.48 26.66 -7.85
CA GLY A 1041 -20.04 27.52 -8.95
C GLY A 1041 -18.68 28.20 -8.79
N TYR A 1042 -18.07 28.16 -7.60
CA TYR A 1042 -16.73 28.68 -7.34
C TYR A 1042 -15.63 27.70 -7.79
N ARG A 1043 -14.42 28.22 -7.99
CA ARG A 1043 -13.24 27.44 -8.34
C ARG A 1043 -12.39 27.17 -7.11
N HIS A 1044 -11.76 26.01 -7.04
CA HIS A 1044 -10.83 25.67 -5.98
C HIS A 1044 -9.54 25.05 -6.55
N PRO A 1045 -8.40 25.34 -5.92
CA PRO A 1045 -7.11 24.88 -6.40
C PRO A 1045 -6.97 23.38 -6.17
N VAL A 1046 -6.37 22.69 -7.13
CA VAL A 1046 -6.13 21.22 -7.11
C VAL A 1046 -4.64 20.95 -7.07
N GLU A 1047 -3.91 21.48 -8.05
CA GLU A 1047 -2.47 21.29 -8.17
C GLU A 1047 -1.78 22.54 -8.73
N THR A 1048 -0.47 22.64 -8.51
CA THR A 1048 0.40 23.60 -9.18
C THR A 1048 1.67 22.94 -9.62
N ARG A 1049 1.94 22.99 -10.92
CA ARG A 1049 3.17 22.44 -11.50
C ARG A 1049 4.17 23.55 -11.73
N VAL A 1050 5.40 23.31 -11.33
CA VAL A 1050 6.52 24.24 -11.46
C VAL A 1050 7.62 23.58 -12.27
N LEU A 1051 8.11 24.28 -13.27
CA LEU A 1051 9.26 23.86 -14.07
C LEU A 1051 10.41 24.85 -13.86
N LEU A 1052 11.54 24.34 -13.38
CA LEU A 1052 12.78 25.11 -13.17
C LEU A 1052 13.78 24.81 -14.28
N VAL A 1053 14.34 25.86 -14.89
CA VAL A 1053 15.48 25.77 -15.82
C VAL A 1053 16.78 25.79 -15.00
N ARG A 1054 17.62 24.76 -15.15
CA ARG A 1054 18.90 24.60 -14.44
C ARG A 1054 20.06 25.29 -15.16
N ASP A 1055 21.20 25.35 -14.48
CA ASP A 1055 22.44 25.98 -14.98
C ASP A 1055 23.00 25.33 -16.26
N ASP A 1056 22.75 24.04 -16.44
CA ASP A 1056 23.11 23.28 -17.65
C ASP A 1056 22.09 23.41 -18.79
N GLY A 1057 21.02 24.19 -18.59
CA GLY A 1057 19.92 24.40 -19.54
C GLY A 1057 18.88 23.27 -19.56
N THR A 1058 19.01 22.25 -18.72
CA THR A 1058 17.98 21.22 -18.53
C THR A 1058 16.83 21.74 -17.67
N THR A 1059 15.71 21.03 -17.63
CA THR A 1059 14.57 21.39 -16.77
C THR A 1059 14.24 20.31 -15.76
N VAL A 1060 13.73 20.74 -14.60
CA VAL A 1060 13.16 19.86 -13.59
C VAL A 1060 11.77 20.34 -13.24
N GLY A 1061 10.81 19.42 -13.30
CA GLY A 1061 9.42 19.65 -12.96
C GLY A 1061 9.09 19.14 -11.58
N ALA A 1062 8.23 19.87 -10.88
CA ALA A 1062 7.62 19.49 -9.62
C ALA A 1062 6.11 19.72 -9.70
N SER A 1063 5.34 18.84 -9.09
CA SER A 1063 3.91 19.02 -8.87
C SER A 1063 3.70 19.32 -7.39
N TYR A 1064 2.90 20.34 -7.09
CA TYR A 1064 2.47 20.66 -5.74
C TYR A 1064 0.98 20.38 -5.64
N VAL A 1065 0.57 19.59 -4.67
CA VAL A 1065 -0.84 19.26 -4.41
C VAL A 1065 -1.37 20.25 -3.39
N TRP A 1066 -2.45 20.94 -3.72
CA TRP A 1066 -3.02 21.94 -2.80
C TRP A 1066 -3.64 21.26 -1.59
N ASN A 1067 -3.34 21.82 -0.42
CA ASN A 1067 -3.95 21.37 0.81
C ASN A 1067 -5.43 21.75 0.84
N GLU A 1068 -6.14 21.17 1.79
CA GLU A 1068 -7.58 21.32 1.86
C GLU A 1068 -8.03 22.68 2.38
N ASP A 1069 -7.18 23.34 3.14
CA ASP A 1069 -7.35 24.71 3.58
C ASP A 1069 -7.14 25.72 2.44
N ARG A 1070 -6.68 25.24 1.27
CA ARG A 1070 -6.45 26.01 0.03
C ARG A 1070 -5.54 27.22 0.23
N ASN A 1071 -4.65 27.15 1.21
CA ASN A 1071 -3.75 28.24 1.56
C ASN A 1071 -2.31 28.02 1.09
N ASP A 1072 -1.95 26.76 0.78
CA ASP A 1072 -0.64 26.38 0.26
C ASP A 1072 -0.73 25.03 -0.46
N ALA A 1073 0.37 24.61 -1.07
CA ALA A 1073 0.48 23.33 -1.73
C ALA A 1073 1.80 22.63 -1.35
N ILE A 1074 1.76 21.30 -1.25
CA ILE A 1074 2.90 20.47 -0.81
C ILE A 1074 3.51 19.77 -2.01
N LEU A 1075 4.83 19.74 -2.05
CA LEU A 1075 5.61 19.07 -3.09
C LEU A 1075 5.27 17.59 -3.11
N GLN A 1076 4.81 17.11 -4.26
CA GLN A 1076 4.48 15.73 -4.50
C GLN A 1076 5.58 15.07 -5.34
N LEU A 1077 6.20 14.02 -4.78
CA LEU A 1077 7.28 13.29 -5.45
C LEU A 1077 6.74 12.17 -6.34
N GLU A 1078 5.68 11.48 -5.90
CA GLU A 1078 5.04 10.37 -6.62
C GLU A 1078 3.75 10.77 -7.35
N ARG A 1079 3.11 9.85 -8.06
CA ARG A 1079 1.76 10.11 -8.58
C ARG A 1079 0.77 10.20 -7.42
N GLU A 1080 -0.08 11.21 -7.48
CA GLU A 1080 -1.19 11.35 -6.53
C GLU A 1080 -2.51 11.21 -7.30
N THR A 1081 -3.48 10.52 -6.73
CA THR A 1081 -4.85 10.49 -7.27
C THR A 1081 -5.75 11.30 -6.36
N VAL A 1082 -6.35 12.35 -6.90
CA VAL A 1082 -7.32 13.19 -6.19
C VAL A 1082 -8.71 13.00 -6.76
N LEU A 1083 -9.73 13.13 -5.92
CA LEU A 1083 -11.12 13.07 -6.35
C LEU A 1083 -11.63 14.48 -6.66
N LEU A 1084 -11.94 14.74 -7.94
CA LEU A 1084 -12.56 15.97 -8.38
C LEU A 1084 -14.09 15.86 -8.28
N PRO A 1085 -14.79 16.90 -7.80
CA PRO A 1085 -16.25 16.91 -7.86
C PRO A 1085 -16.73 16.95 -9.31
N GLY A 1086 -17.61 16.02 -9.67
CA GLY A 1086 -18.21 15.93 -11.00
C GLY A 1086 -19.74 15.94 -10.94
N PRO A 1087 -20.42 16.32 -12.04
CA PRO A 1087 -21.89 16.40 -12.09
C PRO A 1087 -22.60 15.05 -11.86
N ASN A 1088 -21.88 13.93 -11.97
CA ASN A 1088 -22.38 12.56 -11.75
C ASN A 1088 -21.69 11.86 -10.57
N GLY A 1089 -21.06 12.61 -9.66
CA GLY A 1089 -20.25 12.08 -8.56
C GLY A 1089 -18.76 12.43 -8.68
N PRO A 1090 -17.94 12.10 -7.66
CA PRO A 1090 -16.51 12.35 -7.68
C PRO A 1090 -15.81 11.55 -8.79
N VAL A 1091 -14.89 12.20 -9.50
CA VAL A 1091 -14.11 11.66 -10.62
C VAL A 1091 -12.64 11.66 -10.22
N GLU A 1092 -11.95 10.54 -10.41
CA GLU A 1092 -10.52 10.46 -10.17
C GLU A 1092 -9.73 11.34 -11.15
N TYR A 1093 -8.76 12.09 -10.63
CA TYR A 1093 -7.78 12.85 -11.37
C TYR A 1093 -6.39 12.46 -10.92
N ARG A 1094 -5.52 12.13 -11.88
CA ARG A 1094 -4.15 11.70 -11.62
C ARG A 1094 -3.18 12.85 -11.81
N ILE A 1095 -2.59 13.28 -10.70
CA ILE A 1095 -1.52 14.28 -10.61
C ILE A 1095 -0.19 13.57 -10.87
N PRO A 1096 0.64 14.07 -11.81
CA PRO A 1096 1.93 13.45 -12.13
C PRO A 1096 2.96 13.71 -11.03
N GLY A 1097 3.79 12.70 -10.75
CA GLY A 1097 4.95 12.84 -9.86
C GLY A 1097 6.15 13.50 -10.55
N VAL A 1098 7.24 13.70 -9.81
CA VAL A 1098 8.50 14.27 -10.33
C VAL A 1098 9.10 13.38 -11.43
N GLY A 1099 8.97 12.05 -11.31
CA GLY A 1099 9.41 11.10 -12.33
C GLY A 1099 8.64 11.25 -13.65
N ASP A 1100 7.33 11.47 -13.59
CA ASP A 1100 6.48 11.67 -14.77
C ASP A 1100 6.78 12.98 -15.48
N CYS A 1101 7.11 14.03 -14.73
CA CYS A 1101 7.49 15.32 -15.30
C CYS A 1101 8.72 15.18 -16.21
N LYS A 1102 9.71 14.35 -15.83
CA LYS A 1102 10.90 14.10 -16.67
C LYS A 1102 10.54 13.43 -17.99
N MET A 1103 9.51 12.57 -18.03
CA MET A 1103 9.11 11.87 -19.26
C MET A 1103 8.71 12.84 -20.38
N CYS A 1104 8.09 13.97 -20.02
CA CYS A 1104 7.66 15.01 -20.96
C CYS A 1104 8.69 16.13 -21.11
N HIS A 1105 9.41 16.49 -20.04
CA HIS A 1105 10.25 17.69 -19.99
C HIS A 1105 11.76 17.45 -20.14
N ALA A 1106 12.29 16.22 -20.10
CA ALA A 1106 13.73 15.94 -20.25
C ALA A 1106 14.22 15.84 -21.71
N ARG A 1107 13.54 16.47 -22.67
CA ARG A 1107 13.74 16.28 -24.12
C ARG A 1107 14.30 17.51 -24.83
N GLU A 1108 14.52 17.39 -26.13
CA GLU A 1108 14.90 18.48 -27.04
C GLU A 1108 13.90 19.64 -27.15
N ASN A 1109 12.76 19.63 -26.47
CA ASN A 1109 11.99 20.86 -26.23
C ASN A 1109 11.28 20.80 -24.87
N PRO A 1110 11.96 21.23 -23.80
CA PRO A 1110 11.55 20.92 -22.44
C PRO A 1110 10.43 21.82 -21.93
N ILE A 1111 10.04 22.88 -22.65
CA ILE A 1111 9.06 23.86 -22.17
C ILE A 1111 7.80 23.76 -23.05
N LEU A 1112 6.79 23.11 -22.49
CA LEU A 1112 5.52 22.84 -23.17
C LEU A 1112 4.53 24.00 -22.94
N GLY A 1113 3.93 24.50 -24.01
CA GLY A 1113 2.89 25.54 -23.97
C GLY A 1113 3.39 26.99 -23.90
N PHE A 1114 4.67 27.24 -23.60
CA PHE A 1114 5.30 28.57 -23.78
C PHE A 1114 6.13 28.57 -25.07
N THR A 1115 5.45 28.61 -26.20
CA THR A 1115 6.08 28.53 -27.54
C THR A 1115 5.53 29.63 -28.46
N PRO A 1116 6.26 29.99 -29.54
CA PRO A 1116 5.77 30.97 -30.51
C PRO A 1116 4.36 30.67 -31.04
N GLU A 1117 4.06 29.42 -31.35
CA GLU A 1117 2.80 28.96 -31.94
C GLU A 1117 1.61 29.26 -31.01
N GLN A 1118 1.83 29.13 -29.69
CA GLN A 1118 0.84 29.35 -28.65
C GLN A 1118 0.63 30.83 -28.31
N LEU A 1119 1.70 31.64 -28.36
CA LEU A 1119 1.71 33.03 -27.86
C LEU A 1119 1.43 34.09 -28.94
N VAL A 1120 1.62 33.77 -30.22
CA VAL A 1120 1.34 34.72 -31.32
C VAL A 1120 -0.17 34.80 -31.59
N GLY A 1121 -0.87 33.67 -31.59
CA GLY A 1121 -2.29 33.57 -31.98
C GLY A 1121 -3.27 34.34 -31.09
N ASN A 1122 -2.92 34.55 -29.82
CA ASN A 1122 -3.68 35.30 -28.81
C ASN A 1122 -3.04 36.66 -28.46
N ASN A 1123 -2.03 37.12 -29.22
CA ASN A 1123 -1.30 38.37 -29.01
C ASN A 1123 -0.50 38.44 -27.68
N GLU A 1124 -0.33 37.31 -26.98
CA GLU A 1124 0.39 37.23 -25.70
C GLU A 1124 1.89 37.55 -25.85
N PHE A 1125 2.49 37.20 -26.98
CA PHE A 1125 3.88 37.53 -27.29
C PHE A 1125 4.14 39.05 -27.18
N ASN A 1126 3.24 39.86 -27.73
CA ASN A 1126 3.39 41.32 -27.72
C ASN A 1126 3.22 41.90 -26.31
N GLU A 1127 2.36 41.30 -25.49
CA GLU A 1127 2.19 41.72 -24.09
C GLU A 1127 3.45 41.43 -23.26
N LEU A 1128 3.96 40.20 -23.32
CA LEU A 1128 5.21 39.82 -22.66
C LEU A 1128 6.41 40.62 -23.18
N GLN A 1129 6.42 40.98 -24.48
CA GLN A 1129 7.45 41.85 -25.05
C GLN A 1129 7.42 43.26 -24.47
N ARG A 1130 6.24 43.85 -24.22
CA ARG A 1130 6.10 45.16 -23.54
C ARG A 1130 6.66 45.12 -22.12
N GLN A 1131 6.56 43.97 -21.47
CA GLN A 1131 7.07 43.73 -20.12
C GLN A 1131 8.56 43.32 -20.09
N GLY A 1132 9.23 43.29 -21.26
CA GLY A 1132 10.67 43.10 -21.36
C GLY A 1132 11.14 41.64 -21.27
N VAL A 1133 10.26 40.66 -21.44
CA VAL A 1133 10.56 39.21 -21.32
C VAL A 1133 11.56 38.73 -22.37
N PHE A 1134 11.50 39.27 -23.59
CA PHE A 1134 12.28 38.81 -24.74
C PHE A 1134 13.40 39.79 -25.12
N ARG A 1135 14.55 39.22 -25.51
CA ARG A 1135 15.74 39.96 -25.98
C ARG A 1135 15.54 40.60 -27.35
N HIS A 1136 14.95 39.86 -28.29
CA HIS A 1136 14.69 40.33 -29.65
C HIS A 1136 13.24 40.77 -29.79
N ARG A 1137 13.03 42.01 -30.25
CA ARG A 1137 11.69 42.64 -30.34
C ARG A 1137 10.84 42.18 -31.52
N THR A 1138 11.40 41.38 -32.41
CA THR A 1138 10.71 40.93 -33.62
C THR A 1138 9.73 39.83 -33.27
N VAL A 1139 8.47 39.96 -33.70
CA VAL A 1139 7.48 38.89 -33.58
C VAL A 1139 7.98 37.66 -34.36
N PRO A 1140 8.08 36.48 -33.74
CA PRO A 1140 8.52 35.27 -34.41
C PRO A 1140 7.62 34.94 -35.60
N LYS A 1141 8.22 34.51 -36.70
CA LYS A 1141 7.47 33.92 -37.82
C LYS A 1141 7.17 32.46 -37.48
N SER A 1142 5.99 32.20 -36.92
CA SER A 1142 5.52 30.86 -36.58
C SER A 1142 4.02 30.73 -36.89
N PRO A 1143 3.56 29.55 -37.37
CA PRO A 1143 2.13 29.27 -37.49
C PRO A 1143 1.43 29.41 -36.14
N SER A 1144 0.34 30.18 -36.12
CA SER A 1144 -0.45 30.36 -34.90
C SER A 1144 -1.44 29.22 -34.73
N LEU A 1145 -1.58 28.72 -33.50
CA LEU A 1145 -2.64 27.78 -33.18
C LEU A 1145 -4.01 28.47 -33.18
N VAL A 1146 -5.07 27.66 -33.28
CA VAL A 1146 -6.46 28.12 -33.31
C VAL A 1146 -7.28 27.38 -32.24
N PRO A 1147 -8.12 28.07 -31.45
CA PRO A 1147 -9.04 27.44 -30.49
C PRO A 1147 -10.06 26.51 -31.17
N LEU A 1148 -10.56 25.51 -30.44
CA LEU A 1148 -11.49 24.49 -30.96
C LEU A 1148 -12.83 25.05 -31.49
N ASP A 1149 -13.23 26.26 -31.08
CA ASP A 1149 -14.54 26.87 -31.36
C ASP A 1149 -14.44 28.16 -32.20
N ARG A 1150 -13.25 28.51 -32.71
CA ARG A 1150 -13.05 29.78 -33.41
C ARG A 1150 -13.54 29.72 -34.86
N THR A 1151 -14.55 30.55 -35.16
CA THR A 1151 -14.95 30.87 -36.54
C THR A 1151 -14.21 32.13 -37.03
N PRO A 1152 -13.78 32.20 -38.31
CA PRO A 1152 -14.06 31.30 -39.43
C PRO A 1152 -12.93 30.29 -39.75
N ALA A 1153 -12.27 29.65 -38.76
CA ALA A 1153 -11.21 28.66 -39.05
C ALA A 1153 -11.75 27.33 -39.60
N SER A 1154 -10.95 26.61 -40.38
CA SER A 1154 -11.31 25.28 -40.90
C SER A 1154 -11.22 24.18 -39.83
N LEU A 1155 -11.96 23.08 -40.04
CA LEU A 1155 -11.91 21.90 -39.17
C LEU A 1155 -10.50 21.33 -39.05
N GLU A 1156 -9.72 21.33 -40.13
CA GLU A 1156 -8.33 20.87 -40.14
C GLU A 1156 -7.45 21.76 -39.25
N GLU A 1157 -7.53 23.09 -39.39
CA GLU A 1157 -6.73 24.02 -38.58
C GLU A 1157 -7.03 23.86 -37.09
N GLN A 1158 -8.29 23.69 -36.71
CA GLN A 1158 -8.70 23.45 -35.32
C GLN A 1158 -8.20 22.09 -34.81
N ALA A 1159 -8.39 21.01 -35.58
CA ALA A 1159 -7.95 19.66 -35.23
C ALA A 1159 -6.43 19.57 -35.04
N ARG A 1160 -5.68 20.15 -35.98
CA ARG A 1160 -4.21 20.21 -35.94
C ARG A 1160 -3.70 21.01 -34.75
N SER A 1161 -4.39 22.11 -34.41
CA SER A 1161 -4.06 22.94 -33.25
C SER A 1161 -4.26 22.19 -31.93
N TYR A 1162 -5.33 21.40 -31.82
CA TYR A 1162 -5.57 20.53 -30.66
C TYR A 1162 -4.49 19.44 -30.53
N LEU A 1163 -4.17 18.74 -31.62
CA LEU A 1163 -3.15 17.69 -31.64
C LEU A 1163 -1.75 18.24 -31.34
N HIS A 1164 -1.44 19.45 -31.80
CA HIS A 1164 -0.21 20.15 -31.44
C HIS A 1164 -0.10 20.33 -29.92
N ALA A 1165 -1.12 20.91 -29.29
CA ALA A 1165 -1.09 21.23 -27.87
C ALA A 1165 -1.13 20.01 -26.95
N ASN A 1166 -1.74 18.91 -27.40
CA ASN A 1166 -2.04 17.74 -26.54
C ASN A 1166 -1.25 16.48 -26.88
N CYS A 1167 -0.69 16.35 -28.08
CA CYS A 1167 -0.10 15.09 -28.53
C CYS A 1167 1.30 15.25 -29.14
N SER A 1168 1.63 16.42 -29.70
CA SER A 1168 2.89 16.59 -30.44
C SER A 1168 4.16 16.46 -29.59
N PHE A 1169 4.09 16.70 -28.28
CA PHE A 1169 5.23 16.50 -27.37
C PHE A 1169 5.67 15.02 -27.27
N CYS A 1170 4.77 14.08 -27.56
CA CYS A 1170 5.10 12.67 -27.71
C CYS A 1170 5.26 12.27 -29.17
N HIS A 1171 4.40 12.79 -30.05
CA HIS A 1171 4.31 12.39 -31.46
C HIS A 1171 5.06 13.36 -32.37
N HIS A 1172 6.38 13.33 -32.29
CA HIS A 1172 7.33 14.01 -33.17
C HIS A 1172 8.60 13.16 -33.33
N PRO A 1173 9.51 13.44 -34.28
CA PRO A 1173 10.67 12.58 -34.57
C PRO A 1173 11.66 12.40 -33.41
N ALA A 1174 11.82 13.40 -32.54
CA ALA A 1174 12.61 13.31 -31.29
C ALA A 1174 11.73 12.96 -30.07
N GLY A 1175 10.48 12.58 -30.34
CA GLY A 1175 9.46 12.20 -29.39
C GLY A 1175 9.63 10.76 -29.00
N VAL A 1176 8.80 9.85 -29.53
CA VAL A 1176 8.94 8.39 -29.35
C VAL A 1176 9.79 7.80 -30.49
N GLU A 1177 10.63 6.82 -30.18
CA GLU A 1177 11.43 6.12 -31.20
C GLU A 1177 10.54 5.38 -32.21
N HIS A 1178 10.98 5.35 -33.48
CA HIS A 1178 10.27 4.70 -34.59
C HIS A 1178 8.89 5.29 -34.93
N LEU A 1179 8.70 6.60 -34.73
CA LEU A 1179 7.55 7.33 -35.27
C LEU A 1179 7.83 7.81 -36.70
N ASP A 1180 6.94 7.47 -37.62
CA ASP A 1180 7.01 7.88 -39.04
C ASP A 1180 6.22 9.19 -39.32
N PHE A 1181 5.76 9.90 -38.27
CA PHE A 1181 4.94 11.11 -38.40
C PHE A 1181 5.16 12.12 -37.27
N ASP A 1182 4.78 13.37 -37.51
CA ASP A 1182 4.92 14.53 -36.62
C ASP A 1182 3.61 15.31 -36.49
N LEU A 1183 3.08 15.41 -35.27
CA LEU A 1183 1.83 16.11 -34.96
C LEU A 1183 2.02 17.59 -34.58
N ARG A 1184 3.22 18.16 -34.73
CA ARG A 1184 3.39 19.61 -34.64
C ARG A 1184 2.62 20.31 -35.76
N ILE A 1185 2.32 21.60 -35.58
CA ILE A 1185 1.39 22.32 -36.46
C ILE A 1185 1.96 22.42 -37.89
N ASP A 1186 3.29 22.54 -37.98
CA ASP A 1186 4.14 22.55 -39.17
C ASP A 1186 4.75 21.16 -39.49
N GLY A 1187 4.28 20.10 -38.83
CA GLY A 1187 4.74 18.73 -39.03
C GLY A 1187 4.18 18.05 -40.28
N THR A 1188 4.05 16.72 -40.23
CA THR A 1188 3.55 15.87 -41.32
C THR A 1188 2.22 16.39 -41.87
N SER A 1189 2.00 16.41 -43.18
CA SER A 1189 0.75 16.89 -43.79
C SER A 1189 -0.43 15.92 -43.55
N THR A 1190 -1.67 16.40 -43.67
CA THR A 1190 -2.86 15.56 -43.50
C THR A 1190 -2.91 14.40 -44.50
N GLN A 1191 -2.50 14.62 -45.75
CA GLN A 1191 -2.41 13.56 -46.76
C GLN A 1191 -1.38 12.49 -46.36
N GLU A 1192 -0.24 12.89 -45.80
CA GLU A 1192 0.76 11.96 -45.29
C GLU A 1192 0.25 11.18 -44.07
N LEU A 1193 -0.49 11.81 -43.16
CA LEU A 1193 -1.14 11.13 -42.02
C LEU A 1193 -2.17 10.07 -42.48
N ILE A 1194 -2.92 10.33 -43.56
CA ILE A 1194 -3.82 9.34 -44.19
C ILE A 1194 -3.02 8.18 -44.77
N SER A 1195 -1.92 8.48 -45.48
CA SER A 1195 -1.05 7.48 -46.09
C SER A 1195 -0.17 6.72 -45.10
N THR A 1196 -0.13 7.16 -43.84
CA THR A 1196 0.62 6.52 -42.76
C THR A 1196 -0.10 5.23 -42.35
N THR A 1197 0.28 4.13 -42.99
CA THR A 1197 -0.17 2.79 -42.65
C THR A 1197 0.46 2.29 -41.35
N SER A 1198 1.66 2.78 -41.03
CA SER A 1198 2.50 2.42 -39.88
C SER A 1198 2.75 0.92 -39.70
N ARG A 1199 3.82 0.56 -39.00
CA ARG A 1199 4.03 -0.81 -38.50
C ARG A 1199 3.03 -1.23 -37.40
N LEU A 1200 2.06 -0.39 -37.04
CA LEU A 1200 1.03 -0.64 -36.02
C LEU A 1200 -0.19 -1.43 -36.54
N ALA A 1201 -0.12 -1.98 -37.76
CA ALA A 1201 -1.25 -2.58 -38.50
C ALA A 1201 -2.05 -3.70 -37.79
N HIS A 1202 -1.68 -4.09 -36.56
CA HIS A 1202 -2.36 -5.11 -35.76
C HIS A 1202 -2.58 -4.73 -34.29
N HIS A 1203 -2.44 -3.46 -33.89
CA HIS A 1203 -2.71 -3.06 -32.52
C HIS A 1203 -4.22 -3.06 -32.24
N LYS A 1204 -4.66 -3.98 -31.38
CA LYS A 1204 -6.01 -3.95 -30.81
C LYS A 1204 -6.06 -2.86 -29.73
N ILE A 1205 -6.81 -1.79 -29.99
CA ILE A 1205 -7.15 -0.77 -28.99
C ILE A 1205 -8.52 -1.14 -28.45
N ASP A 1206 -8.57 -1.59 -27.19
CA ASP A 1206 -9.80 -2.05 -26.53
C ASP A 1206 -10.56 -3.10 -27.36
N GLY A 1207 -9.82 -4.06 -27.91
CA GLY A 1207 -10.36 -5.13 -28.76
C GLY A 1207 -10.67 -4.73 -30.21
N ARG A 1208 -10.57 -3.45 -30.58
CA ARG A 1208 -10.79 -2.94 -31.95
C ARG A 1208 -9.47 -2.82 -32.72
N THR A 1209 -9.43 -3.33 -33.94
CA THR A 1209 -8.25 -3.27 -34.81
C THR A 1209 -8.34 -2.06 -35.73
N ALA A 1210 -7.41 -1.11 -35.61
CA ALA A 1210 -7.23 -0.03 -36.59
C ALA A 1210 -6.02 -0.34 -37.50
N LYS A 1211 -6.21 -0.24 -38.81
CA LYS A 1211 -5.17 -0.56 -39.81
C LYS A 1211 -4.40 0.67 -40.32
N THR A 1212 -4.89 1.87 -40.00
CA THR A 1212 -4.37 3.15 -40.49
C THR A 1212 -4.41 4.20 -39.37
N LEU A 1213 -3.51 5.17 -39.43
CA LEU A 1213 -3.50 6.27 -38.47
C LEU A 1213 -4.77 7.14 -38.58
N LEU A 1214 -5.13 7.50 -39.82
CA LEU A 1214 -6.36 8.20 -40.20
C LEU A 1214 -7.02 7.50 -41.38
N LYS A 1215 -8.27 7.09 -41.22
CA LYS A 1215 -9.12 6.57 -42.30
C LYS A 1215 -10.18 7.62 -42.65
N PRO A 1216 -10.10 8.27 -43.83
CA PRO A 1216 -11.12 9.23 -44.27
C PRO A 1216 -12.54 8.66 -44.15
N GLY A 1217 -13.46 9.45 -43.60
CA GLY A 1217 -14.85 9.05 -43.41
C GLY A 1217 -15.12 8.00 -42.32
N SER A 1218 -14.11 7.53 -41.58
CA SER A 1218 -14.29 6.44 -40.59
C SER A 1218 -13.45 6.63 -39.32
N PRO A 1219 -13.95 7.40 -38.33
CA PRO A 1219 -13.27 7.58 -37.05
C PRO A 1219 -13.03 6.27 -36.29
N ASP A 1220 -13.99 5.34 -36.28
CA ASP A 1220 -13.89 4.07 -35.55
C ASP A 1220 -12.83 3.10 -36.11
N GLU A 1221 -12.30 3.38 -37.30
CA GLU A 1221 -11.19 2.64 -37.91
C GLU A 1221 -9.87 3.44 -37.92
N SER A 1222 -9.89 4.66 -37.37
CA SER A 1222 -8.74 5.55 -37.28
C SER A 1222 -8.04 5.39 -35.94
N ALA A 1223 -6.79 4.92 -35.94
CA ALA A 1223 -6.05 4.68 -34.69
C ALA A 1223 -5.94 5.95 -33.82
N MET A 1224 -5.81 7.13 -34.43
CA MET A 1224 -5.76 8.40 -33.68
C MET A 1224 -7.04 8.66 -32.89
N TYR A 1225 -8.21 8.47 -33.50
CA TYR A 1225 -9.50 8.69 -32.84
C TYR A 1225 -9.71 7.69 -31.69
N LEU A 1226 -9.41 6.41 -31.91
CA LEU A 1226 -9.51 5.37 -30.87
C LEU A 1226 -8.62 5.65 -29.66
N ARG A 1227 -7.40 6.16 -29.88
CA ARG A 1227 -6.48 6.54 -28.80
C ARG A 1227 -6.93 7.79 -28.03
N LEU A 1228 -7.57 8.75 -28.69
CA LEU A 1228 -8.20 9.89 -28.02
C LEU A 1228 -9.44 9.47 -27.22
N GLN A 1229 -10.14 8.42 -27.65
CA GLN A 1229 -11.36 7.92 -27.02
C GLN A 1229 -11.09 7.02 -25.80
N THR A 1230 -10.07 6.16 -25.85
CA THR A 1230 -9.79 5.21 -24.76
C THR A 1230 -9.28 5.89 -23.50
N THR A 1231 -9.62 5.30 -22.35
CA THR A 1231 -9.09 5.65 -21.01
C THR A 1231 -8.09 4.60 -20.50
N ASP A 1232 -7.85 3.52 -21.26
CA ASP A 1232 -6.83 2.53 -20.94
C ASP A 1232 -5.45 3.19 -21.07
N PRO A 1233 -4.66 3.29 -19.99
CA PRO A 1233 -3.36 3.96 -20.02
C PRO A 1233 -2.36 3.31 -20.98
N ARG A 1234 -2.56 2.05 -21.40
CA ARG A 1234 -1.74 1.37 -22.41
C ARG A 1234 -1.94 1.93 -23.83
N HIS A 1235 -3.12 2.52 -24.08
CA HIS A 1235 -3.54 2.96 -25.42
C HIS A 1235 -3.82 4.47 -25.52
N ALA A 1236 -4.17 5.13 -24.41
CA ALA A 1236 -4.69 6.50 -24.36
C ALA A 1236 -3.72 7.59 -24.87
N MET A 1237 -4.28 8.60 -25.54
CA MET A 1237 -3.60 9.84 -25.95
C MET A 1237 -4.41 11.07 -25.51
N PRO A 1238 -3.85 12.03 -24.76
CA PRO A 1238 -2.65 11.89 -23.91
C PRO A 1238 -2.87 10.81 -22.83
N TRP A 1239 -1.80 10.16 -22.37
CA TRP A 1239 -1.87 9.11 -21.34
C TRP A 1239 -1.68 9.63 -19.90
N LEU A 1240 -1.12 10.84 -19.74
CA LEU A 1240 -0.83 11.47 -18.45
C LEU A 1240 -1.79 12.63 -18.17
N ALA A 1241 -2.14 12.85 -16.90
CA ALA A 1241 -3.01 13.93 -16.43
C ALA A 1241 -4.42 13.94 -17.08
N ARG A 1242 -4.90 12.76 -17.48
CA ARG A 1242 -6.21 12.50 -18.08
C ARG A 1242 -6.77 11.17 -17.56
N THR A 1243 -7.99 11.17 -17.08
CA THR A 1243 -8.76 9.96 -16.72
C THR A 1243 -10.02 9.81 -17.56
N ARG A 1244 -10.41 10.85 -18.32
CA ARG A 1244 -11.57 10.82 -19.22
C ARG A 1244 -11.29 11.46 -20.59
N PRO A 1245 -12.04 11.09 -21.63
CA PRO A 1245 -11.88 11.71 -22.95
C PRO A 1245 -12.28 13.18 -22.97
N ASP A 1246 -11.70 13.94 -23.89
CA ASP A 1246 -12.14 15.31 -24.21
C ASP A 1246 -13.29 15.22 -25.22
N PRO A 1247 -14.55 15.47 -24.81
CA PRO A 1247 -15.70 15.29 -25.68
C PRO A 1247 -15.70 16.26 -26.86
N ALA A 1248 -15.25 17.51 -26.65
CA ALA A 1248 -15.22 18.52 -27.70
C ALA A 1248 -14.14 18.20 -28.75
N ALA A 1249 -12.99 17.70 -28.29
CA ALA A 1249 -11.95 17.26 -29.21
C ALA A 1249 -12.34 15.98 -29.97
N LEU A 1250 -13.05 15.04 -29.34
CA LEU A 1250 -13.54 13.85 -30.05
C LEU A 1250 -14.55 14.23 -31.15
N GLU A 1251 -15.47 15.14 -30.85
CA GLU A 1251 -16.41 15.65 -31.85
C GLU A 1251 -15.68 16.33 -33.01
N LEU A 1252 -14.77 17.27 -32.72
CA LEU A 1252 -13.97 17.95 -33.74
C LEU A 1252 -13.15 16.99 -34.60
N ILE A 1253 -12.43 16.04 -33.99
CA ILE A 1253 -11.59 15.08 -34.72
C ILE A 1253 -12.46 14.13 -35.54
N SER A 1254 -13.63 13.73 -35.03
CA SER A 1254 -14.62 12.96 -35.78
C SER A 1254 -15.10 13.73 -37.02
N GLU A 1255 -15.54 14.98 -36.85
CA GLU A 1255 -16.00 15.82 -37.97
C GLU A 1255 -14.89 16.08 -38.99
N TRP A 1256 -13.67 16.35 -38.53
CA TRP A 1256 -12.53 16.50 -39.41
C TRP A 1256 -12.29 15.24 -40.22
N ILE A 1257 -12.26 14.05 -39.59
CA ILE A 1257 -12.10 12.77 -40.28
C ILE A 1257 -13.21 12.53 -41.32
N HIS A 1258 -14.46 12.88 -41.00
CA HIS A 1258 -15.57 12.79 -41.95
C HIS A 1258 -15.45 13.77 -43.13
N SER A 1259 -14.81 14.91 -42.91
CA SER A 1259 -14.57 15.92 -43.96
C SER A 1259 -13.40 15.58 -44.89
N LEU A 1260 -12.54 14.63 -44.52
CA LEU A 1260 -11.38 14.25 -45.32
C LEU A 1260 -11.82 13.63 -46.66
N PRO A 1261 -11.17 13.97 -47.77
CA PRO A 1261 -11.47 13.35 -49.05
C PRO A 1261 -11.13 11.86 -48.99
N ASN A 1262 -12.09 11.01 -49.38
CA ASN A 1262 -11.80 9.60 -49.65
C ASN A 1262 -10.72 9.56 -50.74
N SER A 1263 -9.51 9.09 -50.40
CA SER A 1263 -8.52 8.80 -51.43
C SER A 1263 -9.08 7.65 -52.29
N PRO A 1264 -9.04 7.77 -53.63
CA PRO A 1264 -9.54 6.75 -54.54
C PRO A 1264 -8.80 5.41 -54.42
#